data_AF-Q8K368-F1
#
_entry.id   AF-Q8K368-F1
#
_cell.length_a   1.000
_cell.length_b   1.000
_cell.length_c   1.000
_cell.angle_alpha   90.00
_cell.angle_beta   90.00
_cell.angle_gamma   90.00
#
_symmetry.space_group_name_H-M   'P 1'
#
loop_
_entity.id
_entity.type
_entity.pdbx_description
1 polymer ?
#
loop_
_entity_poly.entity_id
_entity_poly.type
_entity_poly.pdbx_seq_one_letter_code
_entity_poly.pdbx_strand_id
1 'polypeptide(L)'
;MDLKILSLATDKTTDKLQEFLQTLKDDDLASLLQNQAVKGRAVGTLLRAVLKGSPCSEEDGALRRYKIYSCCIQLVESGDLQQDVASEIIGLLMLEVHHFPGPLLVDLASDFVGAVREDRLVNGKSLELLPIILTALATKKEVLACGKGDLNGEEYKRQLIDTLCSVRWPQRYMIQLTSVFKDVCLTPEEMNLVVAKVLTMFSKLNLQEIPPLVYQLLVLSSKGSRRSVLDGIIAFFRELDKQHREEQSSDELSELITAPADELYHVEGTVILHIVFAIKLDCELGRELLKHLKAGQQGDPSKCLCPFSIALLLSLTRIQRFEEQVFDLLKTSVVKSFKDLQLLQGSKFLQTLVPQRTCVSTMILEVVRNSVHSWDHVTQGLIEFGFILMDSYGPKKILDGKAVEIGTSLSKMTNQHACKLGANILLETFKIHEMIRQEILEQVLNRVVTRTSSPINHFLDLFSDIIMYAPLILQNCSKVTETFDYLTFLPLQTVQGLLKAVQPLLKISMSMRDSLILVLRKAMFASQLDARKSAVAGFLLLLKNFKVLGSLPSSQCTQSIGVTQVRVDVHSRYSAVANETFCLEIIDSLKRSLGQQADIRLMLYDGFYDVLRRNSQLASSIMQTLFSQLKQFYEPEPDLLPPLKLGACVLTQGSQIFLQEPLDHLLSCIQHCLAWYKSRVVPLQQGDEGEEEEEELYSELDDMLESITVRMIKSELEDFELDKSADFSQNTNVGIKNNICACLIMGVCEVLMEYNFSISNFSKSKFEEILSLFTCYKKFSDILSEKAGKGKAKMTSKVSDSLLSLKFVSDLLTALFRDSIQSHEESLSVLRSSGEFMHYAVNVTLQKIQQLIRTGHVSGPDGQNPDKIFQNLCDITRVLLWRYTSIPTSVEESGKKEKGKSISLLCLEGLQKTFSVVLQFYQPKVQQFLQALDVMGTEEEEAGVTVTQRASFQIRQFQRSLLNLLSSEEDDFNSKEALLLIAVLSTLSRLLEPTSPQFVQMLSWTSKICKEYSQEDASFCKSLMNLFFSLHVLYKSPVTLLRDLSQDIHGQLGDIDQDVEIEKTDHFAVVNLRTAAPTVCLLVLSQAEKVLEEVDWLIAKIKGSANQETLSDKVTPEDASSQAVPPTLLIEKAIVMQLGTLVTFFHELVQTALPSGSCVDTLLKGLSKIYSTLTAFVKYYLQVCQSSRGIPNTVEKLVKLSGSHLTPVCYSFISYVQNKSSDAPKCSEKEKAAVSTTMAKVLRETKPIPNLVFAIEQYEKFLIQLSKKSKVNLMQHMKLSTSRDFKIKGSVLDMVLREDEEDENEEGTASAHTQQDREPAKKRRKKCLS
;
A
#
# COMPACT_ATOMS: atom_id res chain seq x y z
N MET A 1 39.83 -43.50 63.65
CA MET A 1 40.53 -43.70 62.35
C MET A 1 40.88 -42.35 61.76
N ASP A 2 39.86 -41.51 61.53
CA ASP A 2 39.93 -40.06 61.30
C ASP A 2 41.09 -39.32 61.99
N LEU A 3 41.25 -39.40 63.31
CA LEU A 3 42.31 -38.70 64.05
C LEU A 3 43.72 -39.11 63.58
N LYS A 4 43.91 -40.40 63.23
CA LYS A 4 45.20 -40.93 62.78
C LYS A 4 45.49 -40.52 61.32
N ILE A 5 44.48 -40.48 60.47
CA ILE A 5 44.60 -39.97 59.10
C ILE A 5 44.96 -38.48 59.13
N LEU A 6 44.26 -37.70 59.96
CA LEU A 6 44.50 -36.26 60.10
C LEU A 6 45.88 -35.98 60.72
N SER A 7 46.32 -36.72 61.74
CA SER A 7 47.63 -36.53 62.36
C SER A 7 48.78 -36.83 61.37
N LEU A 8 48.68 -37.92 60.61
CA LEU A 8 49.67 -38.29 59.60
C LEU A 8 49.72 -37.28 58.44
N ALA A 9 48.59 -36.65 58.12
CA ALA A 9 48.54 -35.60 57.11
C ALA A 9 49.13 -34.27 57.59
N THR A 10 48.98 -33.92 58.88
CA THR A 10 49.57 -32.72 59.50
C THR A 10 51.09 -32.84 59.69
N ASP A 11 51.59 -34.04 60.00
CA ASP A 11 53.01 -34.30 60.25
C ASP A 11 53.89 -34.24 58.98
N LYS A 12 53.29 -33.90 57.82
CA LYS A 12 53.93 -33.90 56.49
C LYS A 12 54.59 -35.23 56.11
N THR A 13 54.28 -36.33 56.80
CA THR A 13 54.74 -37.68 56.47
C THR A 13 53.78 -38.33 55.46
N THR A 14 53.89 -37.94 54.19
CA THR A 14 53.06 -38.50 53.10
C THR A 14 53.20 -40.01 52.98
N ASP A 15 54.41 -40.53 53.14
CA ASP A 15 54.70 -41.95 52.94
C ASP A 15 54.03 -42.81 54.01
N LYS A 16 54.08 -42.37 55.27
CA LYS A 16 53.39 -43.05 56.39
C LYS A 16 51.87 -42.98 56.25
N LEU A 17 51.35 -41.86 55.74
CA LEU A 17 49.93 -41.71 55.47
C LEU A 17 49.51 -42.69 54.37
N GLN A 18 50.31 -42.83 53.32
CA GLN A 18 50.07 -43.73 52.21
C GLN A 18 50.12 -45.20 52.62
N GLU A 19 51.15 -45.62 53.37
CA GLU A 19 51.22 -46.97 53.97
C GLU A 19 49.98 -47.23 54.84
N PHE A 20 49.58 -46.26 55.67
CA PHE A 20 48.41 -46.42 56.53
C PHE A 20 47.12 -46.57 55.72
N LEU A 21 46.94 -45.78 54.66
CA LEU A 21 45.78 -45.90 53.77
C LEU A 21 45.75 -47.22 52.99
N GLN A 22 46.91 -47.80 52.64
CA GLN A 22 47.00 -49.15 52.04
C GLN A 22 46.52 -50.26 52.98
N THR A 23 46.65 -50.09 54.29
CA THR A 23 46.14 -51.08 55.26
C THR A 23 44.61 -51.04 55.46
N LEU A 24 43.96 -49.98 55.01
CA LEU A 24 42.52 -49.79 55.17
C LEU A 24 41.78 -50.34 53.95
N LYS A 25 40.63 -50.97 54.18
CA LYS A 25 39.70 -51.27 53.09
C LYS A 25 39.06 -49.98 52.60
N ASP A 26 38.86 -49.87 51.30
CA ASP A 26 38.24 -48.68 50.70
C ASP A 26 36.81 -48.44 51.23
N ASP A 27 36.07 -49.50 51.57
CA ASP A 27 34.73 -49.41 52.16
C ASP A 27 34.74 -48.82 53.58
N ASP A 28 35.80 -49.07 54.35
CA ASP A 28 35.99 -48.49 55.69
C ASP A 28 36.30 -46.98 55.58
N LEU A 29 37.04 -46.58 54.55
CA LEU A 29 37.30 -45.18 54.24
C LEU A 29 36.04 -44.45 53.75
N ALA A 30 35.26 -45.09 52.88
CA ALA A 30 33.98 -44.57 52.39
C ALA A 30 32.98 -44.35 53.54
N SER A 31 32.82 -45.34 54.41
CA SER A 31 31.95 -45.22 55.59
C SER A 31 32.45 -44.17 56.60
N LEU A 32 33.77 -43.99 56.75
CA LEU A 32 34.34 -42.92 57.57
C LEU A 32 34.02 -41.53 56.99
N LEU A 33 34.16 -41.36 55.68
CA LEU A 33 33.81 -40.11 54.99
C LEU A 33 32.32 -39.81 55.11
N GLN A 34 31.45 -40.81 54.88
CA GLN A 34 30.00 -40.68 55.05
C GLN A 34 29.64 -40.21 56.47
N ASN A 35 30.22 -40.84 57.49
CA ASN A 35 29.96 -40.48 58.88
C ASN A 35 30.40 -39.04 59.23
N GLN A 36 31.51 -38.56 58.68
CA GLN A 36 31.94 -37.17 58.88
C GLN A 36 31.09 -36.19 58.06
N ALA A 37 30.71 -36.58 56.84
CA ALA A 37 29.85 -35.79 55.95
C ALA A 37 28.50 -35.49 56.59
N VAL A 38 27.84 -36.51 57.15
CA VAL A 38 26.57 -36.37 57.87
C VAL A 38 26.72 -35.53 59.15
N LYS A 39 27.88 -35.58 59.82
CA LYS A 39 28.17 -34.76 61.02
C LYS A 39 28.49 -33.30 60.70
N GLY A 40 28.80 -32.96 59.44
CA GLY A 40 29.16 -31.62 59.01
C GLY A 40 30.46 -31.06 59.61
N ARG A 41 31.38 -31.91 60.10
CA ARG A 41 32.64 -31.46 60.72
C ARG A 41 33.85 -32.10 60.07
N ALA A 42 34.86 -31.29 59.76
CA ALA A 42 36.19 -31.74 59.31
C ALA A 42 36.22 -32.62 58.04
N VAL A 43 35.14 -32.64 57.26
CA VAL A 43 35.02 -33.45 56.04
C VAL A 43 36.06 -33.04 55.01
N GLY A 44 36.18 -31.74 54.73
CA GLY A 44 37.16 -31.26 53.76
C GLY A 44 38.60 -31.52 54.17
N THR A 45 38.92 -31.46 55.47
CA THR A 45 40.25 -31.83 55.98
C THR A 45 40.53 -33.32 55.85
N LEU A 46 39.53 -34.17 56.12
CA LEU A 46 39.66 -35.62 55.99
C LEU A 46 39.80 -36.02 54.52
N LEU A 47 38.96 -35.47 53.64
CA LEU A 47 39.01 -35.72 52.20
C LEU A 47 40.36 -35.28 51.62
N ARG A 48 40.86 -34.09 51.97
CA ARG A 48 42.19 -33.62 51.54
C ARG A 48 43.31 -34.54 52.04
N ALA A 49 43.22 -35.05 53.27
CA ALA A 49 44.19 -36.00 53.80
C ALA A 49 44.16 -37.33 53.03
N VAL A 50 42.98 -37.89 52.76
CA VAL A 50 42.82 -39.14 52.00
C VAL A 50 43.36 -39.00 50.57
N LEU A 51 43.04 -37.89 49.88
CA LEU A 51 43.53 -37.62 48.53
C LEU A 51 45.04 -37.41 48.50
N LYS A 52 45.60 -36.69 49.49
CA LYS A 52 47.05 -36.48 49.63
C LYS A 52 47.82 -37.78 49.88
N GLY A 53 47.24 -38.71 50.65
CA GLY A 53 47.86 -40.01 50.92
C GLY A 53 47.61 -41.09 49.87
N SER A 54 46.85 -40.78 48.82
CA SER A 54 46.52 -41.73 47.74
C SER A 54 46.98 -41.16 46.41
N PRO A 55 48.30 -41.07 46.13
CA PRO A 55 48.79 -40.42 44.92
C PRO A 55 48.40 -41.19 43.65
N CYS A 56 48.03 -40.47 42.58
CA CYS A 56 47.69 -41.10 41.28
C CYS A 56 48.89 -41.75 40.56
N SER A 57 50.11 -41.58 41.07
CA SER A 57 51.31 -42.26 40.54
C SER A 57 51.31 -43.76 40.84
N GLU A 58 50.54 -44.21 41.84
CA GLU A 58 50.36 -45.62 42.15
C GLU A 58 48.97 -46.08 41.73
N GLU A 59 48.89 -47.27 41.14
CA GLU A 59 47.64 -47.87 40.67
C GLU A 59 46.63 -48.02 41.82
N ASP A 60 47.07 -48.53 42.97
CA ASP A 60 46.25 -48.64 44.19
C ASP A 60 45.77 -47.27 44.70
N GLY A 61 46.64 -46.26 44.63
CA GLY A 61 46.30 -44.89 45.01
C GLY A 61 45.24 -44.28 44.08
N ALA A 62 45.38 -44.51 42.77
CA ALA A 62 44.43 -44.07 41.76
C ALA A 62 43.06 -44.77 41.89
N LEU A 63 43.04 -46.09 42.10
CA LEU A 63 41.81 -46.86 42.35
C LEU A 63 41.12 -46.46 43.65
N ARG A 64 41.89 -46.20 44.72
CA ARG A 64 41.35 -45.66 45.96
C ARG A 64 40.72 -44.28 45.72
N ARG A 65 41.38 -43.37 45.01
CA ARG A 65 40.79 -42.07 44.64
C ARG A 65 39.49 -42.24 43.86
N TYR A 66 39.45 -43.14 42.87
CA TYR A 66 38.24 -43.43 42.10
C TYR A 66 37.06 -43.84 43.01
N LYS A 67 37.26 -44.81 43.90
CA LYS A 67 36.22 -45.23 44.85
C LYS A 67 35.78 -44.11 45.80
N ILE A 68 36.72 -43.28 46.25
CA ILE A 68 36.42 -42.11 47.10
C ILE A 68 35.59 -41.08 46.31
N TYR A 69 35.87 -40.86 45.03
CA TYR A 69 35.03 -40.04 44.15
C TYR A 69 33.62 -40.60 44.02
N SER A 70 33.48 -41.90 43.70
CA SER A 70 32.17 -42.55 43.59
C SER A 70 31.37 -42.45 44.88
N CYS A 71 32.01 -42.66 46.04
CA CYS A 71 31.39 -42.48 47.36
C CYS A 71 30.95 -41.03 47.58
N CYS A 72 31.82 -40.04 47.36
CA CYS A 72 31.48 -38.63 47.52
C CYS A 72 30.37 -38.17 46.56
N ILE A 73 30.36 -38.65 45.32
CA ILE A 73 29.29 -38.39 44.34
C ILE A 73 27.96 -38.94 44.86
N GLN A 74 27.92 -40.20 45.31
CA GLN A 74 26.73 -40.80 45.90
C GLN A 74 26.26 -40.04 47.15
N LEU A 75 27.18 -39.57 48.00
CA LEU A 75 26.86 -38.76 49.17
C LEU A 75 26.25 -37.40 48.80
N VAL A 76 26.79 -36.70 47.81
CA VAL A 76 26.23 -35.43 47.34
C VAL A 76 24.88 -35.63 46.66
N GLU A 77 24.72 -36.72 45.91
CA GLU A 77 23.47 -37.08 45.26
C GLU A 77 22.39 -37.51 46.24
N SER A 78 22.73 -38.08 47.41
CA SER A 78 21.73 -38.48 48.42
C SER A 78 20.78 -37.34 48.85
N GLY A 79 21.24 -36.08 48.75
CA GLY A 79 20.47 -34.90 49.19
C GLY A 79 20.48 -34.66 50.70
N ASP A 80 21.06 -35.57 51.49
CA ASP A 80 21.06 -35.51 52.97
C ASP A 80 22.10 -34.54 53.56
N LEU A 81 22.98 -33.97 52.72
CA LEU A 81 24.08 -33.11 53.16
C LEU A 81 23.68 -31.63 53.22
N GLN A 82 24.22 -30.90 54.21
CA GLN A 82 24.14 -29.44 54.24
C GLN A 82 24.79 -28.83 52.99
N GLN A 83 24.21 -27.75 52.46
CA GLN A 83 24.64 -27.11 51.20
C GLN A 83 26.14 -26.78 51.19
N ASP A 84 26.67 -26.26 52.30
CA ASP A 84 28.08 -25.89 52.45
C ASP A 84 29.00 -27.11 52.42
N VAL A 85 28.60 -28.22 53.06
CA VAL A 85 29.37 -29.48 53.06
C VAL A 85 29.39 -30.09 51.67
N ALA A 86 28.24 -30.11 50.98
CA ALA A 86 28.17 -30.58 49.61
C ALA A 86 29.03 -29.71 48.67
N SER A 87 29.01 -28.38 48.84
CA SER A 87 29.87 -27.46 48.07
C SER A 87 31.37 -27.66 48.39
N GLU A 88 31.73 -27.91 49.65
CA GLU A 88 33.11 -28.18 50.05
C GLU A 88 33.62 -29.50 49.43
N ILE A 89 32.81 -30.57 49.47
CA ILE A 89 33.14 -31.85 48.83
C ILE A 89 33.34 -31.66 47.34
N ILE A 90 32.37 -31.06 46.63
CA ILE A 90 32.46 -30.83 45.19
C ILE A 90 33.68 -29.96 44.86
N GLY A 91 33.89 -28.85 45.56
CA GLY A 91 35.04 -27.97 45.33
C GLY A 91 36.40 -28.66 45.53
N LEU A 92 36.51 -29.58 46.50
CA LEU A 92 37.73 -30.37 46.69
C LEU A 92 37.93 -31.42 45.60
N LEU A 93 36.85 -32.10 45.18
CA LEU A 93 36.91 -33.04 44.08
C LEU A 93 37.30 -32.34 42.77
N MET A 94 36.79 -31.13 42.52
CA MET A 94 37.14 -30.32 41.34
C MET A 94 38.65 -30.05 41.23
N LEU A 95 39.31 -29.73 42.35
CA LEU A 95 40.75 -29.42 42.37
C LEU A 95 41.64 -30.64 42.04
N GLU A 96 41.16 -31.85 42.32
CA GLU A 96 41.96 -33.07 42.23
C GLU A 96 41.74 -33.88 40.94
N VAL A 97 40.72 -33.54 40.13
CA VAL A 97 40.34 -34.27 38.90
C VAL A 97 41.51 -34.40 37.91
N HIS A 98 42.27 -33.33 37.70
CA HIS A 98 43.33 -33.29 36.68
C HIS A 98 44.46 -34.32 36.92
N HIS A 99 44.62 -34.81 38.15
CA HIS A 99 45.62 -35.81 38.50
C HIS A 99 45.23 -37.23 38.08
N PHE A 100 43.96 -37.50 37.73
CA PHE A 100 43.56 -38.86 37.38
C PHE A 100 44.23 -39.35 36.08
N PRO A 101 44.55 -40.66 36.00
CA PRO A 101 44.94 -41.30 34.75
C PRO A 101 43.74 -41.39 33.80
N GLY A 102 44.00 -41.41 32.49
CA GLY A 102 42.96 -41.35 31.47
C GLY A 102 41.86 -42.42 31.56
N PRO A 103 42.16 -43.71 31.81
CA PRO A 103 41.13 -44.75 31.93
C PRO A 103 40.12 -44.48 33.05
N LEU A 104 40.59 -44.04 34.23
CA LEU A 104 39.71 -43.73 35.35
C LEU A 104 38.86 -42.46 35.11
N LEU A 105 39.35 -41.51 34.30
CA LEU A 105 38.53 -40.38 33.85
C LEU A 105 37.40 -40.84 32.93
N VAL A 106 37.65 -41.83 32.07
CA VAL A 106 36.63 -42.45 31.20
C VAL A 106 35.58 -43.17 32.05
N ASP A 107 36.00 -43.92 33.06
CA ASP A 107 35.08 -44.61 33.97
C ASP A 107 34.21 -43.60 34.74
N LEU A 108 34.82 -42.57 35.33
CA LEU A 108 34.08 -41.50 36.03
C LEU A 108 33.07 -40.79 35.10
N ALA A 109 33.46 -40.45 33.88
CA ALA A 109 32.56 -39.82 32.93
C ALA A 109 31.43 -40.77 32.48
N SER A 110 31.74 -42.06 32.30
CA SER A 110 30.77 -43.10 31.94
C SER A 110 29.78 -43.36 33.08
N ASP A 111 30.21 -43.27 34.34
CA ASP A 111 29.33 -43.35 35.51
C ASP A 111 28.29 -42.23 35.51
N PHE A 112 28.68 -40.99 35.15
CA PHE A 112 27.72 -39.89 34.97
C PHE A 112 26.74 -40.17 33.83
N VAL A 113 27.22 -40.64 32.68
CA VAL A 113 26.36 -40.99 31.53
C VAL A 113 25.37 -42.12 31.90
N GLY A 114 25.84 -43.12 32.64
CA GLY A 114 25.03 -44.22 33.17
C GLY A 114 24.00 -43.72 34.20
N ALA A 115 24.41 -42.85 35.13
CA ALA A 115 23.53 -42.27 36.13
C ALA A 115 22.41 -41.42 35.50
N VAL A 116 22.71 -40.65 34.45
CA VAL A 116 21.70 -39.91 33.67
C VAL A 116 20.77 -40.86 32.91
N ARG A 117 21.31 -41.93 32.33
CA ARG A 117 20.52 -42.94 31.58
C ARG A 117 19.55 -43.72 32.46
N GLU A 118 19.97 -44.04 33.67
CA GLU A 118 19.21 -44.84 34.63
C GLU A 118 18.39 -43.98 35.62
N ASP A 119 18.42 -42.64 35.48
CA ASP A 119 17.76 -41.69 36.39
C ASP A 119 18.16 -41.88 37.87
N ARG A 120 19.45 -42.18 38.12
CA ARG A 120 20.00 -42.37 39.47
C ARG A 120 20.38 -41.07 40.18
N LEU A 121 20.29 -39.93 39.50
CA LEU A 121 20.57 -38.62 40.07
C LEU A 121 19.38 -38.18 40.92
N VAL A 122 19.64 -37.65 42.12
CA VAL A 122 18.57 -37.21 43.06
C VAL A 122 18.71 -35.72 43.36
N ASN A 123 19.93 -35.22 43.64
CA ASN A 123 20.21 -33.81 43.91
C ASN A 123 20.72 -33.06 42.66
N GLY A 124 21.38 -33.76 41.73
CA GLY A 124 21.96 -33.21 40.50
C GLY A 124 23.22 -32.36 40.70
N LYS A 125 23.55 -31.97 41.94
CA LYS A 125 24.73 -31.14 42.26
C LYS A 125 26.06 -31.79 41.87
N SER A 126 26.13 -33.13 41.81
CA SER A 126 27.35 -33.81 41.33
C SER A 126 27.66 -33.53 39.86
N LEU A 127 26.68 -33.11 39.05
CA LEU A 127 26.87 -32.75 37.64
C LEU A 127 27.85 -31.60 37.45
N GLU A 128 28.08 -30.75 38.46
CA GLU A 128 29.10 -29.69 38.41
C GLU A 128 30.53 -30.24 38.22
N LEU A 129 30.78 -31.53 38.54
CA LEU A 129 32.08 -32.18 38.31
C LEU A 129 32.26 -32.61 36.85
N LEU A 130 31.18 -32.91 36.13
CA LEU A 130 31.23 -33.44 34.77
C LEU A 130 31.99 -32.54 33.78
N PRO A 131 31.82 -31.20 33.76
CA PRO A 131 32.59 -30.34 32.87
C PRO A 131 34.11 -30.44 33.08
N ILE A 132 34.54 -30.53 34.34
CA ILE A 132 35.96 -30.59 34.71
C ILE A 132 36.53 -31.96 34.37
N ILE A 133 35.76 -33.04 34.56
CA ILE A 133 36.13 -34.39 34.14
C ILE A 133 36.30 -34.46 32.61
N LEU A 134 35.34 -33.94 31.84
CA LEU A 134 35.42 -33.90 30.38
C LEU A 134 36.60 -33.04 29.90
N THR A 135 36.87 -31.93 30.58
CA THR A 135 38.02 -31.07 30.28
C THR A 135 39.34 -31.75 30.60
N ALA A 136 39.45 -32.41 31.76
CA ALA A 136 40.63 -33.18 32.15
C ALA A 136 40.88 -34.34 31.19
N LEU A 137 39.83 -35.06 30.77
CA LEU A 137 39.90 -36.14 29.78
C LEU A 137 40.42 -35.62 28.44
N ALA A 138 39.93 -34.47 27.97
CA ALA A 138 40.36 -33.84 26.72
C ALA A 138 41.87 -33.52 26.71
N THR A 139 42.47 -33.20 27.86
CA THR A 139 43.91 -32.92 27.95
C THR A 139 44.80 -34.17 27.81
N LYS A 140 44.24 -35.38 27.93
CA LYS A 140 45.00 -36.63 27.85
C LYS A 140 45.23 -36.98 26.37
N LYS A 141 46.47 -36.73 25.92
CA LYS A 141 46.92 -37.04 24.54
C LYS A 141 47.22 -38.52 24.31
N GLU A 142 47.36 -39.29 25.39
CA GLU A 142 47.65 -40.72 25.32
C GLU A 142 46.45 -41.48 24.72
N VAL A 143 46.76 -42.50 23.94
CA VAL A 143 45.76 -43.44 23.42
C VAL A 143 45.24 -44.26 24.58
N LEU A 144 43.95 -44.13 24.89
CA LEU A 144 43.30 -44.80 26.01
C LEU A 144 42.71 -46.13 25.50
N ALA A 145 43.36 -47.25 25.84
CA ALA A 145 42.87 -48.58 25.52
C ALA A 145 41.69 -48.96 26.44
N CYS A 146 40.48 -48.51 26.10
CA CYS A 146 39.25 -48.91 26.80
C CYS A 146 38.29 -49.62 25.83
N GLY A 147 38.40 -50.94 25.75
CA GLY A 147 37.36 -51.86 25.29
C GLY A 147 37.02 -51.93 23.79
N LYS A 148 37.02 -50.84 23.01
CA LYS A 148 36.57 -50.86 21.59
C LYS A 148 37.32 -49.96 20.60
N GLY A 149 38.49 -49.47 20.94
CA GLY A 149 39.35 -48.73 20.00
C GLY A 149 40.39 -47.91 20.71
N ASP A 150 41.52 -47.71 20.04
CA ASP A 150 42.60 -46.81 20.43
C ASP A 150 42.17 -45.36 20.17
N LEU A 151 41.35 -44.81 21.08
CA LEU A 151 40.89 -43.42 20.99
C LEU A 151 41.74 -42.53 21.92
N ASN A 152 42.01 -41.31 21.47
CA ASN A 152 42.61 -40.29 22.34
C ASN A 152 41.55 -39.66 23.29
N GLY A 153 41.99 -38.88 24.27
CA GLY A 153 41.09 -38.23 25.23
C GLY A 153 40.02 -37.32 24.60
N GLU A 154 40.34 -36.65 23.48
CA GLU A 154 39.39 -35.77 22.76
C GLU A 154 38.30 -36.59 22.04
N GLU A 155 38.67 -37.73 21.43
CA GLU A 155 37.75 -38.65 20.77
C GLU A 155 36.81 -39.33 21.76
N TYR A 156 37.31 -39.75 22.93
CA TYR A 156 36.45 -40.26 24.00
C TYR A 156 35.48 -39.21 24.51
N LYS A 157 35.94 -37.98 24.74
CA LYS A 157 35.05 -36.87 25.09
C LYS A 157 33.93 -36.71 24.05
N ARG A 158 34.25 -36.73 22.75
CA ARG A 158 33.25 -36.67 21.69
C ARG A 158 32.25 -37.83 21.79
N GLN A 159 32.72 -39.06 21.95
CA GLN A 159 31.87 -40.24 22.09
C GLN A 159 30.97 -40.16 23.33
N LEU A 160 31.49 -39.66 24.46
CA LEU A 160 30.73 -39.45 25.69
C LEU A 160 29.65 -38.38 25.52
N ILE A 161 29.95 -37.28 24.84
CA ILE A 161 28.98 -36.23 24.51
C ILE A 161 27.88 -36.78 23.59
N ASP A 162 28.23 -37.54 22.56
CA ASP A 162 27.27 -38.18 21.65
C ASP A 162 26.37 -39.19 22.41
N THR A 163 26.97 -39.98 23.29
CA THR A 163 26.24 -40.91 24.16
C THR A 163 25.31 -40.15 25.12
N LEU A 164 25.76 -39.04 25.70
CA LEU A 164 24.94 -38.22 26.60
C LEU A 164 23.79 -37.52 25.85
N CYS A 165 24.02 -37.10 24.59
CA CYS A 165 23.00 -36.50 23.75
C CYS A 165 21.99 -37.52 23.18
N SER A 166 22.38 -38.79 23.02
CA SER A 166 21.45 -39.86 22.62
C SER A 166 20.56 -40.35 23.77
N VAL A 167 21.01 -40.21 25.03
CA VAL A 167 20.22 -40.57 26.23
C VAL A 167 19.03 -39.62 26.43
N ARG A 168 17.90 -40.14 26.94
CA ARG A 168 16.76 -39.31 27.37
C ARG A 168 17.12 -38.59 28.67
N TRP A 169 17.16 -37.26 28.64
CA TRP A 169 17.39 -36.48 29.86
C TRP A 169 16.13 -36.45 30.72
N PRO A 170 16.24 -36.70 32.04
CA PRO A 170 15.16 -36.45 32.99
C PRO A 170 14.81 -34.95 33.03
N GLN A 171 13.52 -34.61 33.09
CA GLN A 171 13.06 -33.20 33.09
C GLN A 171 13.69 -32.37 34.23
N ARG A 172 13.83 -32.98 35.43
CA ARG A 172 14.32 -32.33 36.65
C ARG A 172 15.74 -31.76 36.53
N TYR A 173 16.62 -32.41 35.78
CA TYR A 173 18.03 -32.04 35.66
C TYR A 173 18.37 -31.37 34.32
N MET A 174 17.37 -31.11 33.47
CA MET A 174 17.59 -30.65 32.10
C MET A 174 18.32 -29.30 32.03
N ILE A 175 17.94 -28.33 32.87
CA ILE A 175 18.58 -27.02 32.93
C ILE A 175 20.04 -27.15 33.42
N GLN A 176 20.27 -28.00 34.44
CA GLN A 176 21.60 -28.27 34.97
C GLN A 176 22.49 -28.98 33.93
N LEU A 177 21.99 -30.02 33.26
CA LEU A 177 22.69 -30.71 32.17
C LEU A 177 23.02 -29.78 31.01
N THR A 178 22.13 -28.85 30.67
CA THR A 178 22.43 -27.81 29.67
C THR A 178 23.55 -26.89 30.16
N SER A 179 23.52 -26.49 31.43
CA SER A 179 24.54 -25.63 32.03
C SER A 179 25.93 -26.29 32.12
N VAL A 180 26.02 -27.62 32.26
CA VAL A 180 27.29 -28.37 32.25
C VAL A 180 28.12 -28.07 31.01
N PHE A 181 27.48 -27.97 29.84
CA PHE A 181 28.17 -27.68 28.58
C PHE A 181 28.73 -26.25 28.50
N LYS A 182 28.32 -25.35 29.40
CA LYS A 182 28.86 -23.98 29.50
C LYS A 182 30.32 -23.97 29.93
N ASP A 183 30.80 -24.99 30.63
CA ASP A 183 32.18 -25.03 31.13
C ASP A 183 33.07 -26.01 30.32
N VAL A 184 32.50 -26.72 29.35
CA VAL A 184 33.24 -27.64 28.45
C VAL A 184 33.68 -26.94 27.16
N CYS A 185 34.93 -27.11 26.74
CA CYS A 185 35.39 -26.65 25.41
C CYS A 185 34.80 -27.54 24.30
N LEU A 186 33.69 -27.14 23.68
CA LEU A 186 33.02 -27.93 22.63
C LEU A 186 33.57 -27.63 21.24
N THR A 187 33.74 -28.66 20.42
CA THR A 187 33.94 -28.51 18.98
C THR A 187 32.64 -28.06 18.29
N PRO A 188 32.69 -27.50 17.07
CA PRO A 188 31.48 -27.07 16.36
C PRO A 188 30.47 -28.19 16.10
N GLU A 189 30.93 -29.44 15.91
CA GLU A 189 30.07 -30.61 15.71
C GLU A 189 29.36 -31.01 17.00
N GLU A 190 30.11 -31.12 18.10
CA GLU A 190 29.58 -31.39 19.44
C GLU A 190 28.57 -30.31 19.86
N MET A 191 28.88 -29.04 19.59
CA MET A 191 28.00 -27.91 19.86
C MET A 191 26.66 -28.06 19.12
N ASN A 192 26.68 -28.46 17.84
CA ASN A 192 25.45 -28.70 17.09
C ASN A 192 24.64 -29.87 17.64
N LEU A 193 25.28 -30.96 18.09
CA LEU A 193 24.61 -32.09 18.72
C LEU A 193 23.92 -31.67 20.03
N VAL A 194 24.61 -30.91 20.88
CA VAL A 194 24.06 -30.40 22.14
C VAL A 194 22.91 -29.44 21.88
N VAL A 195 23.06 -28.49 20.96
CA VAL A 195 21.99 -27.53 20.61
C VAL A 195 20.77 -28.25 20.06
N ALA A 196 20.96 -29.20 19.13
CA ALA A 196 19.85 -30.00 18.59
C ALA A 196 19.14 -30.78 19.71
N LYS A 197 19.90 -31.41 20.61
CA LYS A 197 19.35 -32.11 21.77
C LYS A 197 18.50 -31.19 22.65
N VAL A 198 19.01 -30.02 23.02
CA VAL A 198 18.29 -29.07 23.88
C VAL A 198 17.00 -28.57 23.21
N LEU A 199 17.04 -28.24 21.92
CA LEU A 199 15.87 -27.78 21.17
C LEU A 199 14.77 -28.85 21.08
N THR A 200 15.12 -30.13 20.89
CA THR A 200 14.13 -31.23 20.87
C THR A 200 13.41 -31.44 22.21
N MET A 201 13.90 -30.83 23.29
CA MET A 201 13.29 -30.94 24.61
C MET A 201 12.22 -29.88 24.87
N PHE A 202 12.18 -28.79 24.09
CA PHE A 202 11.19 -27.72 24.29
C PHE A 202 9.76 -28.25 24.23
N SER A 203 9.47 -29.17 23.32
CA SER A 203 8.14 -29.79 23.17
C SER A 203 7.74 -30.75 24.30
N LYS A 204 8.64 -31.04 25.25
CA LYS A 204 8.41 -31.95 26.38
C LYS A 204 8.30 -31.22 27.71
N LEU A 205 8.45 -29.90 27.72
CA LEU A 205 8.44 -29.08 28.92
C LEU A 205 7.12 -28.34 29.08
N ASN A 206 6.81 -27.98 30.32
CA ASN A 206 5.74 -27.03 30.59
C ASN A 206 6.21 -25.62 30.20
N LEU A 207 5.28 -24.72 29.85
CA LEU A 207 5.59 -23.37 29.36
C LEU A 207 6.52 -22.58 30.32
N GLN A 208 6.33 -22.70 31.64
CA GLN A 208 7.17 -22.04 32.66
C GLN A 208 8.62 -22.53 32.73
N GLU A 209 8.91 -23.75 32.27
CA GLU A 209 10.25 -24.34 32.33
C GLU A 209 11.11 -23.93 31.12
N ILE A 210 10.48 -23.31 30.11
CA ILE A 210 11.13 -22.92 28.86
C ILE A 210 12.06 -21.70 29.04
N PRO A 211 11.67 -20.58 29.70
CA PRO A 211 12.54 -19.42 29.82
C PRO A 211 13.91 -19.69 30.47
N PRO A 212 14.02 -20.45 31.59
CA PRO A 212 15.31 -20.81 32.18
C PRO A 212 16.17 -21.65 31.23
N LEU A 213 15.57 -22.59 30.50
CA LEU A 213 16.29 -23.43 29.54
C LEU A 213 16.80 -22.60 28.35
N VAL A 214 15.95 -21.71 27.83
CA VAL A 214 16.35 -20.77 26.76
C VAL A 214 17.48 -19.86 27.22
N TYR A 215 17.46 -19.38 28.46
CA TYR A 215 18.57 -18.60 29.01
C TYR A 215 19.88 -19.38 28.97
N GLN A 216 19.89 -20.63 29.45
CA GLN A 216 21.11 -21.47 29.38
C GLN A 216 21.55 -21.72 27.94
N LEU A 217 20.61 -21.99 27.03
CA LEU A 217 20.90 -22.18 25.61
C LEU A 217 21.51 -20.93 24.95
N LEU A 218 21.03 -19.74 25.31
CA LEU A 218 21.59 -18.47 24.84
C LEU A 218 23.00 -18.23 25.38
N VAL A 219 23.26 -18.58 26.64
CA VAL A 219 24.62 -18.53 27.21
C VAL A 219 25.55 -19.48 26.45
N LEU A 220 25.11 -20.71 26.16
CA LEU A 220 25.86 -21.66 25.34
C LEU A 220 26.14 -21.12 23.93
N SER A 221 25.20 -20.39 23.34
CA SER A 221 25.33 -19.84 21.98
C SER A 221 26.53 -18.89 21.79
N SER A 222 27.05 -18.32 22.89
CA SER A 222 28.27 -17.50 22.87
C SER A 222 29.51 -18.29 22.40
N LYS A 223 29.51 -19.62 22.52
CA LYS A 223 30.59 -20.50 22.05
C LYS A 223 30.46 -20.90 20.58
N GLY A 224 29.28 -20.75 19.98
CA GLY A 224 29.02 -21.22 18.62
C GLY A 224 27.53 -21.52 18.35
N SER A 225 27.23 -21.93 17.11
CA SER A 225 25.88 -22.37 16.69
C SER A 225 24.74 -21.36 16.94
N ARG A 226 25.07 -20.06 17.02
CA ARG A 226 24.12 -18.94 17.22
C ARG A 226 22.88 -19.01 16.33
N ARG A 227 23.09 -19.28 15.04
CA ARG A 227 22.01 -19.40 14.05
C ARG A 227 21.04 -20.53 14.40
N SER A 228 21.55 -21.72 14.70
CA SER A 228 20.73 -22.89 15.03
C SER A 228 19.93 -22.68 16.31
N VAL A 229 20.51 -22.01 17.30
CA VAL A 229 19.81 -21.64 18.54
C VAL A 229 18.65 -20.69 18.26
N LEU A 230 18.91 -19.58 17.56
CA LEU A 230 17.88 -18.58 17.24
C LEU A 230 16.76 -19.16 16.37
N ASP A 231 17.12 -19.92 15.32
CA ASP A 231 16.19 -20.57 14.41
C ASP A 231 15.32 -21.58 15.16
N GLY A 232 15.92 -22.42 16.01
CA GLY A 232 15.20 -23.39 16.82
C GLY A 232 14.20 -22.75 17.80
N ILE A 233 14.58 -21.65 18.47
CA ILE A 233 13.68 -20.92 19.36
C ILE A 233 12.52 -20.30 18.57
N ILE A 234 12.81 -19.62 17.46
CA ILE A 234 11.78 -18.99 16.62
C ILE A 234 10.83 -20.03 16.02
N ALA A 235 11.35 -21.16 15.55
CA ALA A 235 10.56 -22.24 14.98
C ALA A 235 9.62 -22.86 16.03
N PHE A 236 10.10 -23.04 17.26
CA PHE A 236 9.29 -23.55 18.36
C PHE A 236 8.09 -22.63 18.69
N PHE A 237 8.34 -21.34 18.94
CA PHE A 237 7.25 -20.40 19.25
C PHE A 237 6.29 -20.19 18.07
N ARG A 238 6.79 -20.24 16.83
CA ARG A 238 5.92 -20.20 15.64
C ARG A 238 4.93 -21.36 15.59
N GLU A 239 5.38 -22.56 15.93
CA GLU A 239 4.50 -23.74 15.92
C GLU A 239 3.47 -23.65 17.05
N LEU A 240 3.87 -23.16 18.24
CA LEU A 240 2.93 -22.87 19.33
C LEU A 240 1.89 -21.80 18.94
N ASP A 241 2.31 -20.68 18.36
CA ASP A 241 1.43 -19.63 17.83
C ASP A 241 0.44 -20.16 16.79
N LYS A 242 0.86 -21.14 15.99
CA LYS A 242 0.02 -21.76 14.96
C LYS A 242 -1.02 -22.68 15.58
N GLN A 243 -0.61 -23.56 16.48
CA GLN A 243 -1.51 -24.48 17.21
C GLN A 243 -2.57 -23.68 17.99
N HIS A 244 -2.16 -22.62 18.68
CA HIS A 244 -3.08 -21.79 19.44
C HIS A 244 -4.11 -21.05 18.56
N ARG A 245 -3.72 -20.59 17.37
CA ARG A 245 -4.66 -19.99 16.42
C ARG A 245 -5.66 -20.99 15.83
N GLU A 246 -5.21 -22.21 15.54
CA GLU A 246 -6.11 -23.28 15.07
C GLU A 246 -7.15 -23.62 16.15
N GLU A 247 -6.76 -23.66 17.42
CA GLU A 247 -7.66 -23.86 18.57
C GLU A 247 -8.70 -22.73 18.70
N GLN A 248 -8.28 -21.46 18.66
CA GLN A 248 -9.21 -20.31 18.74
C GLN A 248 -10.22 -20.28 17.59
N SER A 249 -9.83 -20.74 16.39
CA SER A 249 -10.73 -20.76 15.23
C SER A 249 -11.81 -21.85 15.29
N SER A 250 -11.60 -22.90 16.09
CA SER A 250 -12.55 -24.01 16.25
C SER A 250 -13.59 -23.75 17.34
N ASP A 251 -13.31 -22.84 18.27
CA ASP A 251 -14.06 -22.69 19.53
C ASP A 251 -14.76 -21.30 19.63
N GLU A 252 -15.64 -20.98 18.67
CA GLU A 252 -16.57 -19.84 18.80
C GLU A 252 -17.63 -20.04 19.92
N LEU A 253 -17.64 -21.18 20.63
CA LEU A 253 -18.64 -21.53 21.65
C LEU A 253 -18.12 -21.55 23.11
N SER A 254 -16.83 -21.33 23.36
CA SER A 254 -16.21 -21.53 24.68
C SER A 254 -15.51 -20.28 25.25
N GLU A 255 -16.14 -19.10 25.19
CA GLU A 255 -15.60 -17.82 25.72
C GLU A 255 -15.49 -17.73 27.27
N LEU A 256 -15.50 -18.84 28.03
CA LEU A 256 -15.53 -18.80 29.51
C LEU A 256 -14.33 -19.44 30.24
N ILE A 257 -13.28 -19.88 29.54
CA ILE A 257 -12.03 -20.40 30.18
C ILE A 257 -10.79 -19.72 29.58
N THR A 258 -10.59 -18.44 29.89
CA THR A 258 -9.46 -17.59 29.48
C THR A 258 -8.17 -17.83 30.29
N ALA A 259 -7.64 -19.06 30.34
CA ALA A 259 -6.42 -19.37 31.11
C ALA A 259 -5.17 -19.77 30.31
N PRO A 260 -5.23 -20.49 29.17
CA PRO A 260 -4.01 -20.98 28.51
C PRO A 260 -3.24 -19.91 27.69
N ALA A 261 -3.95 -18.93 27.12
CA ALA A 261 -3.36 -17.95 26.18
C ALA A 261 -2.40 -16.97 26.88
N ASP A 262 -2.81 -16.46 28.04
CA ASP A 262 -2.04 -15.47 28.81
C ASP A 262 -0.68 -16.02 29.24
N GLU A 263 -0.63 -17.32 29.58
CA GLU A 263 0.60 -18.00 29.97
C GLU A 263 1.61 -18.07 28.81
N LEU A 264 1.16 -18.43 27.61
CA LEU A 264 2.01 -18.49 26.42
C LEU A 264 2.65 -17.12 26.14
N TYR A 265 1.85 -16.06 26.10
CA TYR A 265 2.35 -14.72 25.79
C TYR A 265 3.28 -14.17 26.89
N HIS A 266 3.05 -14.47 28.17
CA HIS A 266 3.99 -14.13 29.24
C HIS A 266 5.35 -14.85 29.10
N VAL A 267 5.32 -16.13 28.73
CA VAL A 267 6.53 -16.92 28.47
C VAL A 267 7.28 -16.38 27.26
N GLU A 268 6.59 -16.04 26.18
CA GLU A 268 7.18 -15.37 25.01
C GLU A 268 7.87 -14.06 25.37
N GLY A 269 7.21 -13.19 26.14
CA GLY A 269 7.78 -11.91 26.59
C GLY A 269 9.07 -12.11 27.39
N THR A 270 9.05 -13.07 28.33
CA THR A 270 10.23 -13.42 29.14
C THR A 270 11.38 -13.94 28.27
N VAL A 271 11.09 -14.82 27.31
CA VAL A 271 12.10 -15.33 26.38
C VAL A 271 12.68 -14.23 25.49
N ILE A 272 11.84 -13.33 24.98
CA ILE A 272 12.28 -12.17 24.20
C ILE A 272 13.26 -11.32 25.01
N LEU A 273 12.96 -11.06 26.28
CA LEU A 273 13.87 -10.34 27.19
C LEU A 273 15.20 -11.07 27.37
N HIS A 274 15.20 -12.40 27.54
CA HIS A 274 16.43 -13.19 27.60
C HIS A 274 17.26 -13.07 26.32
N ILE A 275 16.64 -13.14 25.15
CA ILE A 275 17.32 -12.98 23.86
C ILE A 275 17.90 -11.57 23.71
N VAL A 276 17.13 -10.53 24.03
CA VAL A 276 17.58 -9.14 23.96
C VAL A 276 18.75 -8.91 24.94
N PHE A 277 18.68 -9.47 26.14
CA PHE A 277 19.79 -9.41 27.11
C PHE A 277 21.03 -10.13 26.58
N ALA A 278 20.89 -11.33 26.01
CA ALA A 278 21.99 -12.05 25.39
C ALA A 278 22.61 -11.26 24.23
N ILE A 279 21.82 -10.59 23.39
CA ILE A 279 22.30 -9.75 22.29
C ILE A 279 23.03 -8.49 22.79
N LYS A 280 22.63 -7.93 23.95
CA LYS A 280 23.38 -6.84 24.59
C LYS A 280 24.77 -7.27 25.03
N LEU A 281 24.94 -8.54 25.43
CA LEU A 281 26.24 -9.11 25.82
C LEU A 281 27.06 -9.57 24.59
N ASP A 282 26.41 -10.20 23.61
CA ASP A 282 27.01 -10.68 22.36
C ASP A 282 26.28 -10.06 21.15
N CYS A 283 26.84 -8.97 20.62
CA CYS A 283 26.26 -8.31 19.45
C CYS A 283 26.36 -9.13 18.14
N GLU A 284 27.21 -10.17 18.08
CA GLU A 284 27.26 -11.07 16.92
C GLU A 284 25.97 -11.91 16.84
N LEU A 285 25.37 -12.25 17.97
CA LEU A 285 24.08 -12.93 18.03
C LEU A 285 22.99 -12.10 17.35
N GLY A 286 22.93 -10.80 17.61
CA GLY A 286 21.98 -9.88 16.95
C GLY A 286 22.24 -9.73 15.44
N ARG A 287 23.51 -9.70 15.02
CA ARG A 287 23.87 -9.68 13.58
C ARG A 287 23.46 -10.97 12.86
N GLU A 288 23.67 -12.12 13.50
CA GLU A 288 23.28 -13.41 12.92
C GLU A 288 21.75 -13.56 12.87
N LEU A 289 21.02 -13.05 13.88
CA LEU A 289 19.55 -12.96 13.84
C LEU A 289 19.07 -12.16 12.62
N LEU A 290 19.59 -10.94 12.45
CA LEU A 290 19.21 -10.09 11.31
C LEU A 290 19.59 -10.74 9.97
N LYS A 291 20.74 -11.38 9.88
CA LYS A 291 21.18 -12.10 8.67
C LYS A 291 20.26 -13.28 8.36
N HIS A 292 19.84 -14.04 9.37
CA HIS A 292 18.90 -15.15 9.23
C HIS A 292 17.53 -14.66 8.73
N LEU A 293 16.98 -13.62 9.36
CA LEU A 293 15.68 -13.06 8.98
C LEU A 293 15.72 -12.36 7.60
N LYS A 294 16.81 -11.66 7.26
CA LYS A 294 17.04 -11.08 5.91
C LYS A 294 17.13 -12.15 4.82
N ALA A 295 17.84 -13.25 5.07
CA ALA A 295 17.90 -14.38 4.14
C ALA A 295 16.51 -14.99 3.88
N GLY A 296 15.67 -15.00 4.93
CA GLY A 296 14.28 -15.42 4.90
C GLY A 296 13.35 -14.61 3.99
N GLN A 297 13.56 -13.30 3.88
CA GLN A 297 12.70 -12.40 3.12
C GLN A 297 12.58 -12.76 1.64
N GLN A 298 13.55 -13.48 1.06
CA GLN A 298 13.51 -13.85 -0.36
C GLN A 298 12.48 -14.95 -0.63
N GLY A 299 12.21 -15.83 0.34
CA GLY A 299 11.28 -16.94 0.23
C GLY A 299 9.89 -16.64 0.79
N ASP A 300 9.30 -17.66 1.42
CA ASP A 300 8.03 -17.51 2.12
C ASP A 300 8.22 -16.69 3.41
N PRO A 301 7.60 -15.50 3.53
CA PRO A 301 7.71 -14.71 4.75
C PRO A 301 7.19 -15.45 5.98
N SER A 302 6.22 -16.37 5.85
CA SER A 302 5.67 -17.13 6.98
C SER A 302 6.69 -18.04 7.66
N LYS A 303 7.78 -18.41 6.95
CA LYS A 303 8.85 -19.24 7.48
C LYS A 303 9.92 -18.47 8.25
N CYS A 304 9.86 -17.14 8.27
CA CYS A 304 10.85 -16.34 8.99
C CYS A 304 10.22 -15.28 9.88
N LEU A 305 9.06 -14.75 9.48
CA LEU A 305 8.26 -13.81 10.25
C LEU A 305 7.03 -14.52 10.82
N CYS A 306 6.91 -14.44 12.14
CA CYS A 306 5.77 -14.79 12.97
C CYS A 306 5.61 -13.72 14.07
N PRO A 307 4.47 -13.68 14.78
CA PRO A 307 4.24 -12.73 15.88
C PRO A 307 5.43 -12.66 16.85
N PHE A 308 5.89 -13.81 17.36
CA PHE A 308 7.08 -13.89 18.22
C PHE A 308 8.32 -13.20 17.63
N SER A 309 8.70 -13.51 16.39
CA SER A 309 9.89 -12.92 15.74
C SER A 309 9.76 -11.42 15.49
N ILE A 310 8.53 -10.93 15.25
CA ILE A 310 8.26 -9.50 15.06
C ILE A 310 8.37 -8.78 16.41
N ALA A 311 7.81 -9.36 17.47
CA ALA A 311 7.97 -8.84 18.83
C ALA A 311 9.44 -8.80 19.27
N LEU A 312 10.22 -9.84 18.93
CA LEU A 312 11.67 -9.86 19.16
C LEU A 312 12.39 -8.74 18.39
N LEU A 313 12.09 -8.56 17.10
CA LEU A 313 12.66 -7.48 16.28
C LEU A 313 12.33 -6.11 16.88
N LEU A 314 11.06 -5.85 17.21
CA LEU A 314 10.62 -4.60 17.81
C LEU A 314 11.28 -4.36 19.18
N SER A 315 11.56 -5.40 19.95
CA SER A 315 12.28 -5.29 21.22
C SER A 315 13.76 -4.96 21.03
N LEU A 316 14.35 -5.36 19.89
CA LEU A 316 15.74 -5.07 19.54
C LEU A 316 15.97 -3.63 19.09
N THR A 317 14.92 -2.89 18.72
CA THR A 317 15.07 -1.47 18.35
C THR A 317 15.56 -0.63 19.52
N ARG A 318 15.32 -1.07 20.76
CA ARG A 318 15.90 -0.48 21.99
C ARG A 318 17.43 -0.48 22.03
N ILE A 319 18.09 -1.23 21.14
CA ILE A 319 19.53 -1.19 20.93
C ILE A 319 19.81 -0.37 19.68
N GLN A 320 20.24 0.88 19.85
CA GLN A 320 20.46 1.87 18.77
C GLN A 320 21.22 1.34 17.53
N ARG A 321 22.16 0.40 17.71
CA ARG A 321 22.93 -0.22 16.61
C ARG A 321 22.08 -1.05 15.64
N PHE A 322 20.95 -1.57 16.10
CA PHE A 322 20.05 -2.43 15.34
C PHE A 322 18.77 -1.72 14.91
N GLU A 323 18.42 -0.62 15.55
CA GLU A 323 17.21 0.19 15.31
C GLU A 323 16.90 0.42 13.83
N GLU A 324 17.76 1.13 13.09
CA GLU A 324 17.56 1.42 11.65
C GLU A 324 17.46 0.14 10.81
N GLN A 325 18.32 -0.85 11.08
CA GLN A 325 18.35 -2.11 10.32
C GLN A 325 17.09 -2.95 10.53
N VAL A 326 16.52 -2.91 11.74
CA VAL A 326 15.27 -3.59 12.08
C VAL A 326 14.10 -2.90 11.39
N PHE A 327 14.00 -1.58 11.48
CA PHE A 327 12.92 -0.85 10.84
C PHE A 327 12.95 -0.96 9.32
N ASP A 328 14.13 -0.91 8.70
CA ASP A 328 14.29 -1.15 7.27
C ASP A 328 13.85 -2.57 6.87
N LEU A 329 14.19 -3.57 7.69
CA LEU A 329 13.78 -4.95 7.49
C LEU A 329 12.25 -5.07 7.53
N LEU A 330 11.62 -4.60 8.60
CA LEU A 330 10.17 -4.67 8.80
C LEU A 330 9.41 -3.89 7.71
N LYS A 331 9.87 -2.67 7.38
CA LYS A 331 9.28 -1.85 6.31
C LYS A 331 9.36 -2.53 4.96
N THR A 332 10.52 -3.11 4.62
CA THR A 332 10.70 -3.86 3.38
C THR A 332 9.78 -5.07 3.33
N SER A 333 9.61 -5.80 4.44
CA SER A 333 8.68 -6.93 4.54
C SER A 333 7.22 -6.52 4.35
N VAL A 334 6.78 -5.42 4.96
CA VAL A 334 5.41 -4.89 4.82
C VAL A 334 5.13 -4.46 3.38
N VAL A 335 6.03 -3.66 2.79
CA VAL A 335 5.90 -3.20 1.39
C VAL A 335 5.91 -4.39 0.42
N LYS A 336 6.79 -5.37 0.64
CA LYS A 336 6.81 -6.60 -0.17
C LYS A 336 5.50 -7.39 -0.02
N SER A 337 5.00 -7.58 1.20
CA SER A 337 3.75 -8.30 1.46
C SER A 337 2.56 -7.69 0.72
N PHE A 338 2.45 -6.37 0.67
CA PHE A 338 1.37 -5.69 -0.06
C PHE A 338 1.57 -5.75 -1.59
N LYS A 339 2.80 -5.65 -2.09
CA LYS A 339 3.11 -5.84 -3.52
C LYS A 339 2.77 -7.27 -3.99
N ASP A 340 3.17 -8.26 -3.20
CA ASP A 340 2.89 -9.67 -3.47
C ASP A 340 1.38 -9.93 -3.46
N LEU A 341 0.64 -9.36 -2.50
CA LEU A 341 -0.81 -9.45 -2.44
C LEU A 341 -1.48 -8.86 -3.68
N GLN A 342 -1.05 -7.67 -4.11
CA GLN A 342 -1.61 -7.00 -5.29
C GLN A 342 -1.32 -7.79 -6.58
N LEU A 343 -0.11 -8.35 -6.70
CA LEU A 343 0.26 -9.20 -7.83
C LEU A 343 -0.57 -10.49 -7.87
N LEU A 344 -0.79 -11.13 -6.72
CA LEU A 344 -1.65 -12.31 -6.60
C LEU A 344 -3.12 -12.00 -6.93
N GLN A 345 -3.67 -10.90 -6.42
CA GLN A 345 -5.04 -10.49 -6.72
C GLN A 345 -5.23 -10.17 -8.22
N GLY A 346 -4.18 -9.72 -8.89
CA GLY A 346 -4.20 -9.38 -10.31
C GLY A 346 -4.04 -10.55 -11.28
N SER A 347 -3.69 -11.77 -10.85
CA SER A 347 -3.40 -12.91 -11.73
C SER A 347 -3.98 -14.22 -11.22
N LYS A 348 -4.93 -14.80 -11.97
CA LYS A 348 -5.51 -16.11 -11.64
C LYS A 348 -4.48 -17.24 -11.77
N PHE A 349 -3.54 -17.08 -12.69
CA PHE A 349 -2.41 -18.00 -12.86
C PHE A 349 -1.59 -18.09 -11.57
N LEU A 350 -1.24 -16.97 -10.96
CA LEU A 350 -0.49 -16.95 -9.70
C LEU A 350 -1.30 -17.48 -8.51
N GLN A 351 -2.58 -17.11 -8.39
CA GLN A 351 -3.47 -17.61 -7.33
C GLN A 351 -3.56 -19.15 -7.31
N THR A 352 -3.51 -19.77 -8.49
CA THR A 352 -3.60 -21.24 -8.61
C THR A 352 -2.32 -21.93 -8.16
N LEU A 353 -1.16 -21.30 -8.36
CA LEU A 353 0.15 -21.86 -8.00
C LEU A 353 0.55 -21.56 -6.55
N VAL A 354 0.09 -20.43 -6.02
CA VAL A 354 0.47 -19.91 -4.71
C VAL A 354 -0.79 -19.54 -3.93
N PRO A 355 -1.31 -20.44 -3.07
CA PRO A 355 -2.40 -20.07 -2.17
C PRO A 355 -1.94 -18.98 -1.19
N GLN A 356 -2.75 -17.94 -1.03
CA GLN A 356 -2.50 -16.85 -0.08
C GLN A 356 -2.67 -17.40 1.35
N ARG A 357 -1.58 -17.53 2.11
CA ARG A 357 -1.61 -18.10 3.48
C ARG A 357 -1.47 -17.07 4.60
N THR A 358 -0.70 -16.00 4.41
CA THR A 358 -0.32 -15.11 5.52
C THR A 358 -0.10 -13.67 5.08
N CYS A 359 -0.52 -12.72 5.92
CA CYS A 359 -0.26 -11.30 5.73
C CYS A 359 0.63 -10.77 6.86
N VAL A 360 1.75 -10.13 6.53
CA VAL A 360 2.63 -9.51 7.55
C VAL A 360 1.86 -8.46 8.37
N SER A 361 0.90 -7.78 7.74
CA SER A 361 0.02 -6.81 8.41
C SER A 361 -0.80 -7.44 9.54
N THR A 362 -1.31 -8.66 9.38
CA THR A 362 -2.11 -9.32 10.42
C THR A 362 -1.23 -9.76 11.57
N MET A 363 -0.02 -10.27 11.27
CA MET A 363 0.96 -10.65 12.29
C MET A 363 1.41 -9.46 13.15
N ILE A 364 1.60 -8.27 12.55
CA ILE A 364 1.97 -7.07 13.31
C ILE A 364 0.81 -6.62 14.22
N LEU A 365 -0.43 -6.62 13.73
CA LEU A 365 -1.59 -6.28 14.55
C LEU A 365 -1.84 -7.31 15.66
N GLU A 366 -1.50 -8.58 15.43
CA GLU A 366 -1.47 -9.62 16.46
C GLU A 366 -0.43 -9.30 17.55
N VAL A 367 0.79 -8.88 17.18
CA VAL A 367 1.79 -8.40 18.17
C VAL A 367 1.29 -7.21 18.98
N VAL A 368 0.57 -6.26 18.34
CA VAL A 368 -0.04 -5.14 19.07
C VAL A 368 -1.04 -5.65 20.10
N ARG A 369 -1.92 -6.60 19.73
CA ARG A 369 -2.89 -7.21 20.67
C ARG A 369 -2.21 -7.99 21.79
N ASN A 370 -1.21 -8.80 21.45
CA ASN A 370 -0.48 -9.62 22.43
C ASN A 370 0.36 -8.76 23.38
N SER A 371 0.68 -7.51 23.00
CA SER A 371 1.48 -6.63 23.85
C SER A 371 0.81 -6.22 25.17
N VAL A 372 -0.51 -6.44 25.33
CA VAL A 372 -1.24 -6.30 26.60
C VAL A 372 -0.60 -7.15 27.72
N HIS A 373 0.00 -8.28 27.36
CA HIS A 373 0.58 -9.27 28.30
C HIS A 373 1.96 -8.85 28.83
N SER A 374 2.13 -7.59 29.24
CA SER A 374 3.37 -7.01 29.79
C SER A 374 4.58 -6.95 28.83
N TRP A 375 4.34 -6.84 27.51
CA TRP A 375 5.41 -6.65 26.53
C TRP A 375 5.83 -5.19 26.40
N ASP A 376 6.10 -4.52 27.52
CA ASP A 376 6.54 -3.12 27.55
C ASP A 376 7.78 -2.91 26.67
N HIS A 377 8.61 -3.96 26.54
CA HIS A 377 9.80 -3.94 25.69
C HIS A 377 9.53 -3.77 24.18
N VAL A 378 8.31 -4.04 23.72
CA VAL A 378 7.88 -3.95 22.31
C VAL A 378 7.26 -2.59 21.97
N THR A 379 6.64 -1.91 22.95
CA THR A 379 5.77 -0.75 22.73
C THR A 379 6.48 0.41 22.01
N GLN A 380 7.69 0.77 22.44
CA GLN A 380 8.48 1.84 21.79
C GLN A 380 8.74 1.53 20.30
N GLY A 381 9.11 0.28 19.99
CA GLY A 381 9.33 -0.16 18.62
C GLY A 381 8.05 -0.09 17.78
N LEU A 382 6.88 -0.39 18.36
CA LEU A 382 5.59 -0.26 17.68
C LEU A 382 5.25 1.19 17.33
N ILE A 383 5.50 2.13 18.25
CA ILE A 383 5.24 3.56 18.04
C ILE A 383 6.12 4.08 16.90
N GLU A 384 7.43 3.88 17.00
CA GLU A 384 8.39 4.31 15.99
C GLU A 384 8.08 3.68 14.63
N PHE A 385 7.78 2.37 14.59
CA PHE A 385 7.42 1.69 13.35
C PHE A 385 6.11 2.21 12.75
N GLY A 386 5.09 2.45 13.58
CA GLY A 386 3.81 3.04 13.16
C GLY A 386 4.01 4.38 12.48
N PHE A 387 4.82 5.26 13.07
CA PHE A 387 5.18 6.54 12.47
C PHE A 387 6.05 6.41 11.22
N ILE A 388 7.02 5.49 11.17
CA ILE A 388 7.84 5.23 9.97
C ILE A 388 6.96 4.80 8.78
N LEU A 389 5.93 4.00 9.02
CA LEU A 389 4.97 3.58 7.99
C LEU A 389 4.08 4.74 7.54
N MET A 390 3.54 5.54 8.46
CA MET A 390 2.76 6.73 8.09
C MET A 390 3.61 7.78 7.35
N ASP A 391 4.84 8.01 7.80
CA ASP A 391 5.80 8.93 7.19
C ASP A 391 6.24 8.49 5.78
N SER A 392 6.09 7.20 5.44
CA SER A 392 6.34 6.70 4.08
C SER A 392 5.29 7.16 3.05
N TYR A 393 4.19 7.79 3.52
CA TYR A 393 3.15 8.35 2.67
C TYR A 393 3.67 9.59 1.90
N GLY A 394 4.34 9.33 0.78
CA GLY A 394 5.00 10.35 -0.02
C GLY A 394 4.03 11.32 -0.73
N PRO A 395 4.48 12.57 -1.01
CA PRO A 395 3.63 13.59 -1.60
C PRO A 395 3.23 13.26 -3.05
N LYS A 396 2.02 13.69 -3.42
CA LYS A 396 1.61 13.89 -4.81
C LYS A 396 2.63 14.84 -5.46
N LYS A 397 3.70 14.33 -6.10
CA LYS A 397 4.50 15.16 -7.02
C LYS A 397 3.59 15.51 -8.20
N ILE A 398 3.01 16.69 -8.12
CA ILE A 398 2.45 17.41 -9.27
C ILE A 398 3.67 17.86 -10.07
N LEU A 399 4.15 17.01 -10.97
CA LEU A 399 4.96 17.48 -12.09
C LEU A 399 3.98 17.66 -13.25
N ASP A 400 3.69 18.92 -13.55
CA ASP A 400 2.94 19.43 -14.70
C ASP A 400 1.57 18.80 -14.98
N GLY A 401 0.53 19.36 -14.34
CA GLY A 401 -0.78 19.74 -14.94
C GLY A 401 -1.60 18.73 -15.77
N LYS A 402 -1.14 17.52 -16.00
CA LYS A 402 -1.84 16.46 -16.74
C LYS A 402 -2.22 15.38 -15.74
N ALA A 403 -3.51 15.07 -15.69
CA ALA A 403 -4.05 13.97 -14.90
C ALA A 403 -3.21 12.71 -15.19
N VAL A 404 -2.38 12.32 -14.22
CA VAL A 404 -1.43 11.23 -14.42
C VAL A 404 -2.22 9.96 -14.63
N GLU A 405 -2.10 9.46 -15.86
CA GLU A 405 -2.59 8.20 -16.37
C GLU A 405 -2.24 7.04 -15.43
N ILE A 406 -3.13 6.05 -15.45
CA ILE A 406 -3.32 4.91 -14.55
C ILE A 406 -2.07 4.02 -14.32
N GLY A 407 -0.93 4.28 -14.96
CA GLY A 407 0.29 3.45 -14.94
C GLY A 407 1.18 3.53 -13.68
N THR A 408 0.89 4.40 -12.69
CA THR A 408 1.66 4.48 -11.42
C THR A 408 0.88 3.98 -10.19
N SER A 409 -0.18 3.19 -10.40
CA SER A 409 -1.12 2.78 -9.34
C SER A 409 -0.52 1.82 -8.30
N LEU A 410 0.31 0.86 -8.70
CA LEU A 410 0.83 -0.20 -7.81
C LEU A 410 1.64 0.33 -6.62
N SER A 411 2.62 1.20 -6.85
CA SER A 411 3.46 1.77 -5.78
C SER A 411 2.69 2.72 -4.87
N LYS A 412 1.73 3.48 -5.43
CA LYS A 412 0.85 4.39 -4.68
C LYS A 412 -0.09 3.62 -3.75
N MET A 413 -0.73 2.55 -4.24
CA MET A 413 -1.61 1.70 -3.44
C MET A 413 -0.85 0.99 -2.32
N THR A 414 0.36 0.50 -2.61
CA THR A 414 1.21 -0.16 -1.61
C THR A 414 1.54 0.77 -0.43
N ASN A 415 1.97 2.00 -0.70
CA ASN A 415 2.29 2.97 0.35
C ASN A 415 1.03 3.45 1.11
N GLN A 416 -0.13 3.49 0.45
CA GLN A 416 -1.42 3.75 1.09
C GLN A 416 -1.77 2.64 2.10
N HIS A 417 -1.62 1.37 1.73
CA HIS A 417 -1.85 0.25 2.63
C HIS A 417 -0.84 0.23 3.79
N ALA A 418 0.43 0.53 3.53
CA ALA A 418 1.44 0.68 4.57
C ALA A 418 1.11 1.82 5.54
N CYS A 419 0.70 2.98 5.05
CA CYS A 419 0.27 4.12 5.87
C CYS A 419 -0.96 3.77 6.74
N LYS A 420 -1.97 3.10 6.16
CA LYS A 420 -3.14 2.62 6.90
C LYS A 420 -2.77 1.62 7.99
N LEU A 421 -1.81 0.72 7.71
CA LEU A 421 -1.26 -0.17 8.73
C LEU A 421 -0.56 0.62 9.84
N GLY A 422 0.25 1.62 9.51
CA GLY A 422 0.89 2.49 10.50
C GLY A 422 -0.13 3.19 11.42
N ALA A 423 -1.20 3.74 10.84
CA ALA A 423 -2.30 4.34 11.60
C ALA A 423 -3.00 3.32 12.50
N ASN A 424 -3.29 2.12 12.00
CA ASN A 424 -3.88 1.05 12.80
C ASN A 424 -2.97 0.60 13.95
N ILE A 425 -1.65 0.48 13.72
CA ILE A 425 -0.69 0.15 14.79
C ILE A 425 -0.77 1.21 15.89
N LEU A 426 -0.67 2.50 15.54
CA LEU A 426 -0.71 3.57 16.53
C LEU A 426 -2.05 3.63 17.27
N LEU A 427 -3.17 3.49 16.54
CA LEU A 427 -4.51 3.50 17.13
C LEU A 427 -4.71 2.32 18.09
N GLU A 428 -4.39 1.10 17.69
CA GLU A 428 -4.55 -0.07 18.56
C GLU A 428 -3.57 -0.04 19.75
N THR A 429 -2.34 0.44 19.55
CA THR A 429 -1.37 0.59 20.65
C THR A 429 -1.85 1.67 21.64
N PHE A 430 -2.45 2.76 21.17
CA PHE A 430 -3.06 3.80 22.00
C PHE A 430 -4.24 3.27 22.84
N LYS A 431 -5.06 2.37 22.29
CA LYS A 431 -6.18 1.74 22.99
C LYS A 431 -5.68 0.89 24.16
N ILE A 432 -4.65 0.09 23.92
CA ILE A 432 -4.12 -0.90 24.86
C ILE A 432 -3.26 -0.25 25.96
N HIS A 433 -2.29 0.60 25.60
CA HIS A 433 -1.25 1.06 26.51
C HIS A 433 -1.48 2.50 26.96
N GLU A 434 -1.83 2.70 28.23
CA GLU A 434 -2.09 4.03 28.78
C GLU A 434 -0.83 4.93 28.84
N MET A 435 0.32 4.37 29.24
CA MET A 435 1.55 5.13 29.49
C MET A 435 2.12 5.85 28.27
N ILE A 436 1.81 5.37 27.06
CA ILE A 436 2.34 5.92 25.79
C ILE A 436 1.35 6.85 25.07
N ARG A 437 0.12 7.00 25.60
CA ARG A 437 -0.93 7.80 24.95
C ARG A 437 -0.47 9.24 24.69
N GLN A 438 0.22 9.82 25.67
CA GLN A 438 0.76 11.18 25.56
C GLN A 438 1.81 11.28 24.45
N GLU A 439 2.73 10.32 24.35
CA GLU A 439 3.77 10.31 23.31
C GLU A 439 3.18 10.21 21.90
N ILE A 440 2.24 9.27 21.68
CA ILE A 440 1.56 9.12 20.38
C ILE A 440 0.86 10.43 20.01
N LEU A 441 0.11 11.02 20.95
CA LEU A 441 -0.62 12.27 20.74
C LEU A 441 0.31 13.42 20.40
N GLU A 442 1.39 13.61 21.16
CA GLU A 442 2.39 14.65 20.92
C GLU A 442 3.04 14.50 19.54
N GLN A 443 3.42 13.28 19.16
CA GLN A 443 4.03 13.01 17.87
C GLN A 443 3.08 13.23 16.68
N VAL A 444 1.80 12.90 16.82
CA VAL A 444 0.77 13.20 15.81
C VAL A 444 0.59 14.71 15.67
N LEU A 445 0.38 15.42 16.78
CA LEU A 445 0.17 16.86 16.79
C LEU A 445 1.40 17.62 16.27
N ASN A 446 2.61 17.22 16.66
CA ASN A 446 3.85 17.82 16.16
C ASN A 446 3.98 17.67 14.63
N ARG A 447 3.61 16.51 14.06
CA ARG A 447 3.61 16.31 12.60
C ARG A 447 2.55 17.15 11.89
N VAL A 448 1.37 17.33 12.50
CA VAL A 448 0.33 18.22 11.98
C VAL A 448 0.79 19.69 11.97
N VAL A 449 1.51 20.12 13.00
CA VAL A 449 1.98 21.51 13.14
C VAL A 449 3.21 21.81 12.28
N THR A 450 4.17 20.90 12.20
CA THR A 450 5.49 21.18 11.60
C THR A 450 5.59 20.90 10.09
N ARG A 451 4.79 19.97 9.55
CA ARG A 451 4.89 19.55 8.15
C ARG A 451 3.98 20.38 7.24
N THR A 452 4.54 21.33 6.49
CA THR A 452 3.76 22.18 5.56
C THR A 452 3.68 21.64 4.13
N SER A 453 4.61 20.79 3.69
CA SER A 453 4.75 20.38 2.28
C SER A 453 4.29 18.95 1.94
N SER A 454 4.13 18.08 2.94
CA SER A 454 3.68 16.69 2.78
C SER A 454 2.19 16.54 3.05
N PRO A 455 1.48 15.56 2.45
CA PRO A 455 0.07 15.30 2.77
C PRO A 455 -0.12 15.05 4.28
N ILE A 456 -0.96 15.83 4.96
CA ILE A 456 -1.19 15.75 6.42
C ILE A 456 -2.46 14.95 6.76
N ASN A 457 -3.39 14.78 5.82
CA ASN A 457 -4.73 14.24 6.08
C ASN A 457 -4.74 12.91 6.85
N HIS A 458 -3.84 11.99 6.56
CA HIS A 458 -3.78 10.69 7.25
C HIS A 458 -3.38 10.81 8.73
N PHE A 459 -2.65 11.85 9.14
CA PHE A 459 -2.43 12.16 10.57
C PHE A 459 -3.67 12.77 11.22
N LEU A 460 -4.42 13.60 10.48
CA LEU A 460 -5.69 14.16 10.96
C LEU A 460 -6.76 13.07 11.11
N ASP A 461 -6.80 12.10 10.20
CA ASP A 461 -7.68 10.93 10.29
C ASP A 461 -7.34 10.09 11.54
N LEU A 462 -6.06 9.77 11.75
CA LEU A 462 -5.62 9.08 12.98
C LEU A 462 -5.96 9.88 14.25
N PHE A 463 -5.72 11.19 14.24
CA PHE A 463 -6.05 12.05 15.36
C PHE A 463 -7.56 12.08 15.65
N SER A 464 -8.38 12.12 14.60
CA SER A 464 -9.83 12.01 14.70
C SER A 464 -10.24 10.66 15.31
N ASP A 465 -9.64 9.55 14.88
CA ASP A 465 -9.93 8.22 15.42
C ASP A 465 -9.54 8.10 16.91
N ILE A 466 -8.39 8.66 17.30
CA ILE A 466 -7.93 8.74 18.70
C ILE A 466 -8.94 9.51 19.57
N ILE A 467 -9.38 10.68 19.11
CA ILE A 467 -10.36 11.51 19.84
C ILE A 467 -11.72 10.81 19.91
N MET A 468 -12.17 10.20 18.82
CA MET A 468 -13.45 9.48 18.78
C MET A 468 -13.46 8.27 19.73
N TYR A 469 -12.31 7.61 19.89
CA TYR A 469 -12.17 6.51 20.84
C TYR A 469 -12.18 6.95 22.30
N ALA A 470 -11.40 7.99 22.66
CA ALA A 470 -11.17 8.38 24.06
C ALA A 470 -11.40 9.88 24.34
N PRO A 471 -12.59 10.44 24.06
CA PRO A 471 -12.83 11.87 24.20
C PRO A 471 -12.75 12.36 25.66
N LEU A 472 -13.11 11.51 26.63
CA LEU A 472 -13.07 11.83 28.06
C LEU A 472 -11.65 11.90 28.62
N ILE A 473 -10.75 11.05 28.13
CA ILE A 473 -9.34 11.04 28.55
C ILE A 473 -8.65 12.33 28.05
N LEU A 474 -9.04 12.81 26.87
CA LEU A 474 -8.41 13.95 26.20
C LEU A 474 -9.06 15.31 26.48
N GLN A 475 -10.14 15.37 27.27
CA GLN A 475 -10.91 16.59 27.50
C GLN A 475 -10.10 17.76 28.10
N ASN A 476 -9.09 17.45 28.92
CA ASN A 476 -8.20 18.43 29.57
C ASN A 476 -6.76 18.30 29.06
N CYS A 477 -6.55 17.79 27.85
CA CYS A 477 -5.22 17.63 27.29
C CYS A 477 -4.62 19.00 26.91
N SER A 478 -3.63 19.45 27.67
CA SER A 478 -2.92 20.73 27.43
C SER A 478 -2.28 20.78 26.04
N LYS A 479 -1.78 19.64 25.53
CA LYS A 479 -1.14 19.60 24.22
C LYS A 479 -2.09 19.93 23.07
N VAL A 480 -3.35 19.51 23.16
CA VAL A 480 -4.38 19.88 22.19
C VAL A 480 -4.63 21.39 22.25
N THR A 481 -4.73 21.98 23.45
CA THR A 481 -4.89 23.43 23.58
C THR A 481 -3.70 24.23 23.06
N GLU A 482 -2.46 23.75 23.26
CA GLU A 482 -1.25 24.36 22.69
C GLU A 482 -1.28 24.36 21.15
N THR A 483 -1.89 23.36 20.51
CA THR A 483 -2.01 23.35 19.05
C THR A 483 -2.89 24.47 18.50
N PHE A 484 -3.79 25.03 19.33
CA PHE A 484 -4.59 26.17 18.91
C PHE A 484 -3.73 27.40 18.64
N ASP A 485 -2.68 27.63 19.41
CA ASP A 485 -1.77 28.78 19.22
C ASP A 485 -1.08 28.78 17.85
N TYR A 486 -0.99 27.62 17.20
CA TYR A 486 -0.39 27.49 15.86
C TYR A 486 -1.39 27.66 14.71
N LEU A 487 -2.71 27.73 14.97
CA LEU A 487 -3.76 27.75 13.93
C LEU A 487 -3.58 28.88 12.90
N THR A 488 -3.04 30.03 13.32
CA THR A 488 -2.82 31.19 12.43
C THR A 488 -1.71 30.95 11.40
N PHE A 489 -0.83 29.98 11.65
CA PHE A 489 0.32 29.66 10.79
C PHE A 489 0.07 28.41 9.92
N LEU A 490 -1.02 27.68 10.16
CA LEU A 490 -1.33 26.44 9.44
C LEU A 490 -2.11 26.73 8.15
N PRO A 491 -1.93 25.92 7.09
CA PRO A 491 -2.78 25.99 5.91
C PRO A 491 -4.26 25.76 6.26
N LEU A 492 -5.18 26.47 5.59
CA LEU A 492 -6.62 26.41 5.86
C LEU A 492 -7.19 24.98 5.88
N GLN A 493 -6.74 24.12 4.95
CA GLN A 493 -7.20 22.72 4.89
C GLN A 493 -6.83 21.94 6.15
N THR A 494 -5.61 22.16 6.67
CA THR A 494 -5.14 21.56 7.91
C THR A 494 -5.95 22.07 9.10
N VAL A 495 -6.26 23.37 9.13
CA VAL A 495 -7.09 23.97 10.18
C VAL A 495 -8.49 23.37 10.19
N GLN A 496 -9.14 23.29 9.03
CA GLN A 496 -10.48 22.68 8.93
C GLN A 496 -10.48 21.22 9.39
N GLY A 497 -9.49 20.43 8.98
CA GLY A 497 -9.37 19.04 9.39
C GLY A 497 -9.07 18.89 10.89
N LEU A 498 -8.19 19.74 11.44
CA LEU A 498 -7.88 19.75 12.88
C LEU A 498 -9.11 20.12 13.71
N LEU A 499 -9.81 21.20 13.35
CA LEU A 499 -11.02 21.64 14.05
C LEU A 499 -12.13 20.58 13.99
N LYS A 500 -12.30 19.91 12.85
CA LYS A 500 -13.24 18.79 12.71
C LYS A 500 -12.87 17.62 13.62
N ALA A 501 -11.58 17.28 13.73
CA ALA A 501 -11.11 16.21 14.61
C ALA A 501 -11.30 16.54 16.10
N VAL A 502 -11.09 17.81 16.52
CA VAL A 502 -11.24 18.25 17.92
C VAL A 502 -12.70 18.48 18.33
N GLN A 503 -13.64 18.48 17.38
CA GLN A 503 -15.06 18.75 17.61
C GLN A 503 -15.69 17.97 18.79
N PRO A 504 -15.42 16.66 19.00
CA PRO A 504 -15.92 15.94 20.18
C PRO A 504 -15.41 16.52 21.51
N LEU A 505 -14.15 16.97 21.56
CA LEU A 505 -13.55 17.57 22.77
C LEU A 505 -14.15 18.94 23.08
N LEU A 506 -14.38 19.78 22.08
CA LEU A 506 -15.00 21.10 22.26
C LEU A 506 -16.42 20.99 22.85
N LYS A 507 -17.13 19.90 22.54
CA LYS A 507 -18.44 19.63 23.11
C LYS A 507 -18.36 19.37 24.61
N ILE A 508 -17.35 18.63 25.07
CA ILE A 508 -17.23 18.18 26.46
C ILE A 508 -16.49 19.21 27.33
N SER A 509 -15.42 19.83 26.82
CA SER A 509 -14.50 20.68 27.58
C SER A 509 -14.76 22.17 27.34
N MET A 510 -15.21 22.87 28.39
CA MET A 510 -15.42 24.32 28.36
C MET A 510 -14.09 25.08 28.25
N SER A 511 -13.08 24.69 29.02
CA SER A 511 -11.76 25.35 29.02
C SER A 511 -11.09 25.28 27.64
N MET A 512 -11.19 24.13 26.96
CA MET A 512 -10.67 23.96 25.60
C MET A 512 -11.42 24.87 24.60
N ARG A 513 -12.73 25.01 24.77
CA ARG A 513 -13.55 25.90 23.94
C ARG A 513 -13.14 27.37 24.13
N ASP A 514 -12.98 27.82 25.37
CA ASP A 514 -12.59 29.19 25.69
C ASP A 514 -11.20 29.52 25.14
N SER A 515 -10.24 28.61 25.27
CA SER A 515 -8.91 28.73 24.67
C SER A 515 -8.98 28.87 23.15
N LEU A 516 -9.79 28.04 22.48
CA LEU A 516 -9.98 28.14 21.03
C LEU A 516 -10.60 29.48 20.65
N ILE A 517 -11.67 29.92 21.33
CA ILE A 517 -12.33 31.20 21.05
C ILE A 517 -11.35 32.37 21.16
N LEU A 518 -10.51 32.37 22.19
CA LEU A 518 -9.52 33.42 22.41
C LEU A 518 -8.54 33.53 21.22
N VAL A 519 -8.05 32.39 20.72
CA VAL A 519 -7.17 32.36 19.55
C VAL A 519 -7.91 32.82 18.29
N LEU A 520 -9.15 32.34 18.06
CA LEU A 520 -9.94 32.72 16.89
C LEU A 520 -10.25 34.22 16.87
N ARG A 521 -10.57 34.84 18.02
CA ARG A 521 -10.78 36.30 18.12
C ARG A 521 -9.54 37.09 17.71
N LYS A 522 -8.35 36.67 18.15
CA LYS A 522 -7.08 37.29 17.73
C LYS A 522 -6.85 37.10 16.23
N ALA A 523 -7.12 35.90 15.72
CA ALA A 523 -6.92 35.54 14.32
C ALA A 523 -7.85 36.31 13.35
N MET A 524 -9.08 36.67 13.75
CA MET A 524 -10.03 37.46 12.93
C MET A 524 -9.50 38.82 12.50
N PHE A 525 -8.58 39.40 13.29
CA PHE A 525 -8.00 40.73 13.06
C PHE A 525 -6.50 40.66 12.72
N ALA A 526 -5.98 39.46 12.42
CA ALA A 526 -4.61 39.31 11.96
C ALA A 526 -4.41 39.93 10.57
N SER A 527 -3.21 40.47 10.31
CA SER A 527 -2.87 41.04 9.00
C SER A 527 -2.86 40.00 7.87
N GLN A 528 -2.57 38.74 8.20
CA GLN A 528 -2.50 37.64 7.26
C GLN A 528 -3.91 37.15 6.86
N LEU A 529 -4.16 36.98 5.56
CA LEU A 529 -5.45 36.50 5.05
C LEU A 529 -5.78 35.09 5.54
N ASP A 530 -4.82 34.16 5.52
CA ASP A 530 -5.04 32.78 5.92
C ASP A 530 -5.39 32.65 7.40
N ALA A 531 -4.78 33.46 8.29
CA ALA A 531 -5.15 33.51 9.69
C ALA A 531 -6.62 33.94 9.89
N ARG A 532 -7.09 34.92 9.12
CA ARG A 532 -8.49 35.36 9.13
C ARG A 532 -9.44 34.28 8.58
N LYS A 533 -9.04 33.58 7.52
CA LYS A 533 -9.79 32.41 6.99
C LYS A 533 -9.93 31.30 8.03
N SER A 534 -8.84 30.97 8.73
CA SER A 534 -8.82 30.01 9.84
C SER A 534 -9.77 30.42 10.97
N ALA A 535 -9.80 31.72 11.29
CA ALA A 535 -10.69 32.26 12.31
C ALA A 535 -12.17 32.09 11.95
N VAL A 536 -12.55 32.45 10.72
CA VAL A 536 -13.91 32.28 10.20
C VAL A 536 -14.31 30.80 10.17
N ALA A 537 -13.44 29.92 9.70
CA ALA A 537 -13.69 28.48 9.72
C ALA A 537 -13.95 27.95 11.15
N GLY A 538 -13.18 28.41 12.14
CA GLY A 538 -13.37 28.06 13.54
C GLY A 538 -14.70 28.54 14.11
N PHE A 539 -15.03 29.82 13.93
CA PHE A 539 -16.30 30.35 14.42
C PHE A 539 -17.53 29.69 13.78
N LEU A 540 -17.48 29.44 12.47
CA LEU A 540 -18.53 28.69 11.77
C LEU A 540 -18.68 27.27 12.34
N LEU A 541 -17.58 26.58 12.65
CA LEU A 541 -17.65 25.25 13.27
C LEU A 541 -18.33 25.30 14.64
N LEU A 542 -18.00 26.30 15.46
CA LEU A 542 -18.63 26.49 16.77
C LEU A 542 -20.14 26.71 16.62
N LEU A 543 -20.56 27.66 15.79
CA LEU A 543 -21.98 27.95 15.56
C LEU A 543 -22.78 26.74 15.03
N LYS A 544 -22.16 25.90 14.17
CA LYS A 544 -22.77 24.67 13.64
C LYS A 544 -23.05 23.60 14.70
N ASN A 545 -22.39 23.66 15.87
CA ASN A 545 -22.37 22.57 16.85
C ASN A 545 -22.88 22.94 18.24
N PHE A 546 -22.74 24.20 18.66
CA PHE A 546 -23.26 24.70 19.92
C PHE A 546 -24.63 25.32 19.65
N LYS A 547 -25.67 24.50 19.78
CA LYS A 547 -27.05 24.97 19.60
C LYS A 547 -27.41 25.89 20.76
N VAL A 548 -28.17 26.93 20.44
CA VAL A 548 -29.00 27.58 21.46
C VAL A 548 -30.06 26.55 21.81
N LEU A 549 -29.93 25.93 22.99
CA LEU A 549 -30.90 24.94 23.44
C LEU A 549 -32.07 25.72 24.04
N GLY A 550 -33.08 26.01 23.23
CA GLY A 550 -34.41 26.32 23.76
C GLY A 550 -34.84 25.22 24.72
N SER A 551 -35.41 25.62 25.86
CA SER A 551 -35.86 24.74 26.94
C SER A 551 -36.48 23.42 26.45
N LEU A 552 -35.75 22.30 26.51
CA LEU A 552 -36.41 21.00 26.54
C LEU A 552 -36.83 20.68 27.97
N PRO A 553 -38.11 20.36 28.24
CA PRO A 553 -38.54 19.84 29.52
C PRO A 553 -37.79 18.53 29.79
N SER A 554 -37.30 18.34 31.03
CA SER A 554 -36.41 17.23 31.43
C SER A 554 -36.98 15.80 31.30
N SER A 555 -38.08 15.57 30.58
CA SER A 555 -38.78 14.27 30.55
C SER A 555 -38.76 13.51 29.22
N GLN A 556 -37.93 13.85 28.22
CA GLN A 556 -37.88 13.11 26.93
C GLN A 556 -36.47 12.76 26.40
N CYS A 557 -35.46 12.62 27.24
CA CYS A 557 -34.16 12.05 26.82
C CYS A 557 -34.16 10.51 26.85
N THR A 558 -34.91 9.87 25.96
CA THR A 558 -34.76 8.44 25.66
C THR A 558 -34.87 8.23 24.17
N GLN A 559 -33.75 8.37 23.44
CA GLN A 559 -33.52 7.65 22.19
C GLN A 559 -32.03 7.68 21.77
N SER A 560 -31.49 6.47 21.70
CA SER A 560 -30.36 5.95 20.90
C SER A 560 -28.94 6.54 21.03
N ILE A 561 -28.04 5.62 21.43
CA ILE A 561 -26.58 5.49 21.24
C ILE A 561 -25.73 5.88 22.46
N GLY A 562 -25.14 4.82 23.04
CA GLY A 562 -24.56 4.77 24.38
C GLY A 562 -23.28 5.58 24.55
N VAL A 563 -23.34 6.53 25.49
CA VAL A 563 -22.37 6.80 26.58
C VAL A 563 -23.18 7.61 27.61
N THR A 564 -23.81 6.94 28.58
CA THR A 564 -24.91 7.49 29.41
C THR A 564 -24.50 8.44 30.54
N GLN A 565 -23.22 8.64 30.83
CA GLN A 565 -22.82 9.51 31.97
C GLN A 565 -22.30 10.90 31.59
N VAL A 566 -22.12 11.22 30.30
CA VAL A 566 -21.50 12.50 29.89
C VAL A 566 -22.52 13.58 29.52
N ARG A 567 -23.73 13.20 29.08
CA ARG A 567 -24.75 14.21 28.71
C ARG A 567 -25.29 15.00 29.90
N VAL A 568 -25.26 14.44 31.12
CA VAL A 568 -25.83 15.10 32.30
C VAL A 568 -24.96 16.28 32.77
N ASP A 569 -23.63 16.23 32.63
CA ASP A 569 -22.75 17.28 33.18
C ASP A 569 -22.37 18.40 32.20
N VAL A 570 -22.42 18.16 30.88
CA VAL A 570 -21.97 19.15 29.89
C VAL A 570 -23.03 20.22 29.58
N HIS A 571 -24.32 19.86 29.64
CA HIS A 571 -25.41 20.77 29.28
C HIS A 571 -26.15 21.34 30.50
N SER A 572 -25.90 20.84 31.72
CA SER A 572 -26.57 21.36 32.92
C SER A 572 -26.04 22.72 33.38
N ARG A 573 -24.83 23.13 32.96
CA ARG A 573 -24.21 24.40 33.39
C ARG A 573 -24.43 25.60 32.48
N TYR A 574 -24.80 25.42 31.21
CA TYR A 574 -25.16 26.55 30.35
C TYR A 574 -26.67 26.74 30.37
N SER A 575 -27.14 27.86 30.93
CA SER A 575 -28.49 28.30 30.65
C SER A 575 -28.66 28.50 29.14
N ALA A 576 -29.85 28.20 28.61
CA ALA A 576 -30.21 28.47 27.22
C ALA A 576 -29.78 29.89 26.79
N VAL A 577 -30.05 30.86 27.66
CA VAL A 577 -29.73 32.29 27.52
C VAL A 577 -28.23 32.54 27.37
N ALA A 578 -27.39 31.84 28.14
CA ALA A 578 -25.93 32.02 28.06
C ALA A 578 -25.38 31.50 26.72
N ASN A 579 -25.89 30.37 26.22
CA ASN A 579 -25.53 29.85 24.90
C ASN A 579 -26.02 30.75 23.76
N GLU A 580 -27.22 31.31 23.89
CA GLU A 580 -27.76 32.29 22.94
C GLU A 580 -26.88 33.53 22.85
N THR A 581 -26.60 34.16 24.00
CA THR A 581 -25.75 35.34 24.09
C THR A 581 -24.37 35.09 23.48
N PHE A 582 -23.81 33.90 23.75
CA PHE A 582 -22.54 33.46 23.17
C PHE A 582 -22.59 33.30 21.64
N CYS A 583 -23.63 32.65 21.10
CA CYS A 583 -23.80 32.51 19.66
C CYS A 583 -23.97 33.86 18.97
N LEU A 584 -24.73 34.77 19.57
CA LEU A 584 -24.92 36.13 19.05
C LEU A 584 -23.61 36.93 19.07
N GLU A 585 -22.78 36.81 20.11
CA GLU A 585 -21.45 37.46 20.16
C GLU A 585 -20.52 36.96 19.03
N ILE A 586 -20.58 35.66 18.71
CA ILE A 586 -19.85 35.11 17.56
C ILE A 586 -20.42 35.66 16.25
N ILE A 587 -21.74 35.71 16.08
CA ILE A 587 -22.37 36.28 14.88
C ILE A 587 -21.94 37.74 14.71
N ASP A 588 -21.95 38.55 15.76
CA ASP A 588 -21.53 39.95 15.69
C ASP A 588 -20.04 40.10 15.35
N SER A 589 -19.21 39.17 15.84
CA SER A 589 -17.80 39.08 15.43
C SER A 589 -17.65 38.72 13.95
N LEU A 590 -18.49 37.80 13.45
CA LEU A 590 -18.53 37.40 12.04
C LEU A 590 -19.13 38.49 11.13
N LYS A 591 -20.09 39.30 11.59
CA LYS A 591 -20.63 40.44 10.83
C LYS A 591 -19.51 41.41 10.41
N ARG A 592 -18.52 41.63 11.28
CA ARG A 592 -17.32 42.45 10.94
C ARG A 592 -16.49 41.86 9.80
N SER A 593 -16.61 40.57 9.51
CA SER A 593 -15.90 39.92 8.39
C SER A 593 -16.48 40.28 7.01
N LEU A 594 -17.73 40.76 6.94
CA LEU A 594 -18.34 41.32 5.72
C LEU A 594 -17.63 42.58 5.21
N GLY A 595 -16.92 43.30 6.09
CA GLY A 595 -16.07 44.43 5.69
C GLY A 595 -14.72 44.04 5.05
N GLN A 596 -14.39 42.74 4.98
CA GLN A 596 -13.08 42.26 4.54
C GLN A 596 -13.06 41.85 3.05
N GLN A 597 -11.98 41.21 2.61
CA GLN A 597 -11.75 40.76 1.22
C GLN A 597 -12.76 39.67 0.79
N ALA A 598 -13.03 39.55 -0.51
CA ALA A 598 -14.04 38.62 -1.06
C ALA A 598 -13.85 37.18 -0.59
N ASP A 599 -12.62 36.69 -0.52
CA ASP A 599 -12.28 35.34 -0.02
C ASP A 599 -12.87 35.04 1.37
N ILE A 600 -12.92 36.03 2.26
CA ILE A 600 -13.49 35.90 3.61
C ILE A 600 -15.02 35.88 3.54
N ARG A 601 -15.61 36.74 2.69
CA ARG A 601 -17.06 36.80 2.46
C ARG A 601 -17.60 35.49 1.87
N LEU A 602 -16.90 34.91 0.89
CA LEU A 602 -17.21 33.59 0.32
C LEU A 602 -17.32 32.52 1.40
N MET A 603 -16.32 32.42 2.28
CA MET A 603 -16.34 31.47 3.39
C MET A 603 -17.50 31.70 4.35
N LEU A 604 -17.87 32.96 4.56
CA LEU A 604 -18.97 33.33 5.43
C LEU A 604 -20.31 32.91 4.82
N TYR A 605 -20.54 33.17 3.53
CA TYR A 605 -21.78 32.82 2.82
C TYR A 605 -21.97 31.30 2.75
N ASP A 606 -20.94 30.55 2.38
CA ASP A 606 -20.98 29.08 2.44
C ASP A 606 -21.24 28.58 3.87
N GLY A 607 -20.66 29.27 4.86
CA GLY A 607 -20.76 28.93 6.27
C GLY A 607 -22.12 29.19 6.90
N PHE A 608 -22.75 30.33 6.58
CA PHE A 608 -24.00 30.79 7.18
C PHE A 608 -25.17 29.86 6.86
N TYR A 609 -25.29 29.41 5.61
CA TYR A 609 -26.30 28.42 5.24
C TYR A 609 -26.19 27.15 6.10
N ASP A 610 -24.97 26.62 6.25
CA ASP A 610 -24.72 25.43 7.06
C ASP A 610 -25.01 25.64 8.56
N VAL A 611 -24.70 26.82 9.09
CA VAL A 611 -24.99 27.19 10.49
C VAL A 611 -26.50 27.22 10.71
N LEU A 612 -27.22 27.98 9.87
CA LEU A 612 -28.67 28.14 9.95
C LEU A 612 -29.38 26.78 9.93
N ARG A 613 -28.96 25.88 9.03
CA ARG A 613 -29.53 24.54 8.94
C ARG A 613 -29.34 23.70 10.22
N ARG A 614 -28.20 23.84 10.90
CA ARG A 614 -27.88 23.05 12.11
C ARG A 614 -28.38 23.71 13.39
N ASN A 615 -28.49 25.03 13.42
CA ASN A 615 -28.92 25.85 14.55
C ASN A 615 -29.97 26.86 14.07
N SER A 616 -31.21 26.39 13.91
CA SER A 616 -32.33 27.17 13.35
C SER A 616 -32.68 28.42 14.16
N GLN A 617 -32.35 28.46 15.45
CA GLN A 617 -32.60 29.63 16.30
C GLN A 617 -31.73 30.84 15.91
N LEU A 618 -30.66 30.62 15.15
CA LEU A 618 -29.84 31.71 14.60
C LEU A 618 -30.31 32.18 13.22
N ALA A 619 -31.42 31.62 12.70
CA ALA A 619 -31.90 31.91 11.35
C ALA A 619 -32.20 33.40 11.16
N SER A 620 -32.98 34.02 12.05
CA SER A 620 -33.35 35.43 11.97
C SER A 620 -32.12 36.35 11.98
N SER A 621 -31.18 36.13 12.91
CA SER A 621 -29.93 36.88 13.00
C SER A 621 -29.06 36.76 11.73
N ILE A 622 -28.98 35.56 11.15
CA ILE A 622 -28.23 35.32 9.91
C ILE A 622 -28.94 35.98 8.73
N MET A 623 -30.26 35.82 8.61
CA MET A 623 -31.05 36.39 7.52
C MET A 623 -31.03 37.91 7.54
N GLN A 624 -31.17 38.54 8.71
CA GLN A 624 -31.05 39.99 8.87
C GLN A 624 -29.65 40.48 8.46
N THR A 625 -28.60 39.71 8.76
CA THR A 625 -27.22 40.02 8.35
C THR A 625 -27.07 39.97 6.82
N LEU A 626 -27.55 38.90 6.19
CA LEU A 626 -27.50 38.74 4.73
C LEU A 626 -28.33 39.80 4.01
N PHE A 627 -29.51 40.10 4.53
CA PHE A 627 -30.40 41.13 4.00
C PHE A 627 -29.78 42.52 4.07
N SER A 628 -29.19 42.89 5.21
CA SER A 628 -28.47 44.15 5.36
C SER A 628 -27.28 44.26 4.40
N GLN A 629 -26.64 43.14 4.05
CA GLN A 629 -25.57 43.12 3.06
C GLN A 629 -26.14 43.29 1.64
N LEU A 630 -27.22 42.58 1.29
CA LEU A 630 -27.84 42.68 -0.04
C LEU A 630 -28.39 44.09 -0.32
N LYS A 631 -28.99 44.75 0.67
CA LYS A 631 -29.52 46.13 0.54
C LYS A 631 -28.44 47.14 0.10
N GLN A 632 -27.15 46.89 0.33
CA GLN A 632 -26.07 47.76 -0.14
C GLN A 632 -25.85 47.68 -1.66
N PHE A 633 -26.22 46.56 -2.29
CA PHE A 633 -25.96 46.28 -3.71
C PHE A 633 -27.24 46.24 -4.55
N TYR A 634 -28.41 46.09 -3.92
CA TYR A 634 -29.70 46.15 -4.58
C TYR A 634 -30.10 47.59 -4.93
N GLU A 635 -30.73 47.76 -6.09
CA GLU A 635 -31.33 49.02 -6.49
C GLU A 635 -32.85 49.01 -6.26
N PRO A 636 -33.39 49.79 -5.31
CA PRO A 636 -34.82 49.81 -5.02
C PRO A 636 -35.70 50.43 -6.10
N GLU A 637 -35.15 51.30 -6.98
CA GLU A 637 -35.93 51.92 -8.05
C GLU A 637 -36.38 50.86 -9.08
N PRO A 638 -37.70 50.66 -9.30
CA PRO A 638 -38.22 49.55 -10.09
C PRO A 638 -37.93 49.64 -11.60
N ASP A 639 -37.62 50.83 -12.10
CA ASP A 639 -37.31 51.07 -13.51
C ASP A 639 -35.80 51.14 -13.81
N LEU A 640 -34.94 51.14 -12.77
CA LEU A 640 -33.50 51.19 -12.98
C LEU A 640 -32.94 49.80 -13.34
N LEU A 641 -32.19 49.75 -14.44
CA LEU A 641 -31.44 48.59 -14.90
C LEU A 641 -29.94 48.92 -14.84
N PRO A 642 -29.07 47.97 -14.44
CA PRO A 642 -29.38 46.65 -13.90
C PRO A 642 -29.86 46.73 -12.44
N PRO A 643 -30.56 45.70 -11.92
CA PRO A 643 -31.10 45.71 -10.55
C PRO A 643 -30.03 45.66 -9.45
N LEU A 644 -28.76 45.47 -9.81
CA LEU A 644 -27.63 45.19 -8.92
C LEU A 644 -26.43 46.08 -9.26
N LYS A 645 -25.84 46.71 -8.24
CA LYS A 645 -24.69 47.61 -8.34
C LYS A 645 -23.37 46.84 -8.53
N LEU A 646 -23.16 46.27 -9.72
CA LEU A 646 -21.96 45.49 -10.04
C LEU A 646 -20.65 46.30 -9.90
N GLY A 647 -20.68 47.59 -10.19
CA GLY A 647 -19.53 48.48 -10.00
C GLY A 647 -19.03 48.51 -8.55
N ALA A 648 -19.94 48.42 -7.58
CA ALA A 648 -19.60 48.36 -6.14
C ALA A 648 -19.04 47.00 -5.70
N CYS A 649 -19.17 45.98 -6.55
CA CYS A 649 -18.65 44.63 -6.28
C CYS A 649 -17.16 44.49 -6.66
N VAL A 650 -16.59 45.46 -7.39
CA VAL A 650 -15.22 45.42 -7.90
C VAL A 650 -14.40 46.58 -7.34
N LEU A 651 -13.26 46.25 -6.74
CA LEU A 651 -12.34 47.22 -6.16
C LEU A 651 -11.14 47.46 -7.07
N THR A 652 -10.91 48.73 -7.41
CA THR A 652 -9.72 49.17 -8.16
C THR A 652 -8.70 49.77 -7.19
N GLN A 653 -7.63 49.03 -6.88
CA GLN A 653 -6.52 49.50 -6.04
C GLN A 653 -5.25 49.68 -6.89
N GLY A 654 -4.92 50.93 -7.21
CA GLY A 654 -3.76 51.24 -8.05
C GLY A 654 -3.90 50.63 -9.45
N SER A 655 -2.98 49.74 -9.83
CA SER A 655 -3.01 49.02 -11.11
C SER A 655 -3.69 47.65 -11.05
N GLN A 656 -4.22 47.23 -9.89
CA GLN A 656 -4.81 45.90 -9.70
C GLN A 656 -6.32 46.00 -9.45
N ILE A 657 -7.06 45.05 -10.01
CA ILE A 657 -8.52 44.94 -9.88
C ILE A 657 -8.84 43.65 -9.17
N PHE A 658 -9.66 43.75 -8.12
CA PHE A 658 -10.04 42.63 -7.27
C PHE A 658 -11.55 42.56 -7.13
N LEU A 659 -12.07 41.33 -7.03
CA LEU A 659 -13.43 41.11 -6.56
C LEU A 659 -13.50 41.52 -5.08
N GLN A 660 -14.44 42.41 -4.74
CA GLN A 660 -14.71 42.87 -3.38
C GLN A 660 -15.91 42.15 -2.78
N GLU A 661 -17.03 42.13 -3.49
CA GLU A 661 -18.27 41.46 -3.08
C GLU A 661 -18.60 40.32 -4.05
N PRO A 662 -18.55 39.06 -3.61
CA PRO A 662 -19.03 37.91 -4.39
C PRO A 662 -20.57 37.86 -4.33
N LEU A 663 -21.20 38.80 -5.03
CA LEU A 663 -22.64 39.07 -4.98
C LEU A 663 -23.50 37.86 -5.38
N ASP A 664 -23.02 37.06 -6.34
CA ASP A 664 -23.62 35.81 -6.76
C ASP A 664 -23.70 34.77 -5.62
N HIS A 665 -22.64 34.65 -4.80
CA HIS A 665 -22.62 33.77 -3.64
C HIS A 665 -23.47 34.29 -2.47
N LEU A 666 -23.55 35.63 -2.31
CA LEU A 666 -24.47 36.25 -1.35
C LEU A 666 -25.93 35.88 -1.69
N LEU A 667 -26.32 36.08 -2.96
CA LEU A 667 -27.65 35.73 -3.43
C LEU A 667 -27.91 34.23 -3.34
N SER A 668 -26.92 33.39 -3.67
CA SER A 668 -27.02 31.93 -3.52
C SER A 668 -27.32 31.55 -2.07
N CYS A 669 -26.58 32.12 -1.10
CA CYS A 669 -26.79 31.89 0.32
C CYS A 669 -28.21 32.29 0.76
N ILE A 670 -28.66 33.49 0.35
CA ILE A 670 -30.02 33.99 0.65
C ILE A 670 -31.08 33.06 0.10
N GLN A 671 -30.98 32.70 -1.18
CA GLN A 671 -31.92 31.81 -1.86
C GLN A 671 -32.03 30.45 -1.16
N HIS A 672 -30.89 29.84 -0.80
CA HIS A 672 -30.87 28.55 -0.12
C HIS A 672 -31.41 28.64 1.31
N CYS A 673 -31.13 29.73 2.04
CA CYS A 673 -31.68 29.97 3.37
C CYS A 673 -33.20 30.16 3.33
N LEU A 674 -33.70 30.93 2.36
CA LEU A 674 -35.12 31.17 2.14
C LEU A 674 -35.87 29.88 1.75
N ALA A 675 -35.29 29.09 0.84
CA ALA A 675 -35.84 27.78 0.46
C ALA A 675 -35.89 26.80 1.65
N TRP A 676 -34.87 26.83 2.51
CA TRP A 676 -34.87 26.03 3.75
C TRP A 676 -35.97 26.48 4.72
N TYR A 677 -36.16 27.80 4.89
CA TYR A 677 -37.19 28.35 5.78
C TYR A 677 -38.60 27.94 5.31
N LYS A 678 -38.90 28.16 4.02
CA LYS A 678 -40.19 27.80 3.41
C LYS A 678 -40.51 26.30 3.49
N SER A 679 -39.51 25.45 3.29
CA SER A 679 -39.72 24.00 3.28
C SER A 679 -39.87 23.38 4.68
N ARG A 680 -39.33 24.02 5.73
CA ARG A 680 -39.20 23.38 7.05
C ARG A 680 -39.87 24.13 8.18
N VAL A 681 -39.93 25.45 8.13
CA VAL A 681 -40.37 26.31 9.23
C VAL A 681 -41.82 26.77 9.01
N VAL A 682 -42.14 27.28 7.81
CA VAL A 682 -43.52 27.69 7.42
C VAL A 682 -44.57 26.59 7.67
N PRO A 683 -44.33 25.29 7.37
CA PRO A 683 -45.31 24.24 7.67
C PRO A 683 -45.50 23.94 9.16
N LEU A 684 -44.54 24.30 10.02
CA LEU A 684 -44.58 24.06 11.47
C LEU A 684 -45.23 25.22 12.25
N GLN A 685 -45.20 26.44 11.70
CA GLN A 685 -45.62 27.68 12.35
C GLN A 685 -47.08 28.08 12.11
N GLN A 686 -47.91 27.22 11.49
CA GLN A 686 -49.36 27.49 11.37
C GLN A 686 -50.02 27.51 12.77
N GLY A 687 -49.88 28.61 13.52
CA GLY A 687 -50.52 28.82 14.83
C GLY A 687 -49.84 29.73 15.88
N ASP A 688 -48.69 30.37 15.64
CA ASP A 688 -48.02 31.22 16.66
C ASP A 688 -47.99 32.72 16.23
N GLU A 689 -48.56 33.62 17.04
CA GLU A 689 -48.79 35.05 16.73
C GLU A 689 -47.54 35.94 16.92
N GLY A 690 -46.43 35.40 17.43
CA GLY A 690 -45.26 36.18 17.87
C GLY A 690 -44.25 36.57 16.79
N GLU A 691 -44.49 36.28 15.51
CA GLU A 691 -43.44 36.26 14.47
C GLU A 691 -43.78 37.06 13.19
N GLU A 692 -44.70 38.03 13.25
CA GLU A 692 -45.04 38.93 12.13
C GLU A 692 -43.80 39.64 11.53
N GLU A 693 -42.87 40.10 12.38
CA GLU A 693 -41.63 40.77 11.93
C GLU A 693 -40.71 39.84 11.11
N GLU A 694 -40.71 38.53 11.40
CA GLU A 694 -39.90 37.57 10.64
C GLU A 694 -40.54 37.32 9.27
N GLU A 695 -41.85 37.13 9.20
CA GLU A 695 -42.59 36.96 7.95
C GLU A 695 -42.38 38.14 6.99
N GLU A 696 -42.36 39.38 7.50
CA GLU A 696 -42.06 40.60 6.72
C GLU A 696 -40.66 40.54 6.09
N LEU A 697 -39.62 40.16 6.85
CA LEU A 697 -38.25 40.05 6.34
C LEU A 697 -38.13 39.03 5.19
N TYR A 698 -38.76 37.87 5.34
CA TYR A 698 -38.74 36.82 4.31
C TYR A 698 -39.54 37.23 3.07
N SER A 699 -40.67 37.93 3.24
CA SER A 699 -41.44 38.48 2.13
C SER A 699 -40.67 39.56 1.37
N GLU A 700 -40.00 40.49 2.07
CA GLU A 700 -39.14 41.50 1.41
C GLU A 700 -38.04 40.85 0.58
N LEU A 701 -37.45 39.75 1.05
CA LEU A 701 -36.42 39.01 0.31
C LEU A 701 -36.97 38.33 -0.95
N ASP A 702 -38.17 37.75 -0.89
CA ASP A 702 -38.86 37.22 -2.08
C ASP A 702 -39.14 38.33 -3.10
N ASP A 703 -39.65 39.47 -2.64
CA ASP A 703 -39.93 40.63 -3.49
C ASP A 703 -38.66 41.16 -4.16
N MET A 704 -37.55 41.20 -3.43
CA MET A 704 -36.23 41.54 -3.98
C MET A 704 -35.78 40.53 -5.04
N LEU A 705 -35.88 39.22 -4.79
CA LEU A 705 -35.46 38.18 -5.74
C LEU A 705 -36.35 38.17 -7.01
N GLU A 706 -37.65 38.41 -6.86
CA GLU A 706 -38.60 38.55 -7.97
C GLU A 706 -38.29 39.81 -8.80
N SER A 707 -38.05 40.94 -8.13
CA SER A 707 -37.63 42.20 -8.77
C SER A 707 -36.31 42.05 -9.53
N ILE A 708 -35.32 41.38 -8.93
CA ILE A 708 -34.05 41.07 -9.59
C ILE A 708 -34.28 40.16 -10.79
N THR A 709 -35.11 39.12 -10.68
CA THR A 709 -35.46 38.22 -11.79
C THR A 709 -35.99 39.00 -12.99
N VAL A 710 -37.06 39.78 -12.80
CA VAL A 710 -37.72 40.52 -13.89
C VAL A 710 -36.78 41.53 -14.53
N ARG A 711 -35.98 42.25 -13.72
CA ARG A 711 -35.06 43.26 -14.24
C ARG A 711 -33.80 42.69 -14.87
N MET A 712 -33.26 41.57 -14.36
CA MET A 712 -32.15 40.86 -15.01
C MET A 712 -32.54 40.32 -16.39
N ILE A 713 -33.78 39.83 -16.55
CA ILE A 713 -34.31 39.40 -17.86
C ILE A 713 -34.39 40.57 -18.85
N LYS A 714 -34.75 41.77 -18.38
CA LYS A 714 -34.84 42.98 -19.20
C LYS A 714 -33.49 43.65 -19.49
N SER A 715 -32.44 43.34 -18.74
CA SER A 715 -31.14 44.03 -18.83
C SER A 715 -30.38 43.63 -20.10
N GLU A 716 -29.90 44.61 -20.85
CA GLU A 716 -29.02 44.47 -22.01
C GLU A 716 -27.53 44.62 -21.62
N LEU A 717 -26.59 44.48 -22.58
CA LEU A 717 -25.15 44.57 -22.24
C LEU A 717 -24.79 45.99 -21.79
N GLU A 718 -25.41 46.96 -22.46
CA GLU A 718 -25.24 48.38 -22.30
C GLU A 718 -25.62 48.84 -20.88
N ASP A 719 -26.65 48.22 -20.28
CA ASP A 719 -27.05 48.48 -18.89
C ASP A 719 -25.93 48.13 -17.90
N PHE A 720 -25.17 47.06 -18.17
CA PHE A 720 -24.03 46.66 -17.34
C PHE A 720 -22.75 47.47 -17.58
N GLU A 721 -22.84 48.61 -18.27
CA GLU A 721 -21.69 49.41 -18.73
C GLU A 721 -20.75 48.63 -19.68
N LEU A 722 -21.27 47.63 -20.39
CA LEU A 722 -20.52 46.81 -21.35
C LEU A 722 -21.00 47.09 -22.78
N ASP A 723 -20.07 47.18 -23.72
CA ASP A 723 -20.38 47.26 -25.14
C ASP A 723 -19.94 45.98 -25.89
N LYS A 724 -20.38 45.80 -27.15
CA LYS A 724 -20.00 44.64 -27.98
C LYS A 724 -18.50 44.56 -28.27
N SER A 725 -17.78 45.68 -28.19
CA SER A 725 -16.33 45.77 -28.36
C SER A 725 -15.53 45.59 -27.06
N ALA A 726 -16.21 45.43 -25.92
CA ALA A 726 -15.58 45.44 -24.62
C ALA A 726 -14.45 44.42 -24.54
N ASP A 727 -13.35 44.83 -23.93
CA ASP A 727 -12.25 43.95 -23.63
C ASP A 727 -12.64 43.04 -22.45
N PHE A 728 -12.38 41.75 -22.57
CA PHE A 728 -12.52 40.73 -21.51
C PHE A 728 -11.20 39.98 -21.29
N SER A 729 -10.11 40.48 -21.88
CA SER A 729 -8.80 39.86 -21.78
C SER A 729 -8.27 39.94 -20.35
N GLN A 730 -7.61 38.87 -19.91
CA GLN A 730 -6.93 38.81 -18.61
C GLN A 730 -5.64 39.67 -18.59
N ASN A 731 -5.38 40.44 -19.64
CA ASN A 731 -4.14 41.21 -19.83
C ASN A 731 -4.32 42.71 -19.53
N THR A 732 -5.56 43.20 -19.53
CA THR A 732 -5.85 44.61 -19.26
C THR A 732 -6.71 44.74 -18.01
N ASN A 733 -6.58 45.86 -17.33
CA ASN A 733 -7.37 46.15 -16.14
C ASN A 733 -8.88 46.19 -16.47
N VAL A 734 -9.25 46.88 -17.54
CA VAL A 734 -10.65 46.91 -18.01
C VAL A 734 -11.14 45.50 -18.35
N GLY A 735 -10.31 44.69 -19.00
CA GLY A 735 -10.62 43.29 -19.31
C GLY A 735 -10.83 42.41 -18.08
N ILE A 736 -10.01 42.57 -17.04
CA ILE A 736 -10.18 41.87 -15.75
C ILE A 736 -11.48 42.30 -15.05
N LYS A 737 -11.79 43.61 -15.00
CA LYS A 737 -13.06 44.12 -14.42
C LYS A 737 -14.26 43.49 -15.14
N ASN A 738 -14.28 43.57 -16.46
CA ASN A 738 -15.38 43.06 -17.28
C ASN A 738 -15.53 41.54 -17.16
N ASN A 739 -14.42 40.80 -17.05
CA ASN A 739 -14.42 39.36 -16.81
C ASN A 739 -15.04 39.01 -15.45
N ILE A 740 -14.68 39.72 -14.38
CA ILE A 740 -15.27 39.55 -13.04
C ILE A 740 -16.77 39.84 -13.07
N CYS A 741 -17.19 40.97 -13.67
CA CYS A 741 -18.60 41.33 -13.79
C CYS A 741 -19.40 40.27 -14.57
N ALA A 742 -18.87 39.76 -15.69
CA ALA A 742 -19.52 38.71 -16.46
C ALA A 742 -19.69 37.42 -15.65
N CYS A 743 -18.67 37.01 -14.88
CA CYS A 743 -18.76 35.86 -13.98
C CYS A 743 -19.83 36.04 -12.89
N LEU A 744 -19.92 37.24 -12.29
CA LEU A 744 -20.97 37.55 -11.31
C LEU A 744 -22.36 37.47 -11.93
N ILE A 745 -22.57 38.07 -13.11
CA ILE A 745 -23.87 38.03 -13.81
C ILE A 745 -24.26 36.60 -14.14
N MET A 746 -23.33 35.79 -14.64
CA MET A 746 -23.56 34.36 -14.88
C MET A 746 -23.99 33.64 -13.60
N GLY A 747 -23.29 33.86 -12.48
CA GLY A 747 -23.65 33.27 -11.18
C GLY A 747 -25.02 33.73 -10.68
N VAL A 748 -25.35 35.02 -10.83
CA VAL A 748 -26.67 35.57 -10.51
C VAL A 748 -27.76 34.87 -11.32
N CYS A 749 -27.58 34.71 -12.62
CA CYS A 749 -28.54 33.98 -13.47
C CYS A 749 -28.73 32.53 -12.99
N GLU A 750 -27.67 31.83 -12.60
CA GLU A 750 -27.78 30.46 -12.05
C GLU A 750 -28.61 30.42 -10.76
N VAL A 751 -28.34 31.31 -9.82
CA VAL A 751 -29.10 31.39 -8.56
C VAL A 751 -30.58 31.68 -8.83
N LEU A 752 -30.88 32.60 -9.75
CA LEU A 752 -32.25 32.96 -10.10
C LEU A 752 -32.97 31.84 -10.86
N MET A 753 -32.26 31.04 -11.66
CA MET A 753 -32.84 29.84 -12.29
C MET A 753 -33.28 28.82 -11.23
N GLU A 754 -32.43 28.53 -10.23
CA GLU A 754 -32.76 27.64 -9.12
C GLU A 754 -33.90 28.20 -8.24
N TYR A 755 -33.89 29.51 -7.96
CA TYR A 755 -34.97 30.20 -7.26
C TYR A 755 -36.32 30.05 -7.97
N ASN A 756 -36.39 30.47 -9.24
CA ASN A 756 -37.63 30.45 -10.01
C ASN A 756 -38.17 29.03 -10.17
N PHE A 757 -37.29 28.03 -10.35
CA PHE A 757 -37.72 26.64 -10.36
C PHE A 757 -38.35 26.23 -9.02
N SER A 758 -37.72 26.58 -7.90
CA SER A 758 -38.15 26.22 -6.55
C SER A 758 -39.52 26.80 -6.17
N ILE A 759 -39.84 28.01 -6.64
CA ILE A 759 -41.13 28.67 -6.35
C ILE A 759 -42.20 28.44 -7.43
N SER A 760 -41.84 27.89 -8.59
CA SER A 760 -42.70 27.85 -9.78
C SER A 760 -44.00 27.08 -9.60
N ASN A 761 -44.03 26.05 -8.74
CA ASN A 761 -45.10 25.03 -8.70
C ASN A 761 -45.49 24.53 -10.10
N PHE A 762 -44.52 24.36 -11.01
CA PHE A 762 -44.75 24.03 -12.42
C PHE A 762 -45.62 25.07 -13.15
N SER A 763 -45.49 26.36 -12.85
CA SER A 763 -46.06 27.44 -13.66
C SER A 763 -45.28 27.63 -14.96
N LYS A 764 -46.01 27.77 -16.07
CA LYS A 764 -45.44 28.02 -17.40
C LYS A 764 -44.66 29.33 -17.47
N SER A 765 -45.22 30.41 -16.91
CA SER A 765 -44.59 31.74 -16.93
C SER A 765 -43.22 31.72 -16.23
N LYS A 766 -43.13 31.01 -15.10
CA LYS A 766 -41.88 30.87 -14.34
C LYS A 766 -40.83 30.07 -15.12
N PHE A 767 -41.24 29.09 -15.92
CA PHE A 767 -40.29 28.36 -16.78
C PHE A 767 -39.85 29.18 -18.00
N GLU A 768 -40.69 30.08 -18.51
CA GLU A 768 -40.30 31.08 -19.52
C GLU A 768 -39.28 32.08 -18.94
N GLU A 769 -39.43 32.47 -17.67
CA GLU A 769 -38.45 33.28 -16.94
C GLU A 769 -37.11 32.54 -16.79
N ILE A 770 -37.11 31.25 -16.40
CA ILE A 770 -35.90 30.42 -16.31
C ILE A 770 -35.16 30.38 -17.66
N LEU A 771 -35.90 30.18 -18.76
CA LEU A 771 -35.29 30.13 -20.10
C LEU A 771 -34.74 31.50 -20.54
N SER A 772 -35.39 32.59 -20.12
CA SER A 772 -34.92 33.96 -20.36
C SER A 772 -33.65 34.26 -19.56
N LEU A 773 -33.58 33.84 -18.29
CA LEU A 773 -32.36 33.91 -17.47
C LEU A 773 -31.23 33.08 -18.05
N PHE A 774 -31.51 31.87 -18.56
CA PHE A 774 -30.53 31.05 -19.26
C PHE A 774 -30.01 31.75 -20.52
N THR A 775 -30.88 32.45 -21.26
CA THR A 775 -30.47 33.24 -22.43
C THR A 775 -29.50 34.36 -22.04
N CYS A 776 -29.78 35.05 -20.93
CA CYS A 776 -28.87 36.04 -20.34
C CYS A 776 -27.53 35.41 -19.94
N TYR A 777 -27.55 34.32 -19.15
CA TYR A 777 -26.35 33.54 -18.80
C TYR A 777 -25.51 33.17 -20.03
N LYS A 778 -26.18 32.64 -21.06
CA LYS A 778 -25.54 32.16 -22.28
C LYS A 778 -24.86 33.30 -23.05
N LYS A 779 -25.51 34.46 -23.15
CA LYS A 779 -24.93 35.66 -23.78
C LYS A 779 -23.56 35.99 -23.19
N PHE A 780 -23.41 35.96 -21.86
CA PHE A 780 -22.15 36.21 -21.18
C PHE A 780 -21.15 35.04 -21.30
N SER A 781 -21.63 33.81 -21.20
CA SER A 781 -20.81 32.61 -21.42
C SER A 781 -20.15 32.61 -22.81
N ASP A 782 -20.92 32.94 -23.85
CA ASP A 782 -20.44 32.99 -25.22
C ASP A 782 -19.39 34.10 -25.39
N ILE A 783 -19.62 35.29 -24.84
CA ILE A 783 -18.65 36.40 -24.84
C ILE A 783 -17.32 35.99 -24.20
N LEU A 784 -17.36 35.35 -23.02
CA LEU A 784 -16.15 34.88 -22.35
C LEU A 784 -15.43 33.79 -23.14
N SER A 785 -16.18 32.92 -23.83
CA SER A 785 -15.62 31.85 -24.65
C SER A 785 -14.92 32.38 -25.92
N GLU A 786 -15.50 33.37 -26.59
CA GLU A 786 -14.94 33.98 -27.80
C GLU A 786 -13.70 34.82 -27.50
N LYS A 787 -13.73 35.60 -26.41
CA LYS A 787 -12.67 36.53 -26.02
C LYS A 787 -11.50 35.86 -25.29
N ALA A 788 -11.62 34.61 -24.85
CA ALA A 788 -10.54 33.86 -24.18
C ALA A 788 -9.26 33.66 -25.02
N GLY A 789 -9.29 33.92 -26.34
CA GLY A 789 -8.11 34.05 -27.20
C GLY A 789 -7.34 32.75 -27.50
N LYS A 790 -6.78 32.64 -28.71
CA LYS A 790 -5.90 31.54 -29.16
C LYS A 790 -4.49 31.61 -28.56
N GLY A 791 -4.36 32.05 -27.30
CA GLY A 791 -3.08 32.16 -26.60
C GLY A 791 -2.52 30.79 -26.24
N LYS A 792 -1.22 30.56 -26.50
CA LYS A 792 -0.50 29.29 -26.29
C LYS A 792 -0.43 28.79 -24.83
N ALA A 793 -0.98 29.52 -23.88
CA ALA A 793 -1.12 29.08 -22.50
C ALA A 793 -2.56 28.63 -22.23
N LYS A 794 -2.85 27.37 -22.56
CA LYS A 794 -4.03 26.64 -22.05
C LYS A 794 -3.92 26.39 -20.53
N MET A 795 -3.39 27.35 -19.76
CA MET A 795 -3.55 27.40 -18.31
C MET A 795 -4.99 27.85 -18.08
N THR A 796 -5.90 26.88 -18.22
CA THR A 796 -7.25 26.88 -17.66
C THR A 796 -7.85 28.27 -17.48
N SER A 797 -8.48 28.82 -18.52
CA SER A 797 -9.67 29.64 -18.28
C SER A 797 -10.63 28.72 -17.54
N LYS A 798 -10.53 28.69 -16.20
CA LYS A 798 -11.47 27.98 -15.35
C LYS A 798 -12.75 28.78 -15.52
N VAL A 799 -13.63 28.32 -16.40
CA VAL A 799 -15.04 28.64 -16.24
C VAL A 799 -15.36 28.30 -14.78
N SER A 800 -15.85 29.29 -14.04
CA SER A 800 -16.20 29.16 -12.63
C SER A 800 -17.06 27.91 -12.43
N ASP A 801 -16.86 27.19 -11.32
CA ASP A 801 -17.72 26.05 -11.00
C ASP A 801 -19.16 26.57 -10.84
N SER A 802 -20.14 25.89 -11.46
CA SER A 802 -21.56 26.28 -11.37
C SER A 802 -22.04 26.39 -9.91
N LEU A 803 -22.84 27.41 -9.61
CA LEU A 803 -23.46 27.68 -8.31
C LEU A 803 -24.71 26.82 -8.06
N LEU A 804 -25.28 26.21 -9.10
CA LEU A 804 -26.46 25.34 -8.98
C LEU A 804 -26.24 24.24 -7.95
N SER A 805 -27.19 24.03 -7.03
CA SER A 805 -27.05 22.97 -6.02
C SER A 805 -27.12 21.57 -6.65
N LEU A 806 -26.42 20.58 -6.09
CA LEU A 806 -26.48 19.20 -6.62
C LEU A 806 -27.91 18.62 -6.55
N LYS A 807 -28.68 19.04 -5.54
CA LYS A 807 -30.09 18.66 -5.38
C LYS A 807 -30.93 19.25 -6.51
N PHE A 808 -30.80 20.55 -6.79
CA PHE A 808 -31.47 21.18 -7.92
C PHE A 808 -31.09 20.56 -9.25
N VAL A 809 -29.80 20.27 -9.48
CA VAL A 809 -29.36 19.59 -10.71
C VAL A 809 -30.03 18.22 -10.87
N SER A 810 -30.15 17.44 -9.79
CA SER A 810 -30.87 16.16 -9.79
C SER A 810 -32.36 16.33 -10.13
N ASP A 811 -33.01 17.33 -9.52
CA ASP A 811 -34.43 17.61 -9.73
C ASP A 811 -34.71 18.13 -11.14
N LEU A 812 -33.84 19.01 -11.64
CA LEU A 812 -33.89 19.55 -13.00
C LEU A 812 -33.76 18.44 -14.04
N LEU A 813 -32.78 17.54 -13.89
CA LEU A 813 -32.64 16.39 -14.80
C LEU A 813 -33.88 15.50 -14.76
N THR A 814 -34.42 15.24 -13.56
CA THR A 814 -35.63 14.42 -13.38
C THR A 814 -36.82 15.07 -14.07
N ALA A 815 -37.02 16.37 -13.90
CA ALA A 815 -38.08 17.14 -14.55
C ALA A 815 -37.94 17.14 -16.08
N LEU A 816 -36.72 17.38 -16.58
CA LEU A 816 -36.47 17.44 -18.02
C LEU A 816 -36.69 16.10 -18.72
N PHE A 817 -36.24 14.99 -18.13
CA PHE A 817 -36.20 13.71 -18.82
C PHE A 817 -37.18 12.65 -18.30
N ARG A 818 -37.54 12.64 -17.01
CA ARG A 818 -38.32 11.55 -16.40
C ARG A 818 -39.75 11.92 -16.02
N ASP A 819 -40.02 13.19 -15.75
CA ASP A 819 -41.36 13.64 -15.38
C ASP A 819 -42.33 13.54 -16.57
N SER A 820 -43.38 12.72 -16.42
CA SER A 820 -44.42 12.51 -17.43
C SER A 820 -45.82 12.85 -16.88
N ILE A 821 -45.89 13.61 -15.79
CA ILE A 821 -47.16 14.01 -15.17
C ILE A 821 -47.85 15.01 -16.10
N GLN A 822 -49.09 14.72 -16.49
CA GLN A 822 -49.84 15.51 -17.48
C GLN A 822 -50.00 17.00 -17.09
N SER A 823 -50.13 17.31 -15.79
CA SER A 823 -50.24 18.68 -15.30
C SER A 823 -48.94 19.49 -15.43
N HIS A 824 -47.79 18.82 -15.51
CA HIS A 824 -46.49 19.49 -15.62
C HIS A 824 -46.07 19.71 -17.09
N GLU A 825 -46.70 19.01 -18.03
CA GLU A 825 -46.26 18.95 -19.43
C GLU A 825 -46.28 20.32 -20.11
N GLU A 826 -47.32 21.14 -19.87
CA GLU A 826 -47.40 22.48 -20.48
C GLU A 826 -46.18 23.33 -20.10
N SER A 827 -45.82 23.33 -18.82
CA SER A 827 -44.69 24.11 -18.32
C SER A 827 -43.37 23.49 -18.76
N LEU A 828 -43.18 22.17 -18.58
CA LEU A 828 -41.95 21.47 -18.96
C LEU A 828 -41.66 21.54 -20.46
N SER A 829 -42.69 21.64 -21.31
CA SER A 829 -42.54 21.83 -22.75
C SER A 829 -41.72 23.09 -23.09
N VAL A 830 -41.82 24.15 -22.26
CA VAL A 830 -41.03 25.38 -22.41
C VAL A 830 -39.54 25.07 -22.30
N LEU A 831 -39.12 24.38 -21.23
CA LEU A 831 -37.71 24.04 -21.01
C LEU A 831 -37.20 23.00 -22.02
N ARG A 832 -38.02 21.99 -22.33
CA ARG A 832 -37.71 20.91 -23.29
C ARG A 832 -37.59 21.43 -24.73
N SER A 833 -38.22 22.56 -25.06
CA SER A 833 -38.11 23.19 -26.38
C SER A 833 -36.69 23.71 -26.68
N SER A 834 -35.89 23.97 -25.64
CA SER A 834 -34.52 24.47 -25.76
C SER A 834 -33.48 23.34 -25.64
N GLY A 835 -32.97 22.88 -26.78
CA GLY A 835 -31.87 21.91 -26.83
C GLY A 835 -30.61 22.39 -26.08
N GLU A 836 -30.33 23.69 -26.15
CA GLU A 836 -29.17 24.31 -25.50
C GLU A 836 -29.27 24.32 -23.98
N PHE A 837 -30.48 24.54 -23.44
CA PHE A 837 -30.73 24.47 -21.99
C PHE A 837 -30.56 23.04 -21.47
N MET A 838 -31.10 22.06 -22.19
CA MET A 838 -30.89 20.64 -21.84
C MET A 838 -29.40 20.26 -21.88
N HIS A 839 -28.66 20.74 -22.88
CA HIS A 839 -27.21 20.59 -22.95
C HIS A 839 -26.49 21.21 -21.74
N TYR A 840 -26.88 22.41 -21.35
CA TYR A 840 -26.33 23.09 -20.18
C TYR A 840 -26.59 22.28 -18.89
N ALA A 841 -27.81 21.80 -18.65
CA ALA A 841 -28.15 21.01 -17.47
C ALA A 841 -27.28 19.74 -17.32
N VAL A 842 -27.07 18.99 -18.41
CA VAL A 842 -26.20 17.80 -18.38
C VAL A 842 -24.73 18.18 -18.21
N ASN A 843 -24.27 19.29 -18.82
CA ASN A 843 -22.89 19.76 -18.62
C ASN A 843 -22.61 20.19 -17.17
N VAL A 844 -23.55 20.88 -16.52
CA VAL A 844 -23.43 21.22 -15.09
C VAL A 844 -23.35 19.95 -14.25
N THR A 845 -24.17 18.94 -14.56
CA THR A 845 -24.11 17.63 -13.90
C THR A 845 -22.72 17.01 -14.01
N LEU A 846 -22.12 17.03 -15.21
CA LEU A 846 -20.76 16.55 -15.44
C LEU A 846 -19.71 17.35 -14.65
N GLN A 847 -19.86 18.67 -14.57
CA GLN A 847 -18.98 19.54 -13.78
C GLN A 847 -19.05 19.20 -12.29
N LYS A 848 -20.26 19.04 -11.72
CA LYS A 848 -20.47 18.69 -10.31
C LYS A 848 -19.92 17.31 -9.95
N ILE A 849 -20.15 16.30 -10.79
CA ILE A 849 -19.54 14.97 -10.60
C ILE A 849 -18.01 15.05 -10.73
N GLN A 850 -17.51 15.84 -11.67
CA GLN A 850 -16.06 16.02 -11.86
C GLN A 850 -15.42 16.75 -10.67
N GLN A 851 -16.12 17.69 -10.05
CA GLN A 851 -15.73 18.35 -8.81
C GLN A 851 -15.63 17.32 -7.68
N LEU A 852 -16.66 16.49 -7.51
CA LEU A 852 -16.68 15.39 -6.54
C LEU A 852 -15.49 14.43 -6.70
N ILE A 853 -15.13 14.05 -7.94
CA ILE A 853 -13.94 13.22 -8.21
C ILE A 853 -12.66 13.88 -7.70
N ARG A 854 -12.55 15.20 -7.80
CA ARG A 854 -11.33 15.96 -7.48
C ARG A 854 -11.19 16.25 -5.98
N THR A 855 -12.28 16.61 -5.31
CA THR A 855 -12.28 17.15 -3.94
C THR A 855 -12.95 16.23 -2.92
N GLY A 856 -13.70 15.22 -3.36
CA GLY A 856 -14.54 14.37 -2.49
C GLY A 856 -15.82 15.04 -1.98
N HIS A 857 -16.07 16.30 -2.37
CA HIS A 857 -17.18 17.14 -1.92
C HIS A 857 -17.69 18.00 -3.09
N VAL A 858 -18.88 18.58 -3.00
CA VAL A 858 -19.48 19.41 -4.06
C VAL A 858 -19.77 20.80 -3.52
N SER A 859 -19.74 21.85 -4.34
CA SER A 859 -20.15 23.20 -3.94
C SER A 859 -21.67 23.31 -3.81
N GLY A 860 -22.11 24.14 -2.86
CA GLY A 860 -23.52 24.41 -2.57
C GLY A 860 -24.10 23.55 -1.43
N PRO A 861 -25.42 23.68 -1.19
CA PRO A 861 -26.14 22.98 -0.12
C PRO A 861 -25.90 21.48 -0.10
N ASP A 862 -25.74 20.92 1.10
CA ASP A 862 -25.52 19.47 1.31
C ASP A 862 -24.27 18.89 0.61
N GLY A 863 -23.45 19.71 -0.03
CA GLY A 863 -22.26 19.29 -0.77
C GLY A 863 -21.11 18.77 0.10
N GLN A 864 -21.25 18.83 1.43
CA GLN A 864 -20.35 18.15 2.39
C GLN A 864 -20.97 16.92 3.06
N ASN A 865 -22.24 16.62 2.78
CA ASN A 865 -22.94 15.50 3.40
C ASN A 865 -22.87 14.25 2.50
N PRO A 866 -22.10 13.21 2.87
CA PRO A 866 -21.88 12.04 2.03
C PRO A 866 -23.18 11.28 1.72
N ASP A 867 -24.14 11.26 2.64
CA ASP A 867 -25.41 10.55 2.43
C ASP A 867 -26.31 11.28 1.42
N LYS A 868 -26.35 12.61 1.48
CA LYS A 868 -27.13 13.42 0.54
C LYS A 868 -26.51 13.45 -0.85
N ILE A 869 -25.17 13.54 -0.93
CA ILE A 869 -24.45 13.37 -2.20
C ILE A 869 -24.75 12.01 -2.81
N PHE A 870 -24.68 10.93 -2.02
CA PHE A 870 -24.96 9.58 -2.48
C PHE A 870 -26.39 9.44 -3.03
N GLN A 871 -27.39 9.99 -2.34
CA GLN A 871 -28.78 9.99 -2.81
C GLN A 871 -28.91 10.71 -4.16
N ASN A 872 -28.38 11.93 -4.26
CA ASN A 872 -28.42 12.69 -5.52
C ASN A 872 -27.67 11.97 -6.65
N LEU A 873 -26.56 11.26 -6.36
CA LEU A 873 -25.87 10.44 -7.35
C LEU A 873 -26.75 9.29 -7.85
N CYS A 874 -27.50 8.62 -6.97
CA CYS A 874 -28.44 7.57 -7.38
C CYS A 874 -29.50 8.13 -8.33
N ASP A 875 -30.07 9.28 -7.98
CA ASP A 875 -31.12 9.93 -8.76
C ASP A 875 -30.62 10.41 -10.12
N ILE A 876 -29.46 11.07 -10.15
CA ILE A 876 -28.77 11.49 -11.37
C ILE A 876 -28.45 10.28 -12.25
N THR A 877 -27.81 9.23 -11.72
CA THR A 877 -27.47 8.03 -12.51
C THR A 877 -28.71 7.40 -13.10
N ARG A 878 -29.80 7.29 -12.34
CA ARG A 878 -31.05 6.69 -12.83
C ARG A 878 -31.64 7.47 -14.00
N VAL A 879 -31.66 8.80 -13.92
CA VAL A 879 -32.18 9.66 -14.98
C VAL A 879 -31.29 9.62 -16.22
N LEU A 880 -29.96 9.71 -16.05
CA LEU A 880 -29.02 9.63 -17.17
C LEU A 880 -29.06 8.26 -17.86
N LEU A 881 -29.22 7.19 -17.09
CA LEU A 881 -29.34 5.83 -17.60
C LEU A 881 -30.58 5.72 -18.47
N TRP A 882 -31.73 6.13 -17.94
CA TRP A 882 -32.99 6.14 -18.66
C TRP A 882 -32.93 6.98 -19.94
N ARG A 883 -32.36 8.19 -19.88
CA ARG A 883 -32.27 9.10 -21.03
C ARG A 883 -31.38 8.53 -22.15
N TYR A 884 -30.25 7.91 -21.79
CA TYR A 884 -29.35 7.28 -22.76
C TYR A 884 -29.98 6.03 -23.39
N THR A 885 -30.66 5.19 -22.61
CA THR A 885 -31.28 3.96 -23.13
C THR A 885 -32.54 4.20 -23.94
N SER A 886 -33.31 5.26 -23.63
CA SER A 886 -34.60 5.55 -24.28
C SER A 886 -34.43 6.32 -25.58
N ILE A 887 -33.44 7.21 -25.66
CA ILE A 887 -33.14 8.00 -26.85
C ILE A 887 -31.64 7.84 -27.12
N PRO A 888 -31.22 6.85 -27.92
CA PRO A 888 -29.83 6.64 -28.27
C PRO A 888 -29.25 7.79 -29.12
N THR A 889 -27.93 7.93 -29.11
CA THR A 889 -27.16 8.89 -29.92
C THR A 889 -27.52 8.86 -31.41
N SER A 890 -27.68 7.67 -31.99
CA SER A 890 -28.05 7.49 -33.41
C SER A 890 -29.40 8.10 -33.78
N VAL A 891 -30.35 8.10 -32.84
CA VAL A 891 -31.68 8.71 -33.03
C VAL A 891 -31.60 10.23 -32.92
N GLU A 892 -30.68 10.74 -32.11
CA GLU A 892 -30.49 12.18 -31.87
C GLU A 892 -29.68 12.85 -33.00
N GLU A 893 -28.62 12.20 -33.48
CA GLU A 893 -27.71 12.73 -34.52
C GLU A 893 -28.31 12.71 -35.94
N SER A 894 -29.31 11.85 -36.21
CA SER A 894 -30.02 11.82 -37.49
C SER A 894 -30.80 13.11 -37.79
N GLY A 895 -31.10 13.91 -36.77
CA GLY A 895 -31.91 15.13 -36.87
C GLY A 895 -31.14 16.41 -37.23
N LYS A 896 -29.94 16.65 -36.67
CA LYS A 896 -29.19 17.92 -36.84
C LYS A 896 -27.68 17.73 -36.56
N LYS A 897 -26.81 18.17 -37.48
CA LYS A 897 -25.35 18.33 -37.25
C LYS A 897 -25.06 19.54 -36.35
N GLU A 898 -25.43 19.49 -35.08
CA GLU A 898 -25.01 20.51 -34.12
C GLU A 898 -23.49 20.38 -33.83
N LYS A 899 -22.79 21.52 -33.73
CA LYS A 899 -21.38 21.55 -33.33
C LYS A 899 -21.27 21.23 -31.84
N GLY A 900 -21.16 19.96 -31.46
CA GLY A 900 -21.08 19.57 -30.06
C GLY A 900 -21.08 18.07 -29.82
N LYS A 901 -21.09 17.67 -28.55
CA LYS A 901 -21.47 16.30 -28.14
C LYS A 901 -22.98 16.28 -28.02
N SER A 902 -23.67 15.26 -28.53
CA SER A 902 -25.11 15.05 -28.30
C SER A 902 -25.45 14.88 -26.81
N ILE A 903 -26.71 15.14 -26.42
CA ILE A 903 -27.16 15.01 -25.03
C ILE A 903 -26.98 13.57 -24.56
N SER A 904 -27.31 12.60 -25.43
CA SER A 904 -27.10 11.17 -25.16
C SER A 904 -25.63 10.84 -24.85
N LEU A 905 -24.68 11.39 -25.60
CA LEU A 905 -23.25 11.17 -25.36
C LEU A 905 -22.78 11.81 -24.05
N LEU A 906 -23.32 12.98 -23.69
CA LEU A 906 -23.07 13.62 -22.38
C LEU A 906 -23.66 12.80 -21.22
N CYS A 907 -24.85 12.22 -21.41
CA CYS A 907 -25.47 11.32 -20.43
C CYS A 907 -24.58 10.09 -20.19
N LEU A 908 -24.07 9.48 -21.26
CA LEU A 908 -23.14 8.35 -21.17
C LEU A 908 -21.83 8.72 -20.46
N GLU A 909 -21.28 9.91 -20.71
CA GLU A 909 -20.12 10.42 -19.96
C GLU A 909 -20.45 10.59 -18.47
N GLY A 910 -21.67 11.03 -18.15
CA GLY A 910 -22.15 11.16 -16.78
C GLY A 910 -22.30 9.81 -16.09
N LEU A 911 -22.82 8.80 -16.80
CA LEU A 911 -22.87 7.42 -16.31
C LEU A 911 -21.47 6.88 -16.01
N GLN A 912 -20.53 7.05 -16.93
CA GLN A 912 -19.14 6.63 -16.73
C GLN A 912 -18.52 7.26 -15.48
N LYS A 913 -18.73 8.58 -15.27
CA LYS A 913 -18.21 9.30 -14.11
C LYS A 913 -18.91 8.90 -12.81
N THR A 914 -20.23 8.76 -12.81
CA THR A 914 -20.99 8.36 -11.61
C THR A 914 -20.61 6.96 -11.14
N PHE A 915 -20.54 5.96 -12.05
CA PHE A 915 -20.04 4.63 -11.70
C PHE A 915 -18.63 4.67 -11.13
N SER A 916 -17.74 5.48 -11.72
CA SER A 916 -16.36 5.63 -11.24
C SER A 916 -16.29 6.23 -9.83
N VAL A 917 -17.08 7.28 -9.55
CA VAL A 917 -17.17 7.93 -8.23
C VAL A 917 -17.67 6.97 -7.17
N VAL A 918 -18.73 6.22 -7.47
CA VAL A 918 -19.34 5.29 -6.50
C VAL A 918 -18.35 4.19 -6.12
N LEU A 919 -17.63 3.61 -7.09
CA LEU A 919 -16.59 2.61 -6.79
C LEU A 919 -15.40 3.18 -6.01
N GLN A 920 -15.10 4.47 -6.18
CA GLN A 920 -13.95 5.11 -5.53
C GLN A 920 -14.25 5.57 -4.09
N PHE A 921 -15.37 6.24 -3.86
CA PHE A 921 -15.68 6.90 -2.58
C PHE A 921 -16.78 6.20 -1.78
N TYR A 922 -17.63 5.39 -2.43
CA TYR A 922 -18.81 4.78 -1.84
C TYR A 922 -18.82 3.25 -2.00
N GLN A 923 -17.63 2.62 -2.06
CA GLN A 923 -17.48 1.16 -2.21
C GLN A 923 -18.40 0.35 -1.25
N PRO A 924 -18.54 0.71 0.04
CA PRO A 924 -19.43 -0.02 0.96
C PRO A 924 -20.92 0.07 0.61
N LYS A 925 -21.34 1.12 -0.13
CA LYS A 925 -22.73 1.37 -0.53
C LYS A 925 -23.02 0.96 -1.97
N VAL A 926 -22.11 0.26 -2.65
CA VAL A 926 -22.31 -0.19 -4.04
C VAL A 926 -23.57 -1.05 -4.19
N GLN A 927 -23.87 -1.91 -3.21
CA GLN A 927 -25.09 -2.72 -3.25
C GLN A 927 -26.34 -1.86 -3.25
N GLN A 928 -26.41 -0.87 -2.35
CA GLN A 928 -27.50 0.10 -2.25
C GLN A 928 -27.62 0.96 -3.51
N PHE A 929 -26.49 1.35 -4.10
CA PHE A 929 -26.47 2.13 -5.34
C PHE A 929 -27.08 1.35 -6.49
N LEU A 930 -26.67 0.10 -6.71
CA LEU A 930 -27.23 -0.74 -7.77
C LEU A 930 -28.71 -1.05 -7.53
N GLN A 931 -29.10 -1.29 -6.27
CA GLN A 931 -30.50 -1.41 -5.83
C GLN A 931 -31.32 -0.21 -6.31
N ALA A 932 -30.80 1.00 -6.08
CA ALA A 932 -31.50 2.24 -6.42
C ALA A 932 -31.63 2.47 -7.95
N LEU A 933 -30.90 1.75 -8.80
CA LEU A 933 -30.99 1.84 -10.25
C LEU A 933 -32.04 0.89 -10.85
N ASP A 934 -32.41 -0.19 -10.15
CA ASP A 934 -33.39 -1.15 -10.63
C ASP A 934 -34.80 -0.57 -10.45
N VAL A 935 -35.57 -0.47 -11.54
CA VAL A 935 -36.96 0.05 -11.54
C VAL A 935 -37.98 -1.06 -11.22
N MET A 936 -37.53 -2.32 -11.11
CA MET A 936 -38.37 -3.50 -11.41
C MET A 936 -38.53 -4.52 -10.28
N GLY A 937 -38.04 -4.30 -9.05
CA GLY A 937 -38.25 -5.24 -7.95
C GLY A 937 -39.32 -4.79 -6.95
N THR A 938 -40.22 -5.70 -6.57
CA THR A 938 -40.90 -5.61 -5.27
C THR A 938 -39.87 -5.97 -4.19
N GLU A 939 -39.87 -5.27 -3.05
CA GLU A 939 -38.84 -5.40 -2.00
C GLU A 939 -38.57 -6.86 -1.57
N GLU A 940 -39.57 -7.75 -1.70
CA GLU A 940 -39.49 -9.17 -1.35
C GLU A 940 -38.63 -10.02 -2.30
N GLU A 941 -38.56 -9.71 -3.61
CA GLU A 941 -37.70 -10.44 -4.57
C GLU A 941 -36.25 -9.94 -4.56
N GLU A 942 -35.98 -8.77 -3.96
CA GLU A 942 -34.69 -8.08 -4.08
C GLU A 942 -33.62 -8.48 -3.05
N ALA A 943 -34.01 -9.09 -1.93
CA ALA A 943 -33.10 -9.37 -0.82
C ALA A 943 -32.02 -10.43 -1.17
N GLY A 944 -32.29 -11.30 -2.15
CA GLY A 944 -31.38 -12.37 -2.57
C GLY A 944 -30.44 -12.02 -3.73
N VAL A 945 -30.63 -10.87 -4.40
CA VAL A 945 -29.89 -10.54 -5.63
C VAL A 945 -28.48 -10.03 -5.29
N THR A 946 -27.45 -10.71 -5.79
CA THR A 946 -26.05 -10.34 -5.51
C THR A 946 -25.62 -9.11 -6.31
N VAL A 947 -24.58 -8.42 -5.82
CA VAL A 947 -23.94 -7.30 -6.54
C VAL A 947 -23.52 -7.72 -7.96
N THR A 948 -22.99 -8.94 -8.10
CA THR A 948 -22.61 -9.55 -9.39
C THR A 948 -23.80 -9.65 -10.35
N GLN A 949 -24.97 -10.09 -9.88
CA GLN A 949 -26.17 -10.21 -10.71
C GLN A 949 -26.69 -8.84 -11.18
N ARG A 950 -26.77 -7.84 -10.29
CA ARG A 950 -27.18 -6.48 -10.66
C ARG A 950 -26.21 -5.82 -11.64
N ALA A 951 -24.90 -5.94 -11.39
CA ALA A 951 -23.88 -5.45 -12.31
C ALA A 951 -24.00 -6.11 -13.69
N SER A 952 -24.29 -7.42 -13.75
CA SER A 952 -24.49 -8.13 -15.01
C SER A 952 -25.71 -7.66 -15.80
N PHE A 953 -26.79 -7.25 -15.12
CA PHE A 953 -27.96 -6.66 -15.77
C PHE A 953 -27.61 -5.34 -16.45
N GLN A 954 -26.92 -4.45 -15.73
CA GLN A 954 -26.47 -3.18 -16.28
C GLN A 954 -25.47 -3.37 -17.44
N ILE A 955 -24.52 -4.30 -17.30
CA ILE A 955 -23.56 -4.66 -18.36
C ILE A 955 -24.27 -5.06 -19.66
N ARG A 956 -25.32 -5.88 -19.60
CA ARG A 956 -26.07 -6.32 -20.79
C ARG A 956 -26.70 -5.16 -21.56
N GLN A 957 -27.14 -4.10 -20.88
CA GLN A 957 -27.69 -2.91 -21.54
C GLN A 957 -26.61 -2.20 -22.36
N PHE A 958 -25.43 -1.95 -21.78
CA PHE A 958 -24.32 -1.30 -22.49
C PHE A 958 -23.68 -2.20 -23.56
N GLN A 959 -23.67 -3.51 -23.37
CA GLN A 959 -23.26 -4.47 -24.41
C GLN A 959 -24.16 -4.37 -25.64
N ARG A 960 -25.48 -4.25 -25.45
CA ARG A 960 -26.44 -4.06 -26.55
C ARG A 960 -26.20 -2.74 -27.28
N SER A 961 -25.99 -1.64 -26.54
CA SER A 961 -25.66 -0.34 -27.15
C SER A 961 -24.37 -0.42 -27.99
N LEU A 962 -23.33 -1.09 -27.48
CA LEU A 962 -22.08 -1.24 -28.24
C LEU A 962 -22.28 -2.11 -29.49
N LEU A 963 -23.03 -3.20 -29.40
CA LEU A 963 -23.33 -4.06 -30.55
C LEU A 963 -24.09 -3.31 -31.65
N ASN A 964 -25.06 -2.47 -31.28
CA ASN A 964 -25.78 -1.63 -32.23
C ASN A 964 -24.84 -0.65 -32.94
N LEU A 965 -23.90 -0.04 -32.21
CA LEU A 965 -22.90 0.87 -32.77
C LEU A 965 -21.87 0.16 -33.67
N LEU A 966 -21.53 -1.09 -33.37
CA LEU A 966 -20.60 -1.87 -34.20
C LEU A 966 -21.26 -2.46 -35.45
N SER A 967 -22.59 -2.54 -35.47
CA SER A 967 -23.36 -3.08 -36.60
C SER A 967 -23.83 -2.01 -37.59
N SER A 968 -23.53 -0.72 -37.33
CA SER A 968 -23.81 0.37 -38.25
C SER A 968 -22.85 0.36 -39.45
N GLU A 969 -23.17 1.13 -40.51
CA GLU A 969 -22.25 1.35 -41.63
C GLU A 969 -20.94 1.99 -41.13
N GLU A 970 -19.80 1.68 -41.77
CA GLU A 970 -18.46 2.10 -41.31
C GLU A 970 -18.32 3.63 -41.19
N ASP A 971 -19.01 4.38 -42.05
CA ASP A 971 -19.00 5.86 -42.05
C ASP A 971 -19.72 6.48 -40.83
N ASP A 972 -20.59 5.72 -40.15
CA ASP A 972 -21.40 6.18 -39.00
C ASP A 972 -20.81 5.80 -37.63
N PHE A 973 -19.62 5.20 -37.58
CA PHE A 973 -19.02 4.74 -36.32
C PHE A 973 -18.61 5.90 -35.39
N ASN A 974 -19.35 6.08 -34.29
CA ASN A 974 -19.04 7.09 -33.27
C ASN A 974 -17.97 6.57 -32.27
N SER A 975 -16.70 6.84 -32.57
CA SER A 975 -15.58 6.38 -31.73
C SER A 975 -15.62 6.88 -30.29
N LYS A 976 -16.12 8.10 -30.04
CA LYS A 976 -16.22 8.65 -28.69
C LYS A 976 -17.25 7.90 -27.85
N GLU A 977 -18.38 7.55 -28.44
CA GLU A 977 -19.40 6.74 -27.77
C GLU A 977 -18.87 5.34 -27.46
N ALA A 978 -18.22 4.70 -28.44
CA ALA A 978 -17.63 3.38 -28.27
C ALA A 978 -16.61 3.34 -27.11
N LEU A 979 -15.76 4.37 -27.01
CA LEU A 979 -14.78 4.52 -25.91
C LEU A 979 -15.46 4.65 -24.55
N LEU A 980 -16.53 5.45 -24.45
CA LEU A 980 -17.28 5.62 -23.21
C LEU A 980 -18.00 4.33 -22.80
N LEU A 981 -18.61 3.62 -23.76
CA LEU A 981 -19.23 2.32 -23.52
C LEU A 981 -18.22 1.30 -22.98
N ILE A 982 -17.04 1.20 -23.59
CA ILE A 982 -15.96 0.34 -23.08
C ILE A 982 -15.51 0.76 -21.68
N ALA A 983 -15.41 2.06 -21.41
CA ALA A 983 -15.04 2.57 -20.09
C ALA A 983 -16.09 2.22 -19.01
N VAL A 984 -17.38 2.31 -19.34
CA VAL A 984 -18.49 1.87 -18.47
C VAL A 984 -18.41 0.36 -18.24
N LEU A 985 -18.27 -0.43 -19.30
CA LEU A 985 -18.15 -1.90 -19.21
C LEU A 985 -16.95 -2.32 -18.37
N SER A 986 -15.80 -1.65 -18.53
CA SER A 986 -14.59 -1.87 -17.73
C SER A 986 -14.79 -1.49 -16.26
N THR A 987 -15.62 -0.49 -16.00
CA THR A 987 -15.91 -0.04 -14.63
C THR A 987 -16.84 -1.04 -13.94
N LEU A 988 -17.92 -1.45 -14.61
CA LEU A 988 -18.90 -2.41 -14.11
C LEU A 988 -18.35 -3.83 -14.00
N SER A 989 -17.44 -4.25 -14.90
CA SER A 989 -16.87 -5.60 -14.85
C SER A 989 -16.05 -5.86 -13.59
N ARG A 990 -15.53 -4.82 -12.93
CA ARG A 990 -14.85 -4.92 -11.63
C ARG A 990 -15.78 -5.31 -10.48
N LEU A 991 -17.10 -5.21 -10.68
CA LEU A 991 -18.12 -5.65 -9.71
C LEU A 991 -18.52 -7.12 -9.89
N LEU A 992 -18.03 -7.78 -10.92
CA LEU A 992 -18.30 -9.19 -11.16
C LEU A 992 -17.28 -10.06 -10.42
N GLU A 993 -17.76 -11.03 -9.64
CA GLU A 993 -16.91 -12.05 -9.04
C GLU A 993 -16.23 -12.91 -10.12
N PRO A 994 -14.89 -13.07 -10.12
CA PRO A 994 -14.18 -13.86 -11.15
C PRO A 994 -14.59 -15.34 -11.22
N THR A 995 -15.16 -15.90 -10.16
CA THR A 995 -15.69 -17.28 -10.08
C THR A 995 -17.12 -17.41 -10.59
N SER A 996 -17.81 -16.30 -10.85
CA SER A 996 -19.22 -16.29 -11.24
C SER A 996 -19.43 -16.65 -12.72
N PRO A 997 -20.58 -17.24 -13.09
CA PRO A 997 -20.91 -17.47 -14.48
C PRO A 997 -21.09 -16.16 -15.27
N GLN A 998 -21.51 -15.07 -14.61
CA GLN A 998 -21.67 -13.75 -15.21
C GLN A 998 -20.32 -13.17 -15.67
N PHE A 999 -19.24 -13.41 -14.91
CA PHE A 999 -17.89 -13.02 -15.31
C PHE A 999 -17.44 -13.76 -16.56
N VAL A 1000 -17.68 -15.08 -16.63
CA VAL A 1000 -17.37 -15.90 -17.81
C VAL A 1000 -18.18 -15.44 -19.03
N GLN A 1001 -19.46 -15.09 -18.84
CA GLN A 1001 -20.30 -14.50 -19.89
C GLN A 1001 -19.71 -13.19 -20.43
N MET A 1002 -19.31 -12.27 -19.54
CA MET A 1002 -18.67 -11.01 -19.92
C MET A 1002 -17.37 -11.25 -20.71
N LEU A 1003 -16.49 -12.13 -20.23
CA LEU A 1003 -15.25 -12.48 -20.91
C LEU A 1003 -15.51 -13.11 -22.29
N SER A 1004 -16.46 -14.04 -22.39
CA SER A 1004 -16.83 -14.69 -23.64
C SER A 1004 -17.39 -13.70 -24.67
N TRP A 1005 -18.22 -12.76 -24.20
CA TRP A 1005 -18.77 -11.69 -25.02
C TRP A 1005 -17.66 -10.76 -25.52
N THR A 1006 -16.76 -10.29 -24.64
CA THR A 1006 -15.64 -9.43 -25.07
C THR A 1006 -14.73 -10.15 -26.06
N SER A 1007 -14.45 -11.43 -25.83
CA SER A 1007 -13.68 -12.24 -26.79
C SER A 1007 -14.40 -12.35 -28.13
N LYS A 1008 -15.73 -12.51 -28.15
CA LYS A 1008 -16.52 -12.57 -29.39
C LYS A 1008 -16.40 -11.26 -30.18
N ILE A 1009 -16.50 -10.11 -29.51
CA ILE A 1009 -16.33 -8.80 -30.17
C ILE A 1009 -14.94 -8.67 -30.82
N CYS A 1010 -13.87 -9.04 -30.12
CA CYS A 1010 -12.51 -8.99 -30.68
C CYS A 1010 -12.32 -9.93 -31.89
N LYS A 1011 -13.11 -11.00 -31.98
CA LYS A 1011 -13.03 -12.01 -33.04
C LYS A 1011 -13.80 -11.63 -34.29
N GLU A 1012 -14.97 -11.00 -34.14
CA GLU A 1012 -15.93 -10.81 -35.23
C GLU A 1012 -15.85 -9.41 -35.88
N TYR A 1013 -15.38 -8.38 -35.17
CA TYR A 1013 -15.45 -6.99 -35.65
C TYR A 1013 -14.07 -6.40 -35.96
N SER A 1014 -13.87 -5.95 -37.20
CA SER A 1014 -12.61 -5.40 -37.74
C SER A 1014 -12.55 -3.87 -37.79
N GLN A 1015 -12.94 -3.19 -36.70
CA GLN A 1015 -12.93 -1.72 -36.65
C GLN A 1015 -11.50 -1.13 -36.74
N GLU A 1016 -11.32 -0.13 -37.60
CA GLU A 1016 -10.00 0.48 -37.87
C GLU A 1016 -9.59 1.58 -36.85
N ASP A 1017 -10.46 1.93 -35.90
CA ASP A 1017 -10.15 2.95 -34.90
C ASP A 1017 -9.15 2.43 -33.83
N ALA A 1018 -7.93 2.99 -33.84
CA ALA A 1018 -6.85 2.63 -32.92
C ALA A 1018 -7.20 2.87 -31.43
N SER A 1019 -7.96 3.92 -31.11
CA SER A 1019 -8.33 4.24 -29.73
C SER A 1019 -9.37 3.26 -29.19
N PHE A 1020 -10.35 2.91 -30.02
CA PHE A 1020 -11.35 1.89 -29.73
C PHE A 1020 -10.70 0.52 -29.55
N CYS A 1021 -9.88 0.09 -30.52
CA CYS A 1021 -9.10 -1.15 -30.46
C CYS A 1021 -8.30 -1.22 -29.15
N LYS A 1022 -7.59 -0.14 -28.80
CA LYS A 1022 -6.80 -0.07 -27.56
C LYS A 1022 -7.66 -0.29 -26.32
N SER A 1023 -8.81 0.36 -26.24
CA SER A 1023 -9.69 0.29 -25.08
C SER A 1023 -10.33 -1.10 -24.95
N LEU A 1024 -10.80 -1.66 -26.07
CA LEU A 1024 -11.40 -2.99 -26.11
C LEU A 1024 -10.39 -4.08 -25.72
N MET A 1025 -9.18 -4.02 -26.27
CA MET A 1025 -8.11 -4.97 -25.94
C MET A 1025 -7.69 -4.88 -24.47
N ASN A 1026 -7.62 -3.67 -23.89
CA ASN A 1026 -7.35 -3.51 -22.47
C ASN A 1026 -8.45 -4.12 -21.59
N LEU A 1027 -9.72 -3.94 -21.95
CA LEU A 1027 -10.83 -4.62 -21.28
C LEU A 1027 -10.66 -6.14 -21.39
N PHE A 1028 -10.38 -6.65 -22.60
CA PHE A 1028 -10.20 -8.08 -22.82
C PHE A 1028 -9.06 -8.66 -21.97
N PHE A 1029 -7.88 -8.05 -21.98
CA PHE A 1029 -6.76 -8.49 -21.13
C PHE A 1029 -7.09 -8.41 -19.64
N SER A 1030 -7.76 -7.34 -19.18
CA SER A 1030 -8.11 -7.19 -17.76
C SER A 1030 -9.03 -8.30 -17.27
N LEU A 1031 -9.96 -8.77 -18.10
CA LEU A 1031 -10.83 -9.90 -17.80
C LEU A 1031 -10.09 -11.23 -17.92
N HIS A 1032 -9.30 -11.39 -18.98
CA HIS A 1032 -8.65 -12.65 -19.30
C HIS A 1032 -7.66 -13.07 -18.21
N VAL A 1033 -6.85 -12.14 -17.69
CA VAL A 1033 -5.83 -12.42 -16.67
C VAL A 1033 -6.44 -12.89 -15.35
N LEU A 1034 -7.66 -12.46 -15.04
CA LEU A 1034 -8.43 -12.92 -13.86
C LEU A 1034 -9.11 -14.29 -14.08
N TYR A 1035 -9.10 -14.82 -15.31
CA TYR A 1035 -9.62 -16.14 -15.65
C TYR A 1035 -8.50 -17.16 -15.87
N LYS A 1036 -7.48 -16.83 -16.68
CA LYS A 1036 -6.34 -17.70 -17.01
C LYS A 1036 -5.12 -16.90 -17.49
N SER A 1037 -3.98 -17.57 -17.63
CA SER A 1037 -2.78 -16.97 -18.21
C SER A 1037 -3.04 -16.47 -19.65
N PRO A 1038 -2.62 -15.25 -20.01
CA PRO A 1038 -2.81 -14.70 -21.35
C PRO A 1038 -1.82 -15.22 -22.40
N VAL A 1039 -0.85 -16.09 -22.07
CA VAL A 1039 0.22 -16.45 -23.04
C VAL A 1039 -0.27 -17.11 -24.32
N THR A 1040 -1.33 -17.92 -24.28
CA THR A 1040 -1.90 -18.51 -25.49
C THR A 1040 -2.55 -17.44 -26.34
N LEU A 1041 -3.25 -16.50 -25.71
CA LEU A 1041 -3.84 -15.34 -26.37
C LEU A 1041 -2.75 -14.45 -27.01
N LEU A 1042 -1.62 -14.25 -26.33
CA LEU A 1042 -0.49 -13.49 -26.88
C LEU A 1042 0.08 -14.16 -28.13
N ARG A 1043 0.28 -15.49 -28.09
CA ARG A 1043 0.74 -16.26 -29.25
C ARG A 1043 -0.22 -16.11 -30.43
N ASP A 1044 -1.52 -16.29 -30.22
CA ASP A 1044 -2.51 -16.21 -31.30
C ASP A 1044 -2.52 -14.78 -31.90
N LEU A 1045 -2.48 -13.74 -31.07
CA LEU A 1045 -2.38 -12.35 -31.53
C LEU A 1045 -1.07 -12.04 -32.26
N SER A 1046 0.06 -12.66 -31.87
CA SER A 1046 1.31 -12.47 -32.61
C SER A 1046 1.27 -13.10 -33.99
N GLN A 1047 0.55 -14.21 -34.17
CA GLN A 1047 0.35 -14.83 -35.49
C GLN A 1047 -0.54 -13.95 -36.38
N ASP A 1048 -1.62 -13.37 -35.84
CA ASP A 1048 -2.45 -12.43 -36.58
C ASP A 1048 -1.65 -11.17 -36.97
N ILE A 1049 -0.85 -10.61 -36.05
CA ILE A 1049 0.03 -9.46 -36.34
C ILE A 1049 1.03 -9.82 -37.46
N HIS A 1050 1.64 -11.00 -37.39
CA HIS A 1050 2.59 -11.48 -38.37
C HIS A 1050 1.94 -11.63 -39.75
N GLY A 1051 0.77 -12.28 -39.83
CA GLY A 1051 0.01 -12.45 -41.07
C GLY A 1051 -0.47 -11.13 -41.68
N GLN A 1052 -0.77 -10.11 -40.87
CA GLN A 1052 -1.21 -8.80 -41.38
C GLN A 1052 -0.03 -7.92 -41.85
N LEU A 1053 1.14 -8.01 -41.22
CA LEU A 1053 2.28 -7.13 -41.52
C LEU A 1053 3.33 -7.76 -42.45
N GLY A 1054 3.33 -9.08 -42.64
CA GLY A 1054 4.30 -9.80 -43.47
C GLY A 1054 5.61 -10.15 -42.74
N ASP A 1055 6.50 -10.90 -43.41
CA ASP A 1055 7.78 -11.37 -42.87
C ASP A 1055 8.90 -10.36 -43.20
N ILE A 1056 9.97 -10.35 -42.40
CA ILE A 1056 11.21 -9.64 -42.70
C ILE A 1056 11.89 -10.18 -43.96
N ASP A 1057 11.71 -11.47 -44.27
CA ASP A 1057 12.16 -12.11 -45.49
C ASP A 1057 11.05 -12.08 -46.55
N GLN A 1058 11.26 -11.32 -47.62
CA GLN A 1058 10.27 -11.14 -48.69
C GLN A 1058 9.99 -12.43 -49.47
N ASP A 1059 10.87 -13.43 -49.38
CA ASP A 1059 10.69 -14.73 -50.02
C ASP A 1059 9.77 -15.68 -49.21
N VAL A 1060 9.37 -15.30 -47.99
CA VAL A 1060 8.50 -16.09 -47.12
C VAL A 1060 7.05 -15.64 -47.26
N GLU A 1061 6.21 -16.51 -47.85
CA GLU A 1061 4.76 -16.32 -47.85
C GLU A 1061 4.16 -16.74 -46.50
N ILE A 1062 3.54 -15.80 -45.79
CA ILE A 1062 2.86 -16.08 -44.51
C ILE A 1062 1.38 -16.34 -44.76
N GLU A 1063 0.88 -17.45 -44.21
CA GLU A 1063 -0.54 -17.71 -44.12
C GLU A 1063 -1.20 -16.71 -43.16
N LYS A 1064 -2.19 -15.96 -43.65
CA LYS A 1064 -2.99 -15.07 -42.81
C LYS A 1064 -3.80 -15.91 -41.83
N THR A 1065 -3.48 -15.77 -40.56
CA THR A 1065 -4.29 -16.32 -39.47
C THR A 1065 -5.27 -15.25 -39.01
N ASP A 1066 -6.56 -15.60 -38.95
CA ASP A 1066 -7.65 -14.68 -38.61
C ASP A 1066 -8.26 -15.06 -37.26
N HIS A 1067 -7.43 -15.16 -36.20
CA HIS A 1067 -7.96 -15.48 -34.87
C HIS A 1067 -8.82 -14.32 -34.34
N PHE A 1068 -8.39 -13.08 -34.57
CA PHE A 1068 -9.05 -11.86 -34.10
C PHE A 1068 -9.18 -10.80 -35.21
N ALA A 1069 -10.39 -10.57 -35.71
CA ALA A 1069 -10.67 -9.55 -36.73
C ALA A 1069 -10.24 -8.12 -36.32
N VAL A 1070 -10.14 -7.83 -35.01
CA VAL A 1070 -9.64 -6.54 -34.50
C VAL A 1070 -8.19 -6.26 -34.90
N VAL A 1071 -7.43 -7.29 -35.29
CA VAL A 1071 -6.06 -7.20 -35.79
C VAL A 1071 -6.09 -7.05 -37.31
N ASN A 1072 -5.94 -5.83 -37.79
CA ASN A 1072 -5.88 -5.50 -39.21
C ASN A 1072 -4.66 -4.61 -39.50
N LEU A 1073 -4.38 -4.31 -40.77
CA LEU A 1073 -3.22 -3.52 -41.17
C LEU A 1073 -3.11 -2.15 -40.46
N ARG A 1074 -4.25 -1.54 -40.10
CA ARG A 1074 -4.29 -0.23 -39.42
C ARG A 1074 -4.12 -0.31 -37.91
N THR A 1075 -4.51 -1.41 -37.27
CA THR A 1075 -4.44 -1.58 -35.81
C THR A 1075 -3.23 -2.39 -35.34
N ALA A 1076 -2.74 -3.34 -36.16
CA ALA A 1076 -1.74 -4.33 -35.81
C ALA A 1076 -0.46 -3.71 -35.23
N ALA A 1077 0.20 -2.83 -35.98
CA ALA A 1077 1.43 -2.19 -35.52
C ALA A 1077 1.20 -1.09 -34.46
N PRO A 1078 0.40 -0.02 -34.71
CA PRO A 1078 0.37 1.13 -33.81
C PRO A 1078 -0.34 0.86 -32.47
N THR A 1079 -1.15 -0.20 -32.40
CA THR A 1079 -1.99 -0.49 -31.22
C THR A 1079 -1.75 -1.89 -30.67
N VAL A 1080 -2.09 -2.94 -31.43
CA VAL A 1080 -2.14 -4.32 -30.92
C VAL A 1080 -0.74 -4.79 -30.50
N CYS A 1081 0.27 -4.58 -31.35
CA CYS A 1081 1.67 -4.94 -31.09
C CYS A 1081 2.18 -4.33 -29.77
N LEU A 1082 1.92 -3.05 -29.52
CA LEU A 1082 2.33 -2.40 -28.27
C LEU A 1082 1.61 -2.96 -27.04
N LEU A 1083 0.33 -3.34 -27.17
CA LEU A 1083 -0.46 -3.92 -26.09
C LEU A 1083 -0.02 -5.34 -25.75
N VAL A 1084 0.21 -6.19 -26.75
CA VAL A 1084 0.68 -7.56 -26.52
C VAL A 1084 2.09 -7.56 -25.92
N LEU A 1085 2.97 -6.64 -26.34
CA LEU A 1085 4.30 -6.49 -25.74
C LEU A 1085 4.23 -6.03 -24.29
N SER A 1086 3.36 -5.06 -23.97
CA SER A 1086 3.13 -4.63 -22.58
C SER A 1086 2.57 -5.75 -21.71
N GLN A 1087 1.67 -6.58 -22.25
CA GLN A 1087 1.12 -7.72 -21.53
C GLN A 1087 2.14 -8.86 -21.37
N ALA A 1088 3.00 -9.09 -22.36
CA ALA A 1088 4.11 -10.04 -22.26
C ALA A 1088 5.12 -9.61 -21.17
N GLU A 1089 5.40 -8.32 -21.05
CA GLU A 1089 6.24 -7.78 -19.96
C GLU A 1089 5.67 -8.10 -18.58
N LYS A 1090 4.35 -7.91 -18.38
CA LYS A 1090 3.68 -8.29 -17.12
C LYS A 1090 3.79 -9.79 -16.84
N VAL A 1091 3.61 -10.66 -17.84
CA VAL A 1091 3.78 -12.11 -17.65
C VAL A 1091 5.22 -12.45 -17.29
N LEU A 1092 6.21 -11.79 -17.89
CA LEU A 1092 7.62 -11.98 -17.53
C LEU A 1092 7.91 -11.52 -16.09
N GLU A 1093 7.27 -10.44 -15.60
CA GLU A 1093 7.33 -10.03 -14.20
C GLU A 1093 6.70 -11.08 -13.25
N GLU A 1094 5.57 -11.67 -13.62
CA GLU A 1094 4.96 -12.78 -12.87
C GLU A 1094 5.90 -14.00 -12.80
N VAL A 1095 6.56 -14.33 -13.91
CA VAL A 1095 7.54 -15.43 -13.97
C VAL A 1095 8.78 -15.11 -13.14
N ASP A 1096 9.34 -13.91 -13.24
CA ASP A 1096 10.47 -13.47 -12.40
C ASP A 1096 10.12 -13.56 -10.90
N TRP A 1097 8.90 -13.19 -10.54
CA TRP A 1097 8.39 -13.32 -9.17
C TRP A 1097 8.30 -14.78 -8.72
N LEU A 1098 7.80 -15.68 -9.57
CA LEU A 1098 7.78 -17.13 -9.29
C LEU A 1098 9.19 -17.70 -9.15
N ILE A 1099 10.14 -17.31 -10.02
CA ILE A 1099 11.55 -17.72 -9.94
C ILE A 1099 12.16 -17.26 -8.62
N ALA A 1100 11.93 -16.01 -8.22
CA ALA A 1100 12.41 -15.50 -6.94
C ALA A 1100 11.83 -16.29 -5.75
N LYS A 1101 10.55 -16.66 -5.81
CA LYS A 1101 9.86 -17.44 -4.77
C LYS A 1101 10.42 -18.85 -4.62
N ILE A 1102 10.58 -19.61 -5.73
CA ILE A 1102 11.15 -20.96 -5.68
C ILE A 1102 12.64 -20.94 -5.30
N LYS A 1103 13.39 -19.91 -5.71
CA LYS A 1103 14.78 -19.72 -5.28
C LYS A 1103 14.88 -19.50 -3.77
N GLY A 1104 13.94 -18.74 -3.20
CA GLY A 1104 13.82 -18.56 -1.75
C GLY A 1104 13.50 -19.85 -1.02
N SER A 1105 12.60 -20.69 -1.55
CA SER A 1105 12.31 -22.02 -0.99
C SER A 1105 13.48 -22.99 -1.09
N ALA A 1106 14.18 -23.02 -2.23
CA ALA A 1106 15.32 -23.90 -2.45
C ALA A 1106 16.50 -23.54 -1.51
N ASN A 1107 16.77 -22.25 -1.30
CA ASN A 1107 17.72 -21.81 -0.27
C ASN A 1107 17.42 -22.46 1.08
N GLN A 1108 16.13 -22.58 1.46
CA GLN A 1108 15.71 -23.11 2.76
C GLN A 1108 15.72 -24.64 2.83
N GLU A 1109 15.35 -25.36 1.77
CA GLU A 1109 15.42 -26.84 1.73
C GLU A 1109 16.87 -27.34 1.84
N THR A 1110 17.81 -26.70 1.13
CA THR A 1110 19.25 -27.02 1.26
C THR A 1110 19.81 -26.66 2.66
N LEU A 1111 19.08 -25.86 3.45
CA LEU A 1111 19.42 -25.51 4.83
C LEU A 1111 18.79 -26.45 5.87
N SER A 1112 17.67 -27.12 5.55
CA SER A 1112 16.96 -28.06 6.45
C SER A 1112 17.33 -29.53 6.25
N ASP A 1113 17.98 -29.90 5.13
CA ASP A 1113 18.41 -31.27 4.78
C ASP A 1113 19.49 -31.89 5.72
N LYS A 1114 19.54 -31.46 6.99
CA LYS A 1114 20.23 -32.18 8.07
C LYS A 1114 19.26 -32.73 9.14
N VAL A 1115 17.95 -32.68 8.92
CA VAL A 1115 16.96 -33.34 9.79
C VAL A 1115 16.35 -34.54 9.06
N THR A 1116 16.24 -35.63 9.79
CA THR A 1116 15.95 -37.03 9.41
C THR A 1116 14.83 -37.26 8.38
N PRO A 1117 15.03 -38.19 7.42
CA PRO A 1117 14.02 -38.55 6.41
C PRO A 1117 13.09 -39.65 6.93
N GLU A 1118 12.06 -39.30 7.71
CA GLU A 1118 11.01 -40.29 8.05
C GLU A 1118 9.57 -39.88 7.69
N ASP A 1119 9.30 -38.63 7.28
CA ASP A 1119 7.94 -38.19 6.88
C ASP A 1119 7.75 -37.99 5.36
N ALA A 1120 8.29 -38.90 4.55
CA ALA A 1120 8.06 -38.91 3.10
C ALA A 1120 6.97 -39.93 2.70
N SER A 1121 5.77 -39.83 3.26
CA SER A 1121 4.64 -40.75 2.96
C SER A 1121 3.41 -40.10 2.30
N SER A 1122 3.50 -38.85 1.83
CA SER A 1122 2.42 -38.22 1.05
C SER A 1122 2.78 -38.10 -0.43
N GLN A 1123 2.07 -38.83 -1.31
CA GLN A 1123 2.18 -38.83 -2.79
C GLN A 1123 1.77 -37.49 -3.47
N ALA A 1124 1.90 -36.35 -2.81
CA ALA A 1124 1.66 -35.04 -3.41
C ALA A 1124 2.90 -34.59 -4.20
N VAL A 1125 2.73 -34.19 -5.46
CA VAL A 1125 3.78 -33.52 -6.24
C VAL A 1125 4.27 -32.31 -5.42
N PRO A 1126 5.57 -32.17 -5.12
CA PRO A 1126 6.05 -31.03 -4.35
C PRO A 1126 5.65 -29.72 -5.03
N PRO A 1127 5.12 -28.72 -4.31
CA PRO A 1127 4.62 -27.48 -4.89
C PRO A 1127 5.65 -26.76 -5.78
N THR A 1128 6.94 -26.90 -5.47
CA THR A 1128 8.06 -26.37 -6.28
C THR A 1128 8.07 -26.93 -7.70
N LEU A 1129 7.81 -28.24 -7.90
CA LEU A 1129 7.78 -28.88 -9.22
C LEU A 1129 6.59 -28.41 -10.07
N LEU A 1130 5.45 -28.11 -9.45
CA LEU A 1130 4.30 -27.53 -10.14
C LEU A 1130 4.62 -26.13 -10.67
N ILE A 1131 5.31 -25.31 -9.86
CA ILE A 1131 5.75 -23.96 -10.26
C ILE A 1131 6.80 -24.05 -11.37
N GLU A 1132 7.79 -24.93 -11.27
CA GLU A 1132 8.80 -25.14 -12.33
C GLU A 1132 8.15 -25.51 -13.67
N LYS A 1133 7.20 -26.47 -13.65
CA LYS A 1133 6.45 -26.87 -14.84
C LYS A 1133 5.65 -25.68 -15.41
N ALA A 1134 5.01 -24.91 -14.55
CA ALA A 1134 4.25 -23.73 -14.97
C ALA A 1134 5.14 -22.65 -15.60
N ILE A 1135 6.31 -22.35 -15.01
CA ILE A 1135 7.30 -21.43 -15.57
C ILE A 1135 7.76 -21.89 -16.96
N VAL A 1136 8.11 -23.18 -17.11
CA VAL A 1136 8.55 -23.73 -18.39
C VAL A 1136 7.47 -23.58 -19.46
N MET A 1137 6.21 -23.87 -19.13
CA MET A 1137 5.10 -23.73 -20.07
C MET A 1137 4.88 -22.27 -20.47
N GLN A 1138 4.88 -21.33 -19.52
CA GLN A 1138 4.73 -19.90 -19.79
C GLN A 1138 5.86 -19.37 -20.68
N LEU A 1139 7.11 -19.67 -20.32
CA LEU A 1139 8.29 -19.24 -21.09
C LEU A 1139 8.31 -19.88 -22.47
N GLY A 1140 7.94 -21.16 -22.60
CA GLY A 1140 7.87 -21.83 -23.90
C GLY A 1140 6.89 -21.15 -24.85
N THR A 1141 5.68 -20.82 -24.37
CA THR A 1141 4.70 -20.08 -25.17
C THR A 1141 5.13 -18.63 -25.46
N LEU A 1142 5.79 -17.96 -24.51
CA LEU A 1142 6.35 -16.63 -24.76
C LEU A 1142 7.49 -16.65 -25.78
N VAL A 1143 8.32 -17.69 -25.81
CA VAL A 1143 9.34 -17.87 -26.85
C VAL A 1143 8.69 -17.99 -28.22
N THR A 1144 7.59 -18.74 -28.35
CA THR A 1144 6.84 -18.80 -29.63
C THR A 1144 6.23 -17.45 -29.99
N PHE A 1145 5.68 -16.70 -29.03
CA PHE A 1145 5.16 -15.35 -29.24
C PHE A 1145 6.24 -14.38 -29.75
N PHE A 1146 7.42 -14.36 -29.12
CA PHE A 1146 8.52 -13.52 -29.57
C PHE A 1146 9.10 -13.99 -30.92
N HIS A 1147 9.11 -15.30 -31.17
CA HIS A 1147 9.55 -15.84 -32.46
C HIS A 1147 8.70 -15.31 -33.63
N GLU A 1148 7.37 -15.26 -33.48
CA GLU A 1148 6.48 -14.67 -34.49
C GLU A 1148 6.75 -13.16 -34.67
N LEU A 1149 6.77 -12.39 -33.57
CA LEU A 1149 6.94 -10.93 -33.65
C LEU A 1149 8.32 -10.50 -34.18
N VAL A 1150 9.37 -11.29 -33.95
CA VAL A 1150 10.72 -11.00 -34.43
C VAL A 1150 10.88 -11.26 -35.92
N GLN A 1151 10.06 -12.13 -36.51
CA GLN A 1151 10.02 -12.35 -37.95
C GLN A 1151 9.07 -11.37 -38.66
N THR A 1152 8.20 -10.70 -37.91
CA THR A 1152 7.27 -9.73 -38.50
C THR A 1152 7.99 -8.48 -39.04
N ALA A 1153 7.60 -8.04 -40.24
CA ALA A 1153 8.05 -6.81 -40.90
C ALA A 1153 7.50 -5.53 -40.24
N LEU A 1154 7.86 -5.30 -38.98
CA LEU A 1154 7.37 -4.16 -38.20
C LEU A 1154 7.78 -2.80 -38.82
N PRO A 1155 6.86 -1.81 -38.86
CA PRO A 1155 7.21 -0.46 -39.28
C PRO A 1155 8.16 0.20 -38.26
N SER A 1156 9.01 1.09 -38.74
CA SER A 1156 9.93 1.86 -37.87
C SER A 1156 9.14 2.71 -36.88
N GLY A 1157 9.44 2.57 -35.60
CA GLY A 1157 8.84 3.33 -34.52
C GLY A 1157 8.92 2.63 -33.17
N SER A 1158 7.94 2.93 -32.30
CA SER A 1158 7.89 2.43 -30.92
C SER A 1158 7.79 0.92 -30.81
N CYS A 1159 7.25 0.22 -31.81
CA CYS A 1159 7.09 -1.23 -31.78
C CYS A 1159 8.44 -1.94 -31.78
N VAL A 1160 9.39 -1.47 -32.60
CA VAL A 1160 10.76 -2.01 -32.66
C VAL A 1160 11.48 -1.81 -31.33
N ASP A 1161 11.44 -0.59 -30.76
CA ASP A 1161 12.06 -0.29 -29.46
C ASP A 1161 11.46 -1.16 -28.33
N THR A 1162 10.14 -1.31 -28.31
CA THR A 1162 9.44 -2.11 -27.27
C THR A 1162 9.70 -3.60 -27.44
N LEU A 1163 9.74 -4.11 -28.68
CA LEU A 1163 10.06 -5.51 -28.97
C LEU A 1163 11.49 -5.85 -28.53
N LEU A 1164 12.49 -5.02 -28.88
CA LEU A 1164 13.89 -5.24 -28.48
C LEU A 1164 14.07 -5.23 -26.95
N LYS A 1165 13.33 -4.36 -26.24
CA LYS A 1165 13.28 -4.38 -24.77
C LYS A 1165 12.62 -5.65 -24.23
N GLY A 1166 11.51 -6.07 -24.83
CA GLY A 1166 10.83 -7.34 -24.50
C GLY A 1166 11.74 -8.55 -24.69
N LEU A 1167 12.50 -8.60 -25.80
CA LEU A 1167 13.51 -9.63 -26.05
C LEU A 1167 14.60 -9.63 -24.97
N SER A 1168 15.10 -8.45 -24.61
CA SER A 1168 16.11 -8.33 -23.54
C SER A 1168 15.57 -8.86 -22.20
N LYS A 1169 14.29 -8.61 -21.92
CA LYS A 1169 13.60 -9.08 -20.71
C LYS A 1169 13.39 -10.59 -20.71
N ILE A 1170 12.95 -11.22 -21.81
CA ILE A 1170 12.79 -12.69 -21.86
C ILE A 1170 14.13 -13.40 -21.71
N TYR A 1171 15.21 -12.94 -22.35
CA TYR A 1171 16.55 -13.52 -22.15
C TYR A 1171 17.06 -13.33 -20.71
N SER A 1172 16.76 -12.19 -20.08
CA SER A 1172 17.07 -11.96 -18.67
C SER A 1172 16.30 -12.91 -17.74
N THR A 1173 15.03 -13.16 -18.05
CA THR A 1173 14.14 -14.08 -17.31
C THR A 1173 14.60 -15.54 -17.47
N LEU A 1174 14.90 -15.96 -18.71
CA LEU A 1174 15.50 -17.27 -19.01
C LEU A 1174 16.82 -17.46 -18.25
N THR A 1175 17.67 -16.43 -18.22
CA THR A 1175 18.91 -16.43 -17.44
C THR A 1175 18.65 -16.58 -15.94
N ALA A 1176 17.63 -15.91 -15.39
CA ALA A 1176 17.25 -16.06 -13.99
C ALA A 1176 16.80 -17.51 -13.68
N PHE A 1177 16.06 -18.14 -14.60
CA PHE A 1177 15.64 -19.53 -14.47
C PHE A 1177 16.80 -20.53 -14.56
N VAL A 1178 17.76 -20.31 -15.46
CA VAL A 1178 19.00 -21.10 -15.54
C VAL A 1178 19.83 -20.96 -14.27
N LYS A 1179 19.94 -19.74 -13.71
CA LYS A 1179 20.62 -19.52 -12.41
C LYS A 1179 19.96 -20.28 -11.26
N TYR A 1180 18.64 -20.41 -11.27
CA TYR A 1180 17.92 -21.25 -10.31
C TYR A 1180 18.32 -22.73 -10.44
N TYR A 1181 18.33 -23.30 -11.65
CA TYR A 1181 18.80 -24.69 -11.84
C TYR A 1181 20.28 -24.89 -11.50
N LEU A 1182 21.13 -23.91 -11.79
CA LEU A 1182 22.53 -23.94 -11.35
C LEU A 1182 22.66 -24.11 -9.84
N GLN A 1183 21.73 -23.56 -9.08
CA GLN A 1183 21.68 -23.70 -7.63
C GLN A 1183 21.14 -25.07 -7.21
N VAL A 1184 19.99 -25.50 -7.76
CA VAL A 1184 19.29 -26.74 -7.34
C VAL A 1184 20.00 -28.03 -7.80
N CYS A 1185 20.73 -28.01 -8.92
CA CYS A 1185 21.48 -29.20 -9.38
C CYS A 1185 22.62 -29.64 -8.44
N GLN A 1186 22.90 -28.93 -7.34
CA GLN A 1186 23.81 -29.40 -6.29
C GLN A 1186 23.25 -30.60 -5.51
N SER A 1187 21.93 -30.70 -5.41
CA SER A 1187 21.20 -31.63 -4.54
C SER A 1187 20.51 -32.70 -5.37
N SER A 1188 21.29 -33.64 -5.94
CA SER A 1188 20.86 -34.89 -6.61
C SER A 1188 19.82 -34.83 -7.76
N ARG A 1189 19.17 -33.68 -8.01
CA ARG A 1189 18.13 -33.49 -9.03
C ARG A 1189 18.80 -33.08 -10.35
N GLY A 1190 18.74 -33.95 -11.35
CA GLY A 1190 19.12 -33.64 -12.73
C GLY A 1190 18.20 -32.59 -13.36
N ILE A 1191 18.53 -32.14 -14.58
CA ILE A 1191 17.70 -31.19 -15.33
C ILE A 1191 16.49 -31.93 -15.93
N PRO A 1192 15.25 -31.45 -15.74
CA PRO A 1192 14.08 -32.04 -16.39
C PRO A 1192 14.11 -31.87 -17.92
N ASN A 1193 13.65 -32.89 -18.66
CA ASN A 1193 13.55 -32.85 -20.13
C ASN A 1193 12.72 -31.67 -20.67
N THR A 1194 11.79 -31.13 -19.87
CA THR A 1194 10.98 -29.96 -20.25
C THR A 1194 11.83 -28.68 -20.32
N VAL A 1195 12.82 -28.54 -19.44
CA VAL A 1195 13.77 -27.41 -19.44
C VAL A 1195 14.73 -27.52 -20.61
N GLU A 1196 15.21 -28.74 -20.90
CA GLU A 1196 16.03 -29.00 -22.09
C GLU A 1196 15.28 -28.61 -23.38
N LYS A 1197 13.98 -28.97 -23.48
CA LYS A 1197 13.13 -28.55 -24.60
C LYS A 1197 12.96 -27.03 -24.68
N LEU A 1198 12.83 -26.33 -23.55
CA LEU A 1198 12.76 -24.87 -23.52
C LEU A 1198 14.06 -24.24 -24.02
N VAL A 1199 15.21 -24.75 -23.56
CA VAL A 1199 16.53 -24.27 -24.03
C VAL A 1199 16.68 -24.51 -25.52
N LYS A 1200 16.34 -25.71 -26.01
CA LYS A 1200 16.32 -26.04 -27.43
C LYS A 1200 15.43 -25.09 -28.22
N LEU A 1201 14.21 -24.82 -27.75
CA LEU A 1201 13.26 -23.91 -28.39
C LEU A 1201 13.85 -22.48 -28.48
N SER A 1202 14.41 -21.96 -27.39
CA SER A 1202 15.04 -20.64 -27.37
C SER A 1202 16.26 -20.54 -28.30
N GLY A 1203 17.09 -21.58 -28.33
CA GLY A 1203 18.33 -21.62 -29.11
C GLY A 1203 18.11 -21.81 -30.61
N SER A 1204 17.12 -22.62 -31.00
CA SER A 1204 16.87 -22.94 -32.41
C SER A 1204 15.86 -22.01 -33.09
N HIS A 1205 14.85 -21.52 -32.37
CA HIS A 1205 13.78 -20.70 -32.97
C HIS A 1205 13.96 -19.20 -32.69
N LEU A 1206 14.38 -18.80 -31.48
CA LEU A 1206 14.39 -17.37 -31.11
C LEU A 1206 15.75 -16.69 -31.36
N THR A 1207 16.85 -17.28 -30.91
CA THR A 1207 18.18 -16.64 -31.03
C THR A 1207 18.59 -16.34 -32.47
N PRO A 1208 18.46 -17.24 -33.46
CA PRO A 1208 18.87 -16.96 -34.83
C PRO A 1208 18.04 -15.84 -35.47
N VAL A 1209 16.72 -15.87 -35.29
CA VAL A 1209 15.82 -14.84 -35.85
C VAL A 1209 16.02 -13.48 -35.18
N CYS A 1210 16.45 -13.43 -33.91
CA CYS A 1210 16.83 -12.17 -33.27
C CYS A 1210 17.97 -11.47 -34.02
N TYR A 1211 18.99 -12.21 -34.47
CA TYR A 1211 20.08 -11.64 -35.26
C TYR A 1211 19.62 -11.23 -36.66
N SER A 1212 18.75 -12.02 -37.31
CA SER A 1212 18.13 -11.65 -38.59
C SER A 1212 17.33 -10.35 -38.46
N PHE A 1213 16.53 -10.20 -37.40
CA PHE A 1213 15.75 -8.99 -37.12
C PHE A 1213 16.64 -7.79 -36.78
N ILE A 1214 17.72 -7.97 -36.01
CA ILE A 1214 18.72 -6.92 -35.78
C ILE A 1214 19.30 -6.46 -37.12
N SER A 1215 19.65 -7.40 -38.01
CA SER A 1215 20.13 -7.07 -39.36
C SER A 1215 19.07 -6.36 -40.19
N TYR A 1216 17.79 -6.75 -40.09
CA TYR A 1216 16.67 -6.10 -40.77
C TYR A 1216 16.50 -4.64 -40.31
N VAL A 1217 16.45 -4.42 -38.99
CA VAL A 1217 16.35 -3.07 -38.38
C VAL A 1217 17.56 -2.20 -38.77
N GLN A 1218 18.76 -2.79 -38.83
CA GLN A 1218 19.96 -2.10 -39.29
C GLN A 1218 19.97 -1.85 -40.80
N ASN A 1219 19.49 -2.78 -41.64
CA ASN A 1219 19.49 -2.66 -43.10
C ASN A 1219 18.44 -1.69 -43.65
N LYS A 1220 17.31 -1.49 -42.94
CA LYS A 1220 16.36 -0.40 -43.25
C LYS A 1220 17.01 0.99 -43.29
N SER A 1221 18.24 1.15 -42.78
CA SER A 1221 19.02 2.38 -42.89
C SER A 1221 19.55 2.66 -44.31
N SER A 1222 19.78 1.63 -45.15
CA SER A 1222 20.42 1.79 -46.47
C SER A 1222 19.44 2.12 -47.60
N ASP A 1223 18.17 1.77 -47.46
CA ASP A 1223 17.14 2.01 -48.50
C ASP A 1223 16.44 3.37 -48.33
N ALA A 1224 17.11 4.37 -47.73
CA ALA A 1224 16.65 5.75 -47.80
C ALA A 1224 16.76 6.23 -49.26
N PRO A 1225 15.65 6.59 -49.94
CA PRO A 1225 15.70 6.92 -51.36
C PRO A 1225 16.58 8.14 -51.61
N LYS A 1226 17.57 7.97 -52.49
CA LYS A 1226 18.34 9.06 -53.10
C LYS A 1226 17.38 9.91 -53.95
N CYS A 1227 17.00 11.14 -53.55
CA CYS A 1227 16.72 12.25 -54.49
C CYS A 1227 16.28 13.59 -53.85
N SER A 1228 17.00 14.65 -54.25
CA SER A 1228 16.64 16.08 -54.30
C SER A 1228 16.48 16.89 -52.99
N GLU A 1229 17.00 18.13 -53.03
CA GLU A 1229 17.39 18.95 -51.87
C GLU A 1229 16.26 19.41 -50.91
N LYS A 1230 14.98 19.26 -51.27
CA LYS A 1230 13.86 19.72 -50.41
C LYS A 1230 13.44 18.73 -49.31
N GLU A 1231 14.03 17.54 -49.23
CA GLU A 1231 13.69 16.51 -48.21
C GLU A 1231 14.79 16.20 -47.17
N LYS A 1232 15.82 17.06 -47.00
CA LYS A 1232 16.84 16.91 -45.93
C LYS A 1232 16.23 16.76 -44.51
N ALA A 1233 15.05 17.33 -44.26
CA ALA A 1233 14.34 17.19 -42.98
C ALA A 1233 13.71 15.81 -42.77
N ALA A 1234 13.24 15.15 -43.84
CA ALA A 1234 12.68 13.81 -43.77
C ALA A 1234 13.79 12.78 -43.47
N VAL A 1235 14.92 12.88 -44.17
CA VAL A 1235 16.10 12.02 -43.95
C VAL A 1235 16.64 12.14 -42.51
N SER A 1236 16.74 13.37 -41.97
CA SER A 1236 17.20 13.56 -40.59
C SER A 1236 16.23 12.98 -39.55
N THR A 1237 14.92 13.06 -39.79
CA THR A 1237 13.89 12.50 -38.92
C THR A 1237 13.92 10.97 -38.95
N THR A 1238 14.12 10.38 -40.13
CA THR A 1238 14.27 8.92 -40.30
C THR A 1238 15.54 8.43 -39.62
N MET A 1239 16.68 9.09 -39.82
CA MET A 1239 17.92 8.79 -39.09
C MET A 1239 17.74 8.89 -37.57
N ALA A 1240 17.04 9.91 -37.06
CA ALA A 1240 16.81 10.08 -35.63
C ALA A 1240 15.89 8.98 -35.04
N LYS A 1241 14.89 8.51 -35.78
CA LYS A 1241 14.06 7.35 -35.39
C LYS A 1241 14.89 6.07 -35.34
N VAL A 1242 15.70 5.81 -36.37
CA VAL A 1242 16.59 4.65 -36.44
C VAL A 1242 17.65 4.64 -35.32
N LEU A 1243 18.22 5.81 -34.97
CA LEU A 1243 19.17 5.92 -33.85
C LEU A 1243 18.51 5.59 -32.50
N ARG A 1244 17.21 5.87 -32.34
CA ARG A 1244 16.45 5.49 -31.15
C ARG A 1244 16.15 3.99 -31.13
N GLU A 1245 15.79 3.41 -32.27
CA GLU A 1245 15.47 1.99 -32.42
C GLU A 1245 16.69 1.08 -32.25
N THR A 1246 17.89 1.55 -32.58
CA THR A 1246 19.14 0.77 -32.40
C THR A 1246 19.68 0.81 -30.97
N LYS A 1247 19.17 1.71 -30.11
CA LYS A 1247 19.65 1.91 -28.74
C LYS A 1247 19.46 0.69 -27.81
N PRO A 1248 18.39 -0.12 -27.91
CA PRO A 1248 18.23 -1.31 -27.08
C PRO A 1248 19.06 -2.51 -27.52
N ILE A 1249 19.60 -2.51 -28.77
CA ILE A 1249 20.32 -3.65 -29.35
C ILE A 1249 21.51 -4.10 -28.48
N PRO A 1250 22.39 -3.21 -27.95
CA PRO A 1250 23.48 -3.65 -27.08
C PRO A 1250 23.02 -4.36 -25.81
N ASN A 1251 21.88 -3.94 -25.22
CA ASN A 1251 21.32 -4.60 -24.05
C ASN A 1251 20.76 -5.98 -24.38
N LEU A 1252 20.13 -6.12 -25.56
CA LEU A 1252 19.65 -7.41 -26.05
C LEU A 1252 20.81 -8.38 -26.28
N VAL A 1253 21.85 -7.94 -27.01
CA VAL A 1253 23.05 -8.76 -27.25
C VAL A 1253 23.70 -9.19 -25.93
N PHE A 1254 23.88 -8.24 -25.00
CA PHE A 1254 24.38 -8.56 -23.67
C PHE A 1254 23.50 -9.58 -22.93
N ALA A 1255 22.17 -9.48 -23.03
CA ALA A 1255 21.25 -10.44 -22.41
C ALA A 1255 21.38 -11.85 -23.02
N ILE A 1256 21.55 -11.96 -24.34
CA ILE A 1256 21.81 -13.24 -25.03
C ILE A 1256 23.15 -13.83 -24.57
N GLU A 1257 24.21 -13.02 -24.55
CA GLU A 1257 25.55 -13.46 -24.09
C GLU A 1257 25.53 -13.93 -22.62
N GLN A 1258 24.80 -13.23 -21.74
CA GLN A 1258 24.62 -13.67 -20.36
C GLN A 1258 23.89 -15.01 -20.30
N TYR A 1259 22.83 -15.18 -21.08
CA TYR A 1259 22.09 -16.44 -21.14
C TYR A 1259 22.98 -17.60 -21.59
N GLU A 1260 23.73 -17.43 -22.68
CA GLU A 1260 24.70 -18.42 -23.18
C GLU A 1260 25.77 -18.76 -22.12
N LYS A 1261 26.34 -17.75 -21.46
CA LYS A 1261 27.32 -17.94 -20.39
C LYS A 1261 26.80 -18.84 -19.27
N PHE A 1262 25.58 -18.58 -18.79
CA PHE A 1262 25.00 -19.38 -17.70
C PHE A 1262 24.55 -20.78 -18.18
N LEU A 1263 24.14 -20.93 -19.44
CA LEU A 1263 23.87 -22.25 -20.03
C LEU A 1263 25.12 -23.12 -20.15
N ILE A 1264 26.26 -22.55 -20.54
CA ILE A 1264 27.55 -23.28 -20.57
C ILE A 1264 27.90 -23.77 -19.15
N GLN A 1265 27.71 -22.94 -18.13
CA GLN A 1265 27.92 -23.34 -16.74
C GLN A 1265 26.98 -24.47 -16.32
N LEU A 1266 25.70 -24.38 -16.67
CA LEU A 1266 24.71 -25.38 -16.33
C LEU A 1266 24.99 -26.70 -17.05
N SER A 1267 25.33 -26.65 -18.34
CA SER A 1267 25.70 -27.81 -19.14
C SER A 1267 26.89 -28.58 -18.55
N LYS A 1268 27.94 -27.86 -18.13
CA LYS A 1268 29.12 -28.47 -17.47
C LYS A 1268 28.72 -29.16 -16.16
N LYS A 1269 27.81 -28.56 -15.40
CA LYS A 1269 27.41 -29.03 -14.07
C LYS A 1269 26.43 -30.22 -14.13
N SER A 1270 25.48 -30.18 -15.06
CA SER A 1270 24.48 -31.24 -15.24
C SER A 1270 24.95 -32.42 -16.07
N LYS A 1271 26.08 -32.29 -16.78
CA LYS A 1271 26.56 -33.24 -17.80
C LYS A 1271 25.60 -33.44 -18.99
N VAL A 1272 24.61 -32.55 -19.15
CA VAL A 1272 23.71 -32.52 -20.31
C VAL A 1272 24.20 -31.42 -21.27
N ASN A 1273 24.36 -31.73 -22.56
CA ASN A 1273 24.83 -30.76 -23.55
C ASN A 1273 23.71 -29.80 -23.99
N LEU A 1274 23.46 -28.77 -23.18
CA LEU A 1274 22.44 -27.75 -23.48
C LEU A 1274 22.81 -26.83 -24.65
N MET A 1275 24.08 -26.80 -25.06
CA MET A 1275 24.56 -25.93 -26.13
C MET A 1275 24.42 -26.53 -27.54
N GLN A 1276 23.96 -27.79 -27.67
CA GLN A 1276 23.90 -28.50 -28.96
C GLN A 1276 23.09 -27.76 -30.04
N HIS A 1277 22.07 -27.01 -29.64
CA HIS A 1277 21.17 -26.27 -30.54
C HIS A 1277 21.38 -24.75 -30.53
N MET A 1278 22.43 -24.27 -29.85
CA MET A 1278 22.80 -22.86 -29.82
C MET A 1278 24.06 -22.64 -30.67
N LYS A 1279 23.91 -21.87 -31.76
CA LYS A 1279 25.07 -21.27 -32.40
C LYS A 1279 25.61 -20.18 -31.47
N LEU A 1280 26.89 -20.26 -31.12
CA LEU A 1280 27.57 -19.21 -30.35
C LEU A 1280 27.37 -17.86 -31.04
N SER A 1281 27.06 -16.83 -30.25
CA SER A 1281 27.02 -15.45 -30.69
C SER A 1281 28.32 -15.11 -31.44
N THR A 1282 28.26 -14.83 -32.75
CA THR A 1282 29.41 -14.32 -33.48
C THR A 1282 29.64 -12.87 -33.07
N SER A 1283 30.79 -12.60 -32.46
CA SER A 1283 31.24 -11.24 -32.15
C SER A 1283 31.38 -10.46 -33.46
N ARG A 1284 30.37 -9.63 -33.78
CA ARG A 1284 30.32 -8.65 -34.89
C ARG A 1284 31.09 -9.08 -36.15
N ASP A 1285 30.40 -9.71 -37.10
CA ASP A 1285 30.80 -9.53 -38.51
C ASP A 1285 30.71 -8.03 -38.83
N PHE A 1286 31.84 -7.40 -39.11
CA PHE A 1286 31.83 -6.20 -39.95
C PHE A 1286 31.33 -6.67 -41.33
N LYS A 1287 30.02 -6.64 -41.58
CA LYS A 1287 29.51 -6.79 -42.94
C LYS A 1287 29.87 -5.52 -43.71
N ILE A 1288 31.04 -5.53 -44.34
CA ILE A 1288 31.39 -4.56 -45.37
C ILE A 1288 30.47 -4.88 -46.56
N LYS A 1289 29.41 -4.08 -46.75
CA LYS A 1289 28.57 -4.21 -47.95
C LYS A 1289 29.41 -3.78 -49.14
N GLY A 1290 29.89 -4.74 -49.92
CA GLY A 1290 30.68 -4.48 -51.13
C GLY A 1290 30.02 -3.44 -52.04
N SER A 1291 28.69 -3.40 -52.15
CA SER A 1291 27.98 -2.38 -52.91
C SER A 1291 28.08 -0.96 -52.34
N VAL A 1292 28.08 -0.80 -51.01
CA VAL A 1292 28.27 0.50 -50.36
C VAL A 1292 29.74 0.90 -50.39
N LEU A 1293 30.64 -0.07 -50.21
CA LEU A 1293 32.08 0.16 -50.33
C LEU A 1293 32.45 0.54 -51.77
N ASP A 1294 31.97 -0.19 -52.77
CA ASP A 1294 32.16 0.12 -54.20
C ASP A 1294 31.56 1.46 -54.56
N MET A 1295 30.42 1.84 -53.97
CA MET A 1295 29.81 3.15 -54.22
C MET A 1295 30.64 4.28 -53.60
N VAL A 1296 31.17 4.10 -52.38
CA VAL A 1296 32.08 5.06 -51.74
C VAL A 1296 33.43 5.12 -52.45
N LEU A 1297 33.97 3.97 -52.85
CA LEU A 1297 35.20 3.87 -53.64
C LEU A 1297 35.03 4.48 -55.03
N ARG A 1298 33.85 4.39 -55.64
CA ARG A 1298 33.54 5.11 -56.89
C ARG A 1298 33.41 6.61 -56.69
N GLU A 1299 32.87 7.07 -55.56
CA GLU A 1299 32.87 8.49 -55.20
C GLU A 1299 34.31 9.00 -55.01
N ASP A 1300 35.19 8.21 -54.36
CA ASP A 1300 36.61 8.54 -54.21
C ASP A 1300 37.39 8.46 -55.56
N GLU A 1301 37.08 7.52 -56.45
CA GLU A 1301 37.69 7.40 -57.80
C GLU A 1301 37.19 8.48 -58.78
N GLU A 1302 35.96 8.98 -58.61
CA GLU A 1302 35.45 10.13 -59.36
C GLU A 1302 36.10 11.45 -58.89
N ASP A 1303 36.44 11.56 -57.60
CA ASP A 1303 37.16 12.71 -57.05
C ASP A 1303 38.68 12.72 -57.40
N GLU A 1304 39.31 11.55 -57.64
CA GLU A 1304 40.74 11.49 -58.02
C GLU A 1304 41.03 11.71 -59.52
N ASN A 1305 40.03 11.66 -60.42
CA ASN A 1305 40.25 11.82 -61.87
C ASN A 1305 40.07 13.25 -62.43
N GLU A 1306 39.95 14.27 -61.57
CA GLU A 1306 40.00 15.69 -61.98
C GLU A 1306 41.33 16.40 -61.65
N GLU A 1307 42.42 15.67 -61.37
CA GLU A 1307 43.77 16.26 -61.31
C GLU A 1307 44.44 16.31 -62.71
N GLY A 1308 44.03 17.28 -63.54
CA GLY A 1308 44.56 17.35 -64.90
C GLY A 1308 44.25 18.59 -65.73
N THR A 1309 44.22 19.81 -65.17
CA THR A 1309 44.48 21.01 -65.98
C THR A 1309 44.92 22.20 -65.14
N ALA A 1310 46.11 22.69 -65.44
CA ALA A 1310 46.79 23.78 -64.76
C ALA A 1310 46.00 25.10 -64.78
N SER A 1311 45.83 25.71 -63.61
CA SER A 1311 45.85 27.17 -63.50
C SER A 1311 46.74 27.59 -62.32
N ALA A 1312 47.87 28.20 -62.66
CA ALA A 1312 48.79 28.81 -61.73
C ALA A 1312 48.18 30.10 -61.17
N HIS A 1313 48.05 30.21 -59.84
CA HIS A 1313 48.71 31.25 -59.03
C HIS A 1313 48.15 31.32 -57.60
N THR A 1314 49.08 31.61 -56.69
CA THR A 1314 48.94 32.19 -55.34
C THR A 1314 48.68 31.24 -54.17
N GLN A 1315 49.81 30.85 -53.58
CA GLN A 1315 50.02 30.38 -52.21
C GLN A 1315 49.23 31.19 -51.17
N GLN A 1316 48.51 30.49 -50.28
CA GLN A 1316 48.33 30.90 -48.89
C GLN A 1316 48.03 29.68 -48.01
N ASP A 1317 49.04 29.31 -47.21
CA ASP A 1317 48.95 28.40 -46.08
C ASP A 1317 47.86 28.85 -45.10
N ARG A 1318 46.87 27.98 -44.83
CA ARG A 1318 46.10 28.04 -43.58
C ARG A 1318 45.84 26.64 -43.05
N GLU A 1319 46.58 26.31 -42.00
CA GLU A 1319 46.39 25.14 -41.14
C GLU A 1319 44.92 24.99 -40.65
N PRO A 1320 44.45 23.74 -40.47
CA PRO A 1320 43.08 23.43 -40.11
C PRO A 1320 42.73 23.72 -38.63
N ALA A 1321 41.52 24.23 -38.44
CA ALA A 1321 40.99 24.77 -37.20
C ALA A 1321 40.90 23.73 -36.05
N LYS A 1322 41.67 23.97 -34.99
CA LYS A 1322 41.58 23.26 -33.70
C LYS A 1322 40.18 23.41 -33.09
N LYS A 1323 39.54 22.26 -32.84
CA LYS A 1323 38.32 22.06 -32.04
C LYS A 1323 38.37 22.82 -30.71
N ARG A 1324 37.53 23.85 -30.57
CA ARG A 1324 37.30 24.57 -29.30
C ARG A 1324 36.57 23.66 -28.31
N ARG A 1325 37.29 23.18 -27.29
CA ARG A 1325 36.73 22.63 -26.05
C ARG A 1325 36.04 23.76 -25.27
N LYS A 1326 34.70 23.75 -25.22
CA LYS A 1326 33.91 24.53 -24.26
C LYS A 1326 34.02 23.87 -22.88
N LYS A 1327 34.87 24.42 -22.02
CA LYS A 1327 34.69 24.38 -20.56
C LYS A 1327 33.65 25.44 -20.21
N CYS A 1328 32.58 25.08 -19.53
CA CYS A 1328 31.80 26.00 -18.71
C CYS A 1328 31.52 25.30 -17.38
N LEU A 1329 32.22 25.80 -16.36
CA LEU A 1329 31.92 25.68 -14.94
C LEU A 1329 30.82 26.69 -14.63
N SER A 1330 29.68 26.19 -14.18
CA SER A 1330 28.78 26.75 -13.14
C SER A 1330 27.59 25.82 -13.04
#